data_AF-A0A9X1PZ42-F1
#
_entry.id   AF-A0A9X1PZ42-F1
#
_cell.length_a   1.000
_cell.length_b   1.000
_cell.length_c   1.000
_cell.angle_alpha   90.00
_cell.angle_beta   90.00
_cell.angle_gamma   90.00
#
_symmetry.space_group_name_H-M   'P 1'
#
loop_
_entity.id
_entity.type
_entity.pdbx_description
1 polymer ?
#
loop_
_entity_poly.entity_id
_entity_poly.type
_entity_poly.pdbx_seq_one_letter_code
_entity_poly.pdbx_strand_id
1 'polypeptide(L)'
;MSDTTTTTEPASTDATAPEQSGRRLRLPGMGGSSGGSQLFRNAYALMINTGISAVLGLGFWLAAARYYSESAVGQGSAAIAAMKFLAGLTAVTLTGALARFIPVAGRRSGRLIFRTYAGSCVVVALAAGLFLLTLDLWGPSYRFLNGPVNGLFFVVAVIAWNLLTLQDGVLTGLRSAVWVPVGNTVFSAVKLALLVAFAVAIPTAGVFVSWVAAIAVSVLPLGWLVFRRLVPRHVAATEEHARPPSLREIGRFLAGDYTGSLFSLAVVYLIPVIVAAQVSAEDNAYFYITATIGGTVNLLAINMGASLTVEGSHDPRRLAANTRAALRRMARIMVPVAAVLFFGAPWILGVFGQGYADAATPLLRWFAVGALLRVVMETYFAVLRAQSRTAGLAWLQGLLCASVLVLTLVLLPRMGLTGAGVAEIVSLSVIVAIAAPKLYRTVRASSAELPEGAAPDGDLADLGAREVSEGARRRGPGWALDTDTLALGIHVDFDHLDRRPDVRPGPGTPPTGTPPVRPDHRPAWARKPEVGLPVEERRPGSEVSLGPAEVDAPFEDAFDAGKVEESAEPEEREEAAVRQETAVREEPPMPDEEPLRLPDASLSTWRERLLPTRLGVVLGCLLIAALLLYWVPALRLGEADLDGMGGLGLISVLPMPTLVGAALLAVVFASLLWLGREHRALLLVTLLATVVSLHALPALIEIEPRFATAWQHLGFLDYIDRTGSAVPDLDARWSWPGFFAVAAFVAKACGVGDLTEVIRWWPLAMQLLYLVPMFLLVRSMRASWRAKWTGIWVFVLSGWVGQDYFSPQGFTYLLYLVFAAILLVWFRAPHVIWTKRRPGEVEVEPANRRQQAVLLAVVIGLFAASVPAHQLTPFVMLGVLTGLVLIGKSELRGLPILFGVMVTVWIGFMAEPYWSGHFDELFGGVGGVGGNVSSSVSGRIEGGSSTHKLVLYVRVLLAGGVMAFACWGWWRRRFHHYRERSLLVLTFVPFLGFGMQSYGGEMALRVFMFALPGAALLTGLAFFPRTGVTAKERDKDKVSLAPLAALMAGLVLMGGFLVARWGNEPFERIRPGEVAAMEYVYAHDDPTVRLLWLSDDPVNVVTPSMPWGSRDMEKVEYLPTLAPPDPVLVSGLVKSLKDAGPNSYLMINRGQVTYLRMDVGYSATWESRLIRNLDERQELKKVFANADVTMYALRKQPAGEVPKADPGPIGPQVTWTPWSVVGGLAALALIVLLMARELVRVAMAPSVRQLRWLQSSFWFSLPLLAVLLASLVQRFLTIK
;
A
#
# COMPACT_ATOMS: atom_id res chain seq x y z
N MET A 1 12.90 -45.98 -31.81
CA MET A 1 12.00 -46.71 -32.72
C MET A 1 11.14 -47.60 -31.85
N SER A 2 9.94 -47.94 -32.28
CA SER A 2 9.17 -49.01 -31.64
C SER A 2 9.69 -50.33 -32.18
N ASP A 3 10.19 -51.21 -31.31
CA ASP A 3 9.77 -52.61 -31.28
C ASP A 3 10.29 -53.32 -30.03
N THR A 4 9.60 -54.40 -29.68
CA THR A 4 9.69 -55.17 -28.44
C THR A 4 10.78 -56.22 -28.44
N THR A 5 11.40 -56.49 -27.28
CA THR A 5 11.63 -57.87 -26.78
C THR A 5 12.10 -57.87 -25.32
N THR A 6 11.63 -58.88 -24.57
CA THR A 6 12.05 -59.24 -23.20
C THR A 6 13.15 -60.29 -23.22
N THR A 7 14.16 -60.15 -22.36
CA THR A 7 14.93 -61.29 -21.81
C THR A 7 15.62 -60.92 -20.49
N THR A 8 15.86 -61.93 -19.67
CA THR A 8 16.23 -61.85 -18.25
C THR A 8 17.70 -62.27 -18.01
N GLU A 9 18.36 -61.61 -17.05
CA GLU A 9 19.51 -62.14 -16.25
C GLU A 9 20.85 -62.46 -16.99
N PRO A 10 22.00 -62.65 -16.28
CA PRO A 10 22.18 -62.91 -14.85
C PRO A 10 23.06 -61.90 -14.07
N ALA A 11 23.18 -62.17 -12.77
CA ALA A 11 23.87 -61.35 -11.77
C ALA A 11 25.41 -61.47 -11.78
N SER A 12 26.07 -60.46 -11.21
CA SER A 12 27.36 -60.62 -10.53
C SER A 12 27.38 -59.81 -9.24
N THR A 13 27.72 -60.49 -8.15
CA THR A 13 27.89 -59.97 -6.79
C THR A 13 28.91 -58.84 -6.70
N ASP A 14 28.66 -57.87 -5.82
CA ASP A 14 29.50 -57.73 -4.62
C ASP A 14 28.79 -56.94 -3.52
N ALA A 15 28.97 -57.38 -2.28
CA ALA A 15 28.27 -56.87 -1.11
C ALA A 15 29.18 -56.00 -0.24
N THR A 16 28.68 -54.84 0.18
CA THR A 16 29.21 -54.10 1.34
C THR A 16 28.06 -53.83 2.31
N ALA A 17 28.29 -54.13 3.59
CA ALA A 17 27.24 -54.12 4.60
C ALA A 17 26.87 -52.69 5.05
N PRO A 18 25.60 -52.39 5.34
CA PRO A 18 25.19 -51.11 5.90
C PRO A 18 25.29 -51.10 7.43
N GLU A 19 25.93 -50.06 7.98
CA GLU A 19 25.91 -49.77 9.42
C GLU A 19 24.50 -49.46 9.93
N GLN A 20 24.21 -49.84 11.17
CA GLN A 20 22.95 -49.52 11.84
C GLN A 20 22.94 -48.05 12.28
N SER A 21 22.05 -47.23 11.70
CA SER A 21 21.70 -45.93 12.29
C SER A 21 20.32 -45.97 12.94
N GLY A 22 20.20 -45.30 14.10
CA GLY A 22 19.13 -45.54 15.07
C GLY A 22 17.70 -45.19 14.63
N ARG A 23 16.74 -45.89 15.26
CA ARG A 23 15.29 -45.65 15.15
C ARG A 23 14.93 -44.16 15.31
N ARG A 24 14.57 -43.49 14.21
CA ARG A 24 13.72 -42.29 14.25
C ARG A 24 12.26 -42.70 14.10
N LEU A 25 11.40 -42.24 15.02
CA LEU A 25 9.95 -42.39 14.89
C LEU A 25 9.48 -41.77 13.56
N ARG A 26 8.81 -42.56 12.72
CA ARG A 26 8.01 -42.05 11.61
C ARG A 26 6.73 -41.41 12.17
N LEU A 27 6.79 -40.11 12.46
CA LEU A 27 5.58 -39.29 12.57
C LEU A 27 4.93 -39.15 11.17
N PRO A 28 3.59 -39.08 11.06
CA PRO A 28 2.89 -39.03 9.78
C PRO A 28 3.13 -37.69 9.07
N GLY A 29 4.16 -37.66 8.23
CA GLY A 29 4.55 -36.50 7.46
C GLY A 29 3.72 -36.34 6.19
N MET A 30 2.97 -35.23 6.12
CA MET A 30 2.61 -34.51 4.87
C MET A 30 2.34 -35.37 3.63
N GLY A 31 1.35 -36.26 3.71
CA GLY A 31 0.62 -36.70 2.52
C GLY A 31 -0.19 -35.51 1.97
N GLY A 32 0.45 -34.66 1.17
CA GLY A 32 -0.23 -33.57 0.48
C GLY A 32 -1.20 -34.14 -0.54
N SER A 33 -2.51 -33.91 -0.36
CA SER A 33 -3.56 -34.36 -1.28
C SER A 33 -3.28 -33.86 -2.70
N SER A 34 -2.95 -34.77 -3.61
CA SER A 34 -2.36 -34.46 -4.92
C SER A 34 -3.35 -34.02 -6.00
N GLY A 35 -4.66 -33.94 -5.71
CA GLY A 35 -5.70 -33.62 -6.70
C GLY A 35 -6.03 -32.13 -6.93
N GLY A 36 -5.57 -31.22 -6.06
CA GLY A 36 -5.97 -29.80 -6.06
C GLY A 36 -5.27 -28.90 -7.10
N SER A 37 -5.41 -29.20 -8.39
CA SER A 37 -5.03 -28.40 -9.58
C SER A 37 -3.87 -27.40 -9.41
N GLN A 38 -2.63 -27.85 -9.57
CA GLN A 38 -1.44 -26.99 -9.49
C GLN A 38 -1.43 -25.90 -10.58
N LEU A 39 -1.97 -26.21 -11.76
CA LEU A 39 -2.30 -25.32 -12.88
C LEU A 39 -2.58 -23.85 -12.45
N PHE A 40 -3.62 -23.64 -11.63
CA PHE A 40 -4.10 -22.27 -11.37
C PHE A 40 -3.20 -21.44 -10.46
N ARG A 41 -2.45 -22.06 -9.53
CA ARG A 41 -1.51 -21.31 -8.68
C ARG A 41 -0.37 -20.71 -9.49
N ASN A 42 0.15 -21.47 -10.47
CA ASN A 42 1.21 -21.01 -11.35
C ASN A 42 0.70 -20.00 -12.37
N ALA A 43 -0.49 -20.23 -12.95
CA ALA A 43 -1.14 -19.27 -13.85
C ALA A 43 -1.36 -17.90 -13.18
N TYR A 44 -1.96 -17.85 -11.99
CA TYR A 44 -2.19 -16.58 -11.28
C TYR A 44 -0.89 -15.89 -10.85
N ALA A 45 0.14 -16.64 -10.45
CA ALA A 45 1.44 -16.05 -10.12
C ALA A 45 2.11 -15.37 -11.34
N LEU A 46 2.05 -16.01 -12.51
CA LEU A 46 2.52 -15.43 -13.77
C LEU A 46 1.68 -14.21 -14.18
N MET A 47 0.35 -14.30 -14.09
CA MET A 47 -0.55 -13.17 -14.37
C MET A 47 -0.30 -11.96 -13.45
N ILE A 48 -0.01 -12.16 -12.16
CA ILE A 48 0.36 -11.07 -11.25
C ILE A 48 1.70 -10.42 -11.66
N ASN A 49 2.71 -11.22 -12.01
CA ASN A 49 3.99 -10.69 -12.49
C ASN A 49 3.81 -9.88 -13.78
N THR A 50 3.05 -10.42 -14.75
CA THR A 50 2.68 -9.71 -15.98
C THR A 50 1.92 -8.41 -15.67
N GLY A 51 0.99 -8.42 -14.71
CA GLY A 51 0.25 -7.23 -14.27
C GLY A 51 1.16 -6.13 -13.71
N ILE A 52 2.16 -6.47 -12.91
CA ILE A 52 3.15 -5.50 -12.40
C ILE A 52 3.98 -4.90 -13.55
N SER A 53 4.49 -5.73 -14.46
CA SER A 53 5.23 -5.24 -15.63
C SER A 53 4.37 -4.39 -16.57
N ALA A 54 3.08 -4.73 -16.69
CA ALA A 54 2.10 -3.97 -17.48
C ALA A 54 1.83 -2.59 -16.89
N VAL A 55 1.59 -2.48 -15.57
CA VAL A 55 1.38 -1.19 -14.89
C VAL A 55 2.60 -0.28 -15.05
N LEU A 56 3.82 -0.80 -14.84
CA LEU A 56 5.05 -0.03 -15.06
C LEU A 56 5.26 0.35 -16.54
N GLY A 57 4.84 -0.51 -17.47
CA GLY A 57 4.90 -0.26 -18.91
C GLY A 57 3.92 0.82 -19.37
N LEU A 58 2.67 0.78 -18.90
CA LEU A 58 1.66 1.80 -19.17
C LEU A 58 2.04 3.13 -18.51
N GLY A 59 2.57 3.12 -17.28
CA GLY A 59 3.09 4.31 -16.61
C GLY A 59 4.23 4.99 -17.37
N PHE A 60 5.13 4.21 -17.99
CA PHE A 60 6.15 4.74 -18.91
C PHE A 60 5.54 5.45 -20.12
N TRP A 61 4.54 4.84 -20.78
CA TRP A 61 3.92 5.45 -21.96
C TRP A 61 3.03 6.65 -21.63
N LEU A 62 2.41 6.67 -20.45
CA LEU A 62 1.66 7.82 -19.95
C LEU A 62 2.61 9.00 -19.66
N ALA A 63 3.73 8.74 -18.98
CA ALA A 63 4.77 9.75 -18.79
C ALA A 63 5.34 10.24 -20.13
N ALA A 64 5.56 9.34 -21.10
CA ALA A 64 6.04 9.71 -22.43
C ALA A 64 5.04 10.65 -23.14
N ALA A 65 3.75 10.29 -23.18
CA ALA A 65 2.72 11.11 -23.82
C ALA A 65 2.50 12.47 -23.14
N ARG A 66 2.85 12.62 -21.85
CA ARG A 66 2.70 13.88 -21.10
C ARG A 66 3.95 14.77 -21.08
N TYR A 67 5.14 14.20 -21.21
CA TYR A 67 6.41 14.95 -21.14
C TYR A 67 7.13 15.10 -22.49
N TYR A 68 6.71 14.40 -23.54
CA TYR A 68 7.30 14.44 -24.88
C TYR A 68 6.24 14.77 -25.93
N SER A 69 6.66 15.36 -27.06
CA SER A 69 5.76 15.54 -28.21
C SER A 69 5.34 14.19 -28.79
N GLU A 70 4.13 14.12 -29.35
CA GLU A 70 3.59 12.92 -30.01
C GLU A 70 4.52 12.40 -31.11
N SER A 71 5.16 13.30 -31.85
CA SER A 71 6.20 12.97 -32.84
C SER A 71 7.47 12.34 -32.22
N ALA A 72 7.92 12.77 -31.04
CA ALA A 72 9.06 12.17 -30.34
C ALA A 72 8.70 10.80 -29.72
N VAL A 73 7.49 10.65 -29.17
CA VAL A 73 6.93 9.36 -28.75
C VAL A 73 6.84 8.41 -29.95
N GLY A 74 6.44 8.92 -31.10
CA GLY A 74 6.37 8.24 -32.39
C GLY A 74 7.70 7.68 -32.88
N GLN A 75 8.71 8.54 -33.00
CA GLN A 75 10.07 8.16 -33.41
C GLN A 75 10.72 7.20 -32.40
N GLY A 76 10.59 7.48 -31.10
CA GLY A 76 11.12 6.63 -30.05
C GLY A 76 10.51 5.23 -30.05
N SER A 77 9.18 5.12 -30.17
CA SER A 77 8.46 3.85 -30.25
C SER A 77 8.75 3.07 -31.53
N ALA A 78 8.92 3.75 -32.68
CA ALA A 78 9.34 3.16 -33.95
C ALA A 78 10.72 2.48 -33.83
N ALA A 79 11.72 3.16 -33.25
CA ALA A 79 13.04 2.59 -33.01
C ALA A 79 13.01 1.44 -31.98
N ILE A 80 12.19 1.54 -30.92
CA ILE A 80 11.98 0.44 -29.97
C ILE A 80 11.36 -0.79 -30.68
N ALA A 81 10.44 -0.59 -31.61
CA ALA A 81 9.85 -1.67 -32.42
C ALA A 81 10.91 -2.36 -33.29
N ALA A 82 11.68 -1.59 -34.06
CA ALA A 82 12.73 -2.12 -34.93
C ALA A 82 13.82 -2.85 -34.13
N MET A 83 14.27 -2.27 -33.01
CA MET A 83 15.21 -2.89 -32.07
C MET A 83 14.70 -4.26 -31.57
N LYS A 84 13.44 -4.35 -31.15
CA LYS A 84 12.82 -5.61 -30.70
C LYS A 84 12.70 -6.64 -31.82
N PHE A 85 12.30 -6.21 -33.02
CA PHE A 85 12.19 -7.08 -34.19
C PHE A 85 13.54 -7.70 -34.58
N LEU A 86 14.56 -6.86 -34.78
CA LEU A 86 15.90 -7.26 -35.23
C LEU A 86 16.59 -8.19 -34.22
N ALA A 87 16.55 -7.87 -32.93
CA ALA A 87 17.06 -8.74 -31.88
C ALA A 87 16.27 -10.05 -31.73
N GLY A 88 14.98 -10.02 -32.05
CA GLY A 88 14.10 -11.19 -31.97
C GLY A 88 14.44 -12.30 -32.96
N LEU A 89 15.08 -11.98 -34.10
CA LEU A 89 15.50 -12.93 -35.13
C LEU A 89 16.39 -14.06 -34.57
N THR A 90 17.22 -13.73 -33.58
CA THR A 90 18.05 -14.69 -32.83
C THR A 90 17.42 -15.05 -31.49
N ALA A 91 16.85 -14.08 -30.77
CA ALA A 91 16.50 -14.27 -29.37
C ALA A 91 15.39 -15.31 -29.16
N VAL A 92 14.33 -15.34 -29.97
CA VAL A 92 13.16 -16.22 -29.72
C VAL A 92 13.56 -17.70 -29.72
N THR A 93 14.40 -18.10 -30.66
CA THR A 93 14.76 -19.50 -30.91
C THR A 93 15.97 -19.95 -30.07
N LEU A 94 16.93 -19.05 -29.86
CA LEU A 94 18.08 -19.31 -28.98
C LEU A 94 17.68 -19.33 -27.49
N THR A 95 16.66 -18.57 -27.05
CA THR A 95 16.20 -18.58 -25.65
C THR A 95 15.68 -19.97 -25.24
N GLY A 96 14.85 -20.59 -26.07
CA GLY A 96 14.37 -21.96 -25.86
C GLY A 96 15.51 -23.00 -25.88
N ALA A 97 16.46 -22.84 -26.82
CA ALA A 97 17.64 -23.70 -26.91
C ALA A 97 18.56 -23.57 -25.68
N LEU A 98 18.81 -22.36 -25.18
CA LEU A 98 19.62 -22.11 -23.99
C LEU A 98 18.97 -22.73 -22.74
N ALA A 99 17.65 -22.52 -22.55
CA ALA A 99 16.91 -23.13 -21.45
C ALA A 99 16.95 -24.66 -21.47
N ARG A 100 16.94 -25.28 -22.67
CA ARG A 100 17.03 -26.74 -22.87
C ARG A 100 18.45 -27.30 -22.69
N PHE A 101 19.46 -26.66 -23.26
CA PHE A 101 20.80 -27.25 -23.39
C PHE A 101 21.79 -26.86 -22.29
N ILE A 102 21.60 -25.73 -21.59
CA ILE A 102 22.44 -25.37 -20.43
C ILE A 102 22.40 -26.42 -19.30
N PRO A 103 21.22 -26.97 -18.91
CA PRO A 103 21.15 -28.02 -17.89
C PRO A 103 22.04 -29.25 -18.14
N VAL A 104 22.32 -29.57 -19.42
CA VAL A 104 23.11 -30.75 -19.85
C VAL A 104 24.51 -30.41 -20.36
N ALA A 105 24.88 -29.12 -20.44
CA ALA A 105 26.16 -28.69 -21.01
C ALA A 105 27.39 -28.93 -20.10
N GLY A 106 27.20 -29.20 -18.81
CA GLY A 106 28.27 -29.54 -17.86
C GLY A 106 29.41 -28.50 -17.86
N ARG A 107 30.66 -28.98 -17.88
CA ARG A 107 31.88 -28.15 -18.00
C ARG A 107 31.88 -27.17 -19.18
N ARG A 108 31.10 -27.43 -20.25
CA ARG A 108 31.03 -26.56 -21.44
C ARG A 108 30.03 -25.40 -21.31
N SER A 109 29.26 -25.32 -20.22
CA SER A 109 28.18 -24.33 -20.04
C SER A 109 28.61 -22.88 -20.27
N GLY A 110 29.71 -22.43 -19.68
CA GLY A 110 30.21 -21.06 -19.87
C GLY A 110 30.62 -20.76 -21.32
N ARG A 111 31.25 -21.74 -22.00
CA ARG A 111 31.67 -21.61 -23.40
C ARG A 111 30.48 -21.65 -24.37
N LEU A 112 29.43 -22.40 -24.03
CA LEU A 112 28.15 -22.41 -24.76
C LEU A 112 27.47 -21.04 -24.67
N ILE A 113 27.27 -20.52 -23.45
CA ILE A 113 26.65 -19.20 -23.22
C ILE A 113 27.43 -18.10 -23.97
N PHE A 114 28.75 -18.03 -23.79
CA PHE A 114 29.58 -17.02 -24.45
C PHE A 114 29.52 -17.10 -25.98
N ARG A 115 29.61 -18.30 -26.56
CA ARG A 115 29.50 -18.50 -28.02
C ARG A 115 28.13 -18.12 -28.56
N THR A 116 27.06 -18.45 -27.84
CA THR A 116 25.69 -18.07 -28.25
C THR A 116 25.50 -16.56 -28.19
N TYR A 117 25.98 -15.90 -27.12
CA TYR A 117 25.97 -14.44 -27.04
C TYR A 117 26.75 -13.81 -28.20
N ALA A 118 28.04 -14.13 -28.35
CA ALA A 118 28.87 -13.57 -29.41
C ALA A 118 28.30 -13.80 -30.82
N GLY A 119 27.89 -15.03 -31.14
CA GLY A 119 27.30 -15.36 -32.43
C GLY A 119 25.99 -14.63 -32.70
N SER A 120 25.10 -14.54 -31.70
CA SER A 120 23.85 -13.78 -31.83
C SER A 120 24.08 -12.28 -32.04
N CYS A 121 25.04 -11.68 -31.31
CA CYS A 121 25.37 -10.27 -31.46
C CYS A 121 25.90 -9.95 -32.86
N VAL A 122 26.70 -10.84 -33.48
CA VAL A 122 27.15 -10.66 -34.87
C VAL A 122 25.97 -10.71 -35.85
N VAL A 123 25.09 -11.72 -35.74
CA VAL A 123 23.91 -11.84 -36.62
C VAL A 123 22.97 -10.63 -36.49
N VAL A 124 22.70 -10.19 -35.26
CA VAL A 124 21.84 -9.03 -34.98
C VAL A 124 22.49 -7.72 -35.41
N ALA A 125 23.81 -7.56 -35.26
CA ALA A 125 24.53 -6.40 -35.75
C ALA A 125 24.50 -6.30 -37.28
N LEU A 126 24.64 -7.43 -37.99
CA LEU A 126 24.51 -7.49 -39.45
C LEU A 126 23.07 -7.17 -39.90
N ALA A 127 22.06 -7.70 -39.20
CA ALA A 127 20.65 -7.38 -39.47
C ALA A 127 20.33 -5.90 -39.22
N ALA A 128 20.85 -5.32 -38.14
CA ALA A 128 20.73 -3.89 -37.86
C ALA A 128 21.49 -3.03 -38.88
N GLY A 129 22.68 -3.46 -39.32
CA GLY A 129 23.41 -2.81 -40.42
C GLY A 129 22.62 -2.81 -41.74
N LEU A 130 22.00 -3.92 -42.10
CA LEU A 130 21.13 -4.00 -43.29
C LEU A 130 19.87 -3.13 -43.16
N PHE A 131 19.26 -3.06 -41.97
CA PHE A 131 18.16 -2.14 -41.69
C PHE A 131 18.59 -0.67 -41.84
N LEU A 132 19.77 -0.31 -41.32
CA LEU A 132 20.34 1.04 -41.46
C LEU A 132 20.66 1.38 -42.93
N LEU A 133 21.21 0.44 -43.70
CA LEU A 133 21.47 0.59 -45.14
C LEU A 133 20.18 0.69 -45.99
N THR A 134 19.02 0.35 -45.44
CA THR A 134 17.72 0.43 -46.12
C THR A 134 16.80 1.50 -45.54
N LEU A 135 17.29 2.38 -44.65
CA LEU A 135 16.49 3.38 -43.92
C LEU A 135 15.54 4.20 -44.79
N ASP A 136 15.97 4.60 -45.99
CA ASP A 136 15.15 5.41 -46.91
C ASP A 136 13.88 4.67 -47.39
N LEU A 137 13.85 3.34 -47.31
CA LEU A 137 12.67 2.50 -47.62
C LEU A 137 11.70 2.40 -46.43
N TRP A 138 12.12 2.75 -45.22
CA TRP A 138 11.32 2.59 -43.98
C TRP A 138 10.61 3.88 -43.54
N GLY A 139 10.62 4.94 -44.36
CA GLY A 139 9.78 6.12 -44.13
C GLY A 139 10.28 7.11 -43.06
N PRO A 140 9.54 8.22 -42.81
CA PRO A 140 10.05 9.37 -42.05
C PRO A 140 10.38 9.07 -40.59
N SER A 141 9.64 8.17 -39.94
CA SER A 141 9.75 7.85 -38.51
C SER A 141 11.13 7.32 -38.09
N TYR A 142 11.92 6.80 -39.04
CA TYR A 142 13.27 6.28 -38.78
C TYR A 142 14.41 7.23 -39.19
N ARG A 143 14.11 8.38 -39.83
CA ARG A 143 15.15 9.31 -40.34
C ARG A 143 16.08 9.85 -39.26
N PHE A 144 15.64 9.91 -38.00
CA PHE A 144 16.50 10.34 -36.89
C PHE A 144 17.66 9.36 -36.59
N LEU A 145 17.60 8.13 -37.10
CA LEU A 145 18.68 7.14 -37.03
C LEU A 145 19.79 7.37 -38.07
N ASN A 146 19.60 8.30 -39.02
CA ASN A 146 20.62 8.64 -40.01
C ASN A 146 21.88 9.23 -39.38
N GLY A 147 23.01 9.01 -40.04
CA GLY A 147 24.33 9.45 -39.61
C GLY A 147 25.08 8.38 -38.79
N PRO A 148 26.42 8.40 -38.81
CA PRO A 148 27.24 7.30 -38.27
C PRO A 148 27.09 7.12 -36.75
N VAL A 149 26.89 8.20 -36.00
CA VAL A 149 26.73 8.17 -34.53
C VAL A 149 25.40 7.53 -34.13
N ASN A 150 24.30 7.98 -34.73
CA ASN A 150 22.95 7.48 -34.40
C ASN A 150 22.76 6.04 -34.89
N GLY A 151 23.30 5.70 -36.07
CA GLY A 151 23.35 4.34 -36.57
C GLY A 151 24.16 3.40 -35.67
N LEU A 152 25.36 3.80 -35.24
CA LEU A 152 26.17 3.00 -34.31
C LEU A 152 25.47 2.83 -32.95
N PHE A 153 24.87 3.89 -32.41
CA PHE A 153 24.08 3.82 -31.18
C PHE A 153 22.89 2.87 -31.32
N PHE A 154 22.19 2.88 -32.45
CA PHE A 154 21.12 1.94 -32.74
C PHE A 154 21.62 0.49 -32.79
N VAL A 155 22.73 0.19 -33.49
CA VAL A 155 23.33 -1.16 -33.50
C VAL A 155 23.66 -1.63 -32.08
N VAL A 156 24.27 -0.77 -31.25
CA VAL A 156 24.57 -1.07 -29.84
C VAL A 156 23.27 -1.35 -29.05
N ALA A 157 22.20 -0.59 -29.29
CA ALA A 157 20.89 -0.82 -28.67
C ALA A 157 20.30 -2.18 -29.06
N VAL A 158 20.35 -2.57 -30.34
CA VAL A 158 19.85 -3.89 -30.79
C VAL A 158 20.67 -5.03 -30.17
N ILE A 159 22.00 -4.89 -30.11
CA ILE A 159 22.89 -5.83 -29.42
C ILE A 159 22.52 -5.95 -27.92
N ALA A 160 22.33 -4.82 -27.24
CA ALA A 160 22.00 -4.80 -25.82
C ALA A 160 20.65 -5.46 -25.52
N TRP A 161 19.62 -5.21 -26.34
CA TRP A 161 18.31 -5.86 -26.21
C TRP A 161 18.36 -7.37 -26.51
N ASN A 162 19.13 -7.80 -27.51
CA ASN A 162 19.38 -9.22 -27.77
C ASN A 162 20.04 -9.90 -26.55
N LEU A 163 21.07 -9.28 -25.96
CA LEU A 163 21.74 -9.81 -24.75
C LEU A 163 20.79 -9.91 -23.55
N LEU A 164 19.97 -8.89 -23.30
CA LEU A 164 18.95 -8.89 -22.23
C LEU A 164 17.97 -10.06 -22.42
N THR A 165 17.49 -10.27 -23.65
CA THR A 165 16.49 -11.33 -23.93
C THR A 165 17.11 -12.73 -23.79
N LEU A 166 18.32 -12.95 -24.31
CA LEU A 166 19.01 -14.24 -24.17
C LEU A 166 19.38 -14.56 -22.71
N GLN A 167 19.64 -13.54 -21.90
CA GLN A 167 19.98 -13.68 -20.50
C GLN A 167 18.85 -14.28 -19.65
N ASP A 168 17.59 -14.00 -19.98
CA ASP A 168 16.45 -14.65 -19.33
C ASP A 168 16.41 -16.16 -19.64
N GLY A 169 16.76 -16.56 -20.87
CA GLY A 169 16.97 -17.96 -21.26
C GLY A 169 18.12 -18.63 -20.50
N VAL A 170 19.24 -17.92 -20.31
CA VAL A 170 20.40 -18.41 -19.54
C VAL A 170 20.08 -18.58 -18.06
N LEU A 171 19.44 -17.59 -17.43
CA LEU A 171 19.01 -17.66 -16.02
C LEU A 171 18.00 -18.79 -15.80
N THR A 172 17.12 -19.03 -16.76
CA THR A 172 16.16 -20.15 -16.75
C THR A 172 16.90 -21.50 -16.86
N GLY A 173 17.82 -21.64 -17.82
CA GLY A 173 18.64 -22.85 -17.98
C GLY A 173 19.55 -23.17 -16.79
N LEU A 174 20.06 -22.14 -16.10
CA LEU A 174 20.83 -22.26 -14.85
C LEU A 174 19.95 -22.45 -13.60
N ARG A 175 18.66 -22.81 -13.76
CA ARG A 175 17.65 -22.97 -12.68
C ARG A 175 17.59 -21.79 -11.70
N SER A 176 17.90 -20.59 -12.20
CA SER A 176 18.07 -19.34 -11.46
C SER A 176 17.04 -18.28 -11.88
N ALA A 177 15.89 -18.72 -12.41
CA ALA A 177 14.82 -17.89 -12.95
C ALA A 177 14.24 -16.84 -11.99
N VAL A 178 14.51 -16.91 -10.68
CA VAL A 178 14.16 -15.87 -9.70
C VAL A 178 14.79 -14.51 -10.03
N TRP A 179 15.93 -14.49 -10.74
CA TRP A 179 16.60 -13.24 -11.15
C TRP A 179 15.94 -12.56 -12.36
N VAL A 180 15.17 -13.28 -13.17
CA VAL A 180 14.44 -12.76 -14.35
C VAL A 180 13.43 -11.65 -13.97
N PRO A 181 12.47 -11.87 -13.04
CA PRO A 181 11.54 -10.80 -12.65
C PRO A 181 12.25 -9.67 -11.90
N VAL A 182 13.37 -9.93 -11.21
CA VAL A 182 14.17 -8.88 -10.56
C VAL A 182 14.81 -7.96 -11.61
N GLY A 183 15.49 -8.53 -12.62
CA GLY A 183 16.07 -7.77 -13.72
C GLY A 183 15.05 -6.96 -14.49
N ASN A 184 13.93 -7.59 -14.87
CA ASN A 184 12.85 -6.93 -15.62
C ASN A 184 12.12 -5.85 -14.81
N THR A 185 12.02 -5.99 -13.47
CA THR A 185 11.50 -4.92 -12.59
C THR A 185 12.47 -3.75 -12.48
N VAL A 186 13.77 -4.02 -12.27
CA VAL A 186 14.82 -2.97 -12.21
C VAL A 186 14.88 -2.22 -13.53
N PHE A 187 14.93 -2.92 -14.67
CA PHE A 187 14.85 -2.33 -16.01
C PHE A 187 13.63 -1.41 -16.16
N SER A 188 12.45 -1.88 -15.74
CA SER A 188 11.20 -1.14 -15.92
C SER A 188 11.07 0.09 -14.99
N ALA A 189 11.64 0.03 -13.79
CA ALA A 189 11.70 1.18 -12.88
C ALA A 189 12.75 2.21 -13.32
N VAL A 190 13.95 1.76 -13.71
CA VAL A 190 15.05 2.63 -14.16
C VAL A 190 14.69 3.36 -15.45
N LYS A 191 14.10 2.69 -16.45
CA LYS A 191 13.70 3.37 -17.70
C LYS A 191 12.64 4.45 -17.46
N LEU A 192 11.73 4.26 -16.49
CA LEU A 192 10.71 5.24 -16.13
C LEU A 192 11.35 6.47 -15.46
N ALA A 193 12.27 6.27 -14.51
CA ALA A 193 13.01 7.36 -13.88
C ALA A 193 13.88 8.14 -14.90
N LEU A 194 14.57 7.42 -15.79
CA LEU A 194 15.39 8.03 -16.85
C LEU A 194 14.56 8.77 -17.89
N LEU A 195 13.35 8.31 -18.22
CA LEU A 195 12.44 9.01 -19.12
C LEU A 195 12.09 10.40 -18.58
N VAL A 196 11.70 10.48 -17.30
CA VAL A 196 11.36 11.76 -16.66
C VAL A 196 12.60 12.66 -16.57
N ALA A 197 13.77 12.12 -16.24
CA ALA A 197 15.02 12.89 -16.21
C ALA A 197 15.46 13.41 -17.59
N PHE A 198 15.24 12.63 -18.66
CA PHE A 198 15.60 13.00 -20.03
C PHE A 198 14.55 13.85 -20.74
N ALA A 199 13.37 14.10 -20.15
CA ALA A 199 12.34 14.95 -20.73
C ALA A 199 12.85 16.38 -21.01
N VAL A 200 13.61 16.93 -20.05
CA VAL A 200 14.24 18.26 -20.18
C VAL A 200 15.56 18.19 -20.95
N ALA A 201 16.38 17.16 -20.71
CA ALA A 201 17.74 17.09 -21.24
C ALA A 201 17.85 16.66 -22.71
N ILE A 202 16.97 15.75 -23.18
CA ILE A 202 16.99 15.22 -24.55
C ILE A 202 15.54 15.03 -25.05
N PRO A 203 14.80 16.12 -25.35
CA PRO A 203 13.35 16.07 -25.59
C PRO A 203 12.90 15.33 -26.86
N THR A 204 13.82 14.97 -27.76
CA THR A 204 13.49 14.23 -29.00
C THR A 204 13.82 12.74 -28.90
N ALA A 205 15.02 12.40 -28.42
CA ALA A 205 15.50 11.02 -28.35
C ALA A 205 15.28 10.33 -26.98
N GLY A 206 14.90 11.07 -25.93
CA GLY A 206 14.85 10.55 -24.55
C GLY A 206 13.94 9.34 -24.33
N VAL A 207 12.86 9.19 -25.12
CA VAL A 207 12.00 7.98 -25.11
C VAL A 207 12.78 6.72 -25.49
N PHE A 208 13.66 6.78 -26.50
CA PHE A 208 14.50 5.66 -26.91
C PHE A 208 15.73 5.51 -26.01
N VAL A 209 16.41 6.63 -25.69
CA VAL A 209 17.65 6.62 -24.90
C VAL A 209 17.40 6.11 -23.47
N SER A 210 16.26 6.44 -22.84
CA SER A 210 15.88 5.90 -21.52
C SER A 210 15.72 4.38 -21.51
N TRP A 211 15.21 3.78 -22.58
CA TRP A 211 15.19 2.33 -22.75
C TRP A 211 16.61 1.77 -22.84
N VAL A 212 17.45 2.29 -23.74
CA VAL A 212 18.80 1.77 -23.97
C VAL A 212 19.68 1.87 -22.72
N ALA A 213 19.65 3.00 -22.02
CA ALA A 213 20.39 3.21 -20.78
C ALA A 213 19.93 2.26 -19.67
N ALA A 214 18.62 2.00 -19.54
CA ALA A 214 18.10 1.06 -18.55
C ALA A 214 18.49 -0.41 -18.84
N ILE A 215 18.69 -0.80 -20.12
CA ILE A 215 19.17 -2.15 -20.46
C ILE A 215 20.53 -2.40 -19.82
N ALA A 216 21.46 -1.43 -19.86
CA ALA A 216 22.80 -1.57 -19.30
C ALA A 216 22.77 -1.87 -17.78
N VAL A 217 21.86 -1.23 -17.05
CA VAL A 217 21.68 -1.43 -15.59
C VAL A 217 21.15 -2.84 -15.25
N SER A 218 20.49 -3.53 -16.19
CA SER A 218 20.08 -4.93 -16.03
C SER A 218 21.16 -5.91 -16.51
N VAL A 219 21.66 -5.72 -17.74
CA VAL A 219 22.56 -6.66 -18.42
C VAL A 219 23.91 -6.77 -17.76
N LEU A 220 24.52 -5.66 -17.32
CA LEU A 220 25.89 -5.69 -16.76
C LEU A 220 25.92 -6.43 -15.40
N PRO A 221 25.07 -6.13 -14.40
CA PRO A 221 25.11 -6.82 -13.11
C PRO A 221 24.69 -8.29 -13.21
N LEU A 222 23.66 -8.60 -14.01
CA LEU A 222 23.23 -9.98 -14.23
C LEU A 222 24.26 -10.77 -15.05
N GLY A 223 24.96 -10.13 -16.00
CA GLY A 223 26.00 -10.77 -16.81
C GLY A 223 27.20 -11.16 -15.96
N TRP A 224 27.63 -10.24 -15.11
CA TRP A 224 28.64 -10.48 -14.08
C TRP A 224 28.23 -11.60 -13.11
N LEU A 225 26.97 -11.61 -12.64
CA LEU A 225 26.45 -12.67 -11.77
C LEU A 225 26.46 -14.05 -12.46
N VAL A 226 26.04 -14.11 -13.72
CA VAL A 226 26.04 -15.34 -14.54
C VAL A 226 27.45 -15.89 -14.67
N PHE A 227 28.39 -15.13 -15.21
CA PHE A 227 29.74 -15.64 -15.50
C PHE A 227 30.60 -15.85 -14.24
N ARG A 228 30.48 -14.98 -13.22
CA ARG A 228 31.34 -15.05 -12.02
C ARG A 228 30.83 -15.99 -10.93
N ARG A 229 29.53 -16.29 -10.88
CA ARG A 229 28.93 -17.06 -9.77
C ARG A 229 28.02 -18.20 -10.18
N LEU A 230 27.11 -18.00 -11.13
CA LEU A 230 26.11 -19.02 -11.49
C LEU A 230 26.71 -20.12 -12.37
N VAL A 231 27.51 -19.75 -13.39
CA VAL A 231 28.18 -20.71 -14.28
C VAL A 231 29.19 -21.59 -13.52
N PRO A 232 30.14 -21.07 -12.71
CA PRO A 232 31.06 -21.92 -11.94
C PRO A 232 30.34 -22.88 -11.00
N ARG A 233 29.27 -22.42 -10.33
CA ARG A 233 28.46 -23.25 -9.43
C ARG A 233 27.70 -24.35 -10.17
N HIS A 234 27.19 -24.05 -11.37
CA HIS A 234 26.51 -25.05 -12.21
C HIS A 234 27.48 -26.10 -12.75
N VAL A 235 28.68 -25.68 -13.17
CA VAL A 235 29.74 -26.61 -13.60
C VAL A 235 30.08 -27.58 -12.48
N ALA A 236 30.43 -27.09 -11.28
CA ALA A 236 30.77 -27.93 -10.13
C ALA A 236 29.63 -28.89 -9.72
N ALA A 237 28.37 -28.49 -9.90
CA ALA A 237 27.20 -29.32 -9.57
C ALA A 237 26.80 -30.34 -10.65
N THR A 238 27.40 -30.29 -11.85
CA THR A 238 27.03 -31.14 -12.99
C THR A 238 28.21 -31.88 -13.63
N GLU A 239 29.41 -31.73 -13.06
CA GLU A 239 30.69 -32.15 -13.65
C GLU A 239 30.81 -33.66 -13.89
N GLU A 240 30.19 -34.47 -13.04
CA GLU A 240 30.25 -35.94 -13.04
C GLU A 240 29.18 -36.60 -13.95
N HIS A 241 28.07 -35.91 -14.21
CA HIS A 241 26.85 -36.53 -14.77
C HIS A 241 26.42 -35.96 -16.15
N ALA A 242 26.99 -34.83 -16.58
CA ALA A 242 26.53 -34.12 -17.79
C ALA A 242 27.28 -34.53 -19.07
N ARG A 243 26.55 -35.07 -20.05
CA ARG A 243 27.04 -35.26 -21.43
C ARG A 243 26.74 -34.01 -22.28
N PRO A 244 27.76 -33.24 -22.72
CA PRO A 244 27.53 -32.01 -23.46
C PRO A 244 26.91 -32.30 -24.84
N PRO A 245 25.86 -31.55 -25.25
CA PRO A 245 25.14 -31.80 -26.50
C PRO A 245 26.01 -31.52 -27.73
N SER A 246 25.78 -32.27 -28.80
CA SER A 246 26.42 -32.07 -30.10
C SER A 246 25.81 -30.88 -30.85
N LEU A 247 26.60 -30.24 -31.72
CA LEU A 247 26.10 -29.17 -32.59
C LEU A 247 24.99 -29.64 -33.54
N ARG A 248 24.98 -30.93 -33.90
CA ARG A 248 23.94 -31.53 -34.75
C ARG A 248 22.60 -31.66 -34.03
N GLU A 249 22.60 -31.98 -32.74
CA GLU A 249 21.38 -32.00 -31.91
C GLU A 249 20.85 -30.59 -31.65
N ILE A 250 21.72 -29.62 -31.37
CA ILE A 250 21.35 -28.21 -31.22
C ILE A 250 20.75 -27.68 -32.54
N GLY A 251 21.41 -27.92 -33.68
CA GLY A 251 20.93 -27.49 -35.00
C GLY A 251 19.59 -28.13 -35.39
N ARG A 252 19.40 -29.44 -35.14
CA ARG A 252 18.13 -30.13 -35.39
C ARG A 252 17.00 -29.66 -34.47
N PHE A 253 17.30 -29.31 -33.21
CA PHE A 253 16.32 -28.70 -32.31
C PHE A 253 15.91 -27.31 -32.79
N LEU A 254 16.88 -26.45 -33.11
CA LEU A 254 16.62 -25.10 -33.63
C LEU A 254 15.78 -25.15 -34.89
N ALA A 255 16.15 -25.96 -35.89
CA ALA A 255 15.43 -26.06 -37.17
C ALA A 255 13.94 -26.46 -37.03
N GLY A 256 13.57 -27.24 -36.01
CA GLY A 256 12.18 -27.64 -35.76
C GLY A 256 11.32 -26.58 -35.07
N ASP A 257 11.94 -25.68 -34.29
CA ASP A 257 11.27 -24.64 -33.51
C ASP A 257 11.30 -23.26 -34.23
N TYR A 258 12.20 -23.11 -35.22
CA TYR A 258 12.49 -21.86 -35.92
C TYR A 258 11.26 -21.28 -36.65
N THR A 259 10.56 -22.10 -37.44
CA THR A 259 9.55 -21.62 -38.40
C THR A 259 8.32 -21.00 -37.74
N GLY A 260 7.71 -21.68 -36.76
CA GLY A 260 6.56 -21.14 -36.03
C GLY A 260 6.93 -19.92 -35.18
N SER A 261 8.12 -19.95 -34.58
CA SER A 261 8.67 -18.83 -33.82
C SER A 261 8.89 -17.58 -34.67
N LEU A 262 9.38 -17.69 -35.90
CA LEU A 262 9.54 -16.57 -36.82
C LEU A 262 8.19 -15.96 -37.26
N PHE A 263 7.18 -16.77 -37.56
CA PHE A 263 5.85 -16.25 -37.87
C PHE A 263 5.24 -15.50 -36.67
N SER A 264 5.41 -16.02 -35.45
CA SER A 264 5.00 -15.32 -34.23
C SER A 264 5.79 -14.03 -34.01
N LEU A 265 7.09 -14.01 -34.31
CA LEU A 265 7.96 -12.84 -34.20
C LEU A 265 7.49 -11.72 -35.15
N ALA A 266 7.19 -12.06 -36.41
CA ALA A 266 6.73 -11.11 -37.41
C ALA A 266 5.39 -10.46 -37.01
N VAL A 267 4.39 -11.25 -36.60
CA VAL A 267 3.10 -10.70 -36.12
C VAL A 267 3.29 -9.74 -34.95
N VAL A 268 4.17 -10.06 -33.99
CA VAL A 268 4.32 -9.27 -32.76
C VAL A 268 5.18 -8.01 -32.94
N TYR A 269 6.25 -8.06 -33.75
CA TYR A 269 7.23 -6.96 -33.84
C TYR A 269 7.42 -6.37 -35.24
N LEU A 270 7.13 -7.08 -36.34
CA LEU A 270 7.22 -6.50 -37.68
C LEU A 270 6.02 -5.60 -37.99
N ILE A 271 4.81 -5.92 -37.47
CA ILE A 271 3.62 -5.09 -37.69
C ILE A 271 3.81 -3.65 -37.19
N PRO A 272 4.30 -3.38 -35.96
CA PRO A 272 4.58 -2.01 -35.54
C PRO A 272 5.66 -1.30 -36.37
N VAL A 273 6.63 -2.03 -36.94
CA VAL A 273 7.66 -1.48 -37.84
C VAL A 273 7.04 -1.07 -39.19
N ILE A 274 6.16 -1.91 -39.74
CA ILE A 274 5.42 -1.62 -40.98
C ILE A 274 4.50 -0.41 -40.78
N VAL A 275 3.78 -0.34 -39.65
CA VAL A 275 2.92 0.81 -39.34
C VAL A 275 3.76 2.08 -39.24
N ALA A 276 4.82 2.08 -38.43
CA ALA A 276 5.74 3.21 -38.28
C ALA A 276 6.37 3.70 -39.60
N ALA A 277 6.49 2.82 -40.59
CA ALA A 277 7.03 3.14 -41.91
C ALA A 277 6.00 3.75 -42.88
N GLN A 278 4.70 3.53 -42.66
CA GLN A 278 3.62 3.98 -43.56
C GLN A 278 2.81 5.16 -43.01
N VAL A 279 2.79 5.39 -41.70
CA VAL A 279 2.05 6.51 -41.07
C VAL A 279 3.01 7.58 -40.55
N SER A 280 2.47 8.74 -40.14
CA SER A 280 3.27 9.80 -39.51
C SER A 280 3.86 9.33 -38.16
N ALA A 281 4.85 10.06 -37.64
CA ALA A 281 5.38 9.74 -36.32
C ALA A 281 4.28 9.85 -35.23
N GLU A 282 3.40 10.86 -35.33
CA GLU A 282 2.29 11.10 -34.40
C GLU A 282 1.27 9.95 -34.45
N ASP A 283 0.84 9.56 -35.65
CA ASP A 283 -0.01 8.38 -35.86
C ASP A 283 0.62 7.09 -35.32
N ASN A 284 1.95 6.94 -35.44
CA ASN A 284 2.65 5.80 -34.87
C ASN A 284 2.66 5.83 -33.33
N ALA A 285 2.71 7.00 -32.69
CA ALA A 285 2.55 7.11 -31.23
C ALA A 285 1.15 6.64 -30.80
N TYR A 286 0.10 7.12 -31.49
CA TYR A 286 -1.29 6.73 -31.27
C TYR A 286 -1.47 5.21 -31.44
N PHE A 287 -0.92 4.65 -32.52
CA PHE A 287 -0.91 3.20 -32.76
C PHE A 287 -0.16 2.44 -31.66
N TYR A 288 1.06 2.83 -31.33
CA TYR A 288 1.94 2.05 -30.45
C TYR A 288 1.43 2.00 -29.00
N ILE A 289 0.90 3.11 -28.46
CA ILE A 289 0.29 3.11 -27.14
C ILE A 289 -0.96 2.22 -27.13
N THR A 290 -1.82 2.35 -28.15
CA THR A 290 -3.04 1.54 -28.28
C THR A 290 -2.74 0.05 -28.44
N ALA A 291 -1.75 -0.30 -29.25
CA ALA A 291 -1.24 -1.67 -29.41
C ALA A 291 -0.56 -2.21 -28.14
N THR A 292 0.06 -1.34 -27.33
CA THR A 292 0.60 -1.72 -26.02
C THR A 292 -0.50 -2.04 -25.01
N ILE A 293 -1.61 -1.28 -25.00
CA ILE A 293 -2.80 -1.58 -24.19
C ILE A 293 -3.42 -2.92 -24.62
N GLY A 294 -3.71 -3.10 -25.92
CA GLY A 294 -4.26 -4.35 -26.45
C GLY A 294 -3.33 -5.56 -26.25
N GLY A 295 -2.03 -5.38 -26.50
CA GLY A 295 -0.99 -6.40 -26.29
C GLY A 295 -0.88 -6.85 -24.83
N THR A 296 -0.98 -5.92 -23.89
CA THR A 296 -1.01 -6.19 -22.44
C THR A 296 -2.17 -7.11 -22.08
N VAL A 297 -3.36 -6.84 -22.63
CA VAL A 297 -4.57 -7.64 -22.40
C VAL A 297 -4.43 -9.04 -23.02
N ASN A 298 -3.86 -9.13 -24.22
CA ASN A 298 -3.58 -10.39 -24.90
C ASN A 298 -2.63 -11.32 -24.12
N LEU A 299 -1.72 -10.79 -23.27
CA LEU A 299 -0.85 -11.61 -22.42
C LEU A 299 -1.62 -12.48 -21.41
N LEU A 300 -2.83 -12.10 -20.99
CA LEU A 300 -3.65 -12.93 -20.10
C LEU A 300 -4.06 -14.23 -20.79
N ALA A 301 -4.42 -14.17 -22.08
CA ALA A 301 -4.76 -15.36 -22.87
C ALA A 301 -3.52 -16.24 -23.12
N ILE A 302 -2.38 -15.64 -23.43
CA ILE A 302 -1.10 -16.35 -23.66
C ILE A 302 -0.64 -17.07 -22.38
N ASN A 303 -0.69 -16.40 -21.22
CA ASN A 303 -0.33 -16.99 -19.92
C ASN A 303 -1.24 -18.18 -19.55
N MET A 304 -2.54 -18.09 -19.81
CA MET A 304 -3.47 -19.20 -19.62
C MET A 304 -3.13 -20.37 -20.56
N GLY A 305 -2.85 -20.09 -21.84
CA GLY A 305 -2.46 -21.09 -22.83
C GLY A 305 -1.15 -21.80 -22.46
N ALA A 306 -0.16 -21.08 -21.95
CA ALA A 306 1.08 -21.67 -21.44
C ALA A 306 0.81 -22.64 -20.28
N SER A 307 -0.03 -22.24 -19.32
CA SER A 307 -0.42 -23.10 -18.19
C SER A 307 -1.17 -24.35 -18.65
N LEU A 308 -2.15 -24.21 -19.56
CA LEU A 308 -2.92 -25.33 -20.12
C LEU A 308 -2.02 -26.31 -20.90
N THR A 309 -0.99 -25.80 -21.58
CA THR A 309 -0.01 -26.61 -22.29
C THR A 309 0.75 -27.54 -21.32
N VAL A 310 1.22 -27.00 -20.20
CA VAL A 310 1.99 -27.76 -19.19
C VAL A 310 1.14 -28.84 -18.52
N GLU A 311 -0.06 -28.50 -18.05
CA GLU A 311 -0.93 -29.49 -17.39
C GLU A 311 -1.42 -30.55 -18.38
N GLY A 312 -1.82 -30.12 -19.58
CA GLY A 312 -2.30 -30.99 -20.65
C GLY A 312 -1.26 -31.96 -21.20
N SER A 313 0.03 -31.67 -21.06
CA SER A 313 1.11 -32.62 -21.39
C SER A 313 1.41 -33.62 -20.27
N HIS A 314 1.00 -33.35 -19.02
CA HIS A 314 1.18 -34.27 -17.89
C HIS A 314 -0.02 -35.21 -17.71
N ASP A 315 -1.26 -34.72 -17.88
CA ASP A 315 -2.47 -35.55 -17.88
C ASP A 315 -3.31 -35.31 -19.15
N PRO A 316 -3.05 -36.08 -20.22
CA PRO A 316 -3.84 -36.01 -21.45
C PRO A 316 -5.30 -36.43 -21.28
N ARG A 317 -5.66 -37.22 -20.26
CA ARG A 317 -7.04 -37.69 -20.03
C ARG A 317 -7.91 -36.55 -19.50
N ARG A 318 -7.34 -35.65 -18.70
CA ARG A 318 -8.01 -34.43 -18.19
C ARG A 318 -8.01 -33.25 -19.17
N LEU A 319 -7.40 -33.38 -20.35
CA LEU A 319 -7.23 -32.28 -21.30
C LEU A 319 -8.58 -31.60 -21.70
N ALA A 320 -9.63 -32.39 -21.92
CA ALA A 320 -10.97 -31.86 -22.27
C ALA A 320 -11.57 -31.00 -21.14
N ALA A 321 -11.49 -31.49 -19.90
CA ALA A 321 -11.95 -30.78 -18.70
C ALA A 321 -11.12 -29.51 -18.43
N ASN A 322 -9.78 -29.62 -18.47
CA ASN A 322 -8.86 -28.50 -18.30
C ASN A 322 -9.10 -27.40 -19.35
N THR A 323 -9.33 -27.78 -20.62
CA THR A 323 -9.68 -26.86 -21.71
C THR A 323 -11.01 -26.15 -21.45
N ARG A 324 -12.05 -26.89 -21.01
CA ARG A 324 -13.37 -26.34 -20.67
C ARG A 324 -13.29 -25.35 -19.51
N ALA A 325 -12.51 -25.68 -18.47
CA ALA A 325 -12.27 -24.82 -17.32
C ALA A 325 -11.50 -23.54 -17.70
N ALA A 326 -10.46 -23.66 -18.54
CA ALA A 326 -9.69 -22.52 -19.04
C ALA A 326 -10.58 -21.55 -19.84
N LEU A 327 -11.39 -22.04 -20.79
CA LEU A 327 -12.30 -21.21 -21.58
C LEU A 327 -13.32 -20.48 -20.70
N ARG A 328 -14.01 -21.17 -19.78
CA ARG A 328 -14.99 -20.56 -18.87
C ARG A 328 -14.37 -19.45 -18.01
N ARG A 329 -13.15 -19.65 -17.51
CA ARG A 329 -12.44 -18.66 -16.67
C ARG A 329 -11.95 -17.47 -17.48
N MET A 330 -11.37 -17.71 -18.65
CA MET A 330 -10.94 -16.63 -19.54
C MET A 330 -12.12 -15.82 -20.08
N ALA A 331 -13.27 -16.43 -20.39
CA ALA A 331 -14.47 -15.69 -20.77
C ALA A 331 -14.94 -14.75 -19.63
N ARG A 332 -14.99 -15.25 -18.39
CA ARG A 332 -15.37 -14.44 -17.20
C ARG A 332 -14.43 -13.25 -16.92
N ILE A 333 -13.17 -13.33 -17.32
CA ILE A 333 -12.18 -12.24 -17.14
C ILE A 333 -12.18 -11.31 -18.37
N MET A 334 -12.11 -11.89 -19.57
CA MET A 334 -11.90 -11.14 -20.80
C MET A 334 -13.15 -10.42 -21.29
N VAL A 335 -14.36 -10.92 -21.03
CA VAL A 335 -15.60 -10.21 -21.41
C VAL A 335 -15.75 -8.88 -20.67
N PRO A 336 -15.61 -8.80 -19.33
CA PRO A 336 -15.57 -7.50 -18.64
C PRO A 336 -14.42 -6.60 -19.10
N VAL A 337 -13.21 -7.13 -19.29
CA VAL A 337 -12.06 -6.33 -19.75
C VAL A 337 -12.28 -5.77 -21.15
N ALA A 338 -12.77 -6.59 -22.10
CA ALA A 338 -13.10 -6.15 -23.44
C ALA A 338 -14.25 -5.13 -23.44
N ALA A 339 -15.28 -5.29 -22.62
CA ALA A 339 -16.35 -4.32 -22.48
C ALA A 339 -15.82 -2.97 -21.96
N VAL A 340 -15.00 -2.99 -20.91
CA VAL A 340 -14.33 -1.78 -20.37
C VAL A 340 -13.44 -1.13 -21.42
N LEU A 341 -12.66 -1.88 -22.20
CA LEU A 341 -11.83 -1.31 -23.27
C LEU A 341 -12.65 -0.76 -24.43
N PHE A 342 -13.76 -1.40 -24.81
CA PHE A 342 -14.58 -1.02 -25.96
C PHE A 342 -15.42 0.23 -25.70
N PHE A 343 -16.15 0.25 -24.58
CA PHE A 343 -16.92 1.42 -24.17
C PHE A 343 -16.00 2.50 -23.61
N GLY A 344 -15.03 2.11 -22.78
CA GLY A 344 -14.07 3.00 -22.13
C GLY A 344 -13.04 3.66 -23.06
N ALA A 345 -12.90 3.19 -24.30
CA ALA A 345 -11.87 3.60 -25.25
C ALA A 345 -11.54 5.12 -25.28
N PRO A 346 -12.50 6.04 -25.48
CA PRO A 346 -12.19 7.48 -25.56
C PRO A 346 -11.63 8.02 -24.25
N TRP A 347 -12.21 7.65 -23.10
CA TRP A 347 -11.72 8.09 -21.79
C TRP A 347 -10.34 7.49 -21.46
N ILE A 348 -10.12 6.20 -21.76
CA ILE A 348 -8.84 5.51 -21.52
C ILE A 348 -7.71 6.14 -22.32
N LEU A 349 -7.96 6.50 -23.59
CA LEU A 349 -6.97 7.15 -24.45
C LEU A 349 -6.81 8.64 -24.12
N GLY A 350 -7.88 9.33 -23.70
CA GLY A 350 -7.85 10.73 -23.26
C GLY A 350 -6.91 11.00 -22.06
N VAL A 351 -6.62 9.97 -21.24
CA VAL A 351 -5.60 10.07 -20.18
C VAL A 351 -4.20 10.33 -20.77
N PHE A 352 -3.89 9.82 -21.97
CA PHE A 352 -2.63 10.05 -22.66
C PHE A 352 -2.63 11.39 -23.41
N GLY A 353 -3.77 11.80 -23.98
CA GLY A 353 -3.99 13.11 -24.60
C GLY A 353 -5.20 13.08 -25.53
N GLN A 354 -5.73 14.25 -25.93
CA GLN A 354 -6.92 14.29 -26.81
C GLN A 354 -6.63 13.72 -28.20
N GLY A 355 -5.45 13.99 -28.79
CA GLY A 355 -5.04 13.39 -30.08
C GLY A 355 -5.07 11.86 -30.07
N TYR A 356 -4.69 11.22 -28.96
CA TYR A 356 -4.80 9.77 -28.77
C TYR A 356 -6.26 9.30 -28.75
N ALA A 357 -7.16 10.04 -28.10
CA ALA A 357 -8.59 9.70 -28.05
C ALA A 357 -9.25 9.81 -29.42
N ASP A 358 -9.02 10.91 -30.14
CA ASP A 358 -9.61 11.20 -31.44
C ASP A 358 -9.13 10.20 -32.51
N ALA A 359 -7.82 9.97 -32.61
CA ALA A 359 -7.24 9.13 -33.65
C ALA A 359 -7.39 7.62 -33.39
N ALA A 360 -7.25 7.15 -32.14
CA ALA A 360 -7.10 5.72 -31.85
C ALA A 360 -8.28 5.05 -31.13
N THR A 361 -9.36 5.76 -30.79
CA THR A 361 -10.59 5.13 -30.22
C THR A 361 -11.14 3.98 -31.08
N PRO A 362 -11.24 4.09 -32.42
CA PRO A 362 -11.69 2.97 -33.26
C PRO A 362 -10.74 1.77 -33.21
N LEU A 363 -9.43 2.02 -33.17
CA LEU A 363 -8.39 0.98 -33.10
C LEU A 363 -8.48 0.20 -31.77
N LEU A 364 -8.64 0.89 -30.64
CA LEU A 364 -8.75 0.23 -29.33
C LEU A 364 -10.01 -0.63 -29.24
N ARG A 365 -11.13 -0.19 -29.82
CA ARG A 365 -12.37 -0.97 -29.94
C ARG A 365 -12.16 -2.26 -30.75
N TRP A 366 -11.43 -2.21 -31.85
CA TRP A 366 -11.05 -3.42 -32.60
C TRP A 366 -10.18 -4.36 -31.77
N PHE A 367 -9.14 -3.86 -31.08
CA PHE A 367 -8.32 -4.69 -30.20
C PHE A 367 -9.09 -5.31 -29.03
N ALA A 368 -10.13 -4.63 -28.50
CA ALA A 368 -11.01 -5.19 -27.47
C ALA A 368 -11.79 -6.42 -27.99
N VAL A 369 -12.33 -6.35 -29.22
CA VAL A 369 -12.95 -7.51 -29.89
C VAL A 369 -11.91 -8.60 -30.16
N GLY A 370 -10.71 -8.22 -30.61
CA GLY A 370 -9.58 -9.12 -30.84
C GLY A 370 -9.16 -9.92 -29.61
N ALA A 371 -9.17 -9.31 -28.42
CA ALA A 371 -8.82 -9.97 -27.17
C ALA A 371 -9.76 -11.16 -26.86
N LEU A 372 -11.04 -11.08 -27.22
CA LEU A 372 -12.00 -12.18 -27.08
C LEU A 372 -11.69 -13.33 -28.06
N LEU A 373 -11.39 -13.01 -29.33
CA LEU A 373 -10.97 -13.99 -30.32
C LEU A 373 -9.63 -14.67 -29.94
N ARG A 374 -8.70 -13.90 -29.37
CA ARG A 374 -7.39 -14.36 -28.86
C ARG A 374 -7.53 -15.50 -27.85
N VAL A 375 -8.54 -15.45 -26.97
CA VAL A 375 -8.80 -16.50 -25.97
C VAL A 375 -9.06 -17.85 -26.64
N VAL A 376 -9.89 -17.88 -27.69
CA VAL A 376 -10.22 -19.12 -28.41
C VAL A 376 -8.99 -19.65 -29.16
N MET A 377 -8.26 -18.75 -29.83
CA MET A 377 -7.03 -19.09 -30.56
C MET A 377 -5.94 -19.66 -29.63
N GLU A 378 -5.57 -18.95 -28.56
CA GLU A 378 -4.49 -19.39 -27.66
C GLU A 378 -4.84 -20.65 -26.89
N THR A 379 -6.12 -20.86 -26.55
CA THR A 379 -6.58 -22.12 -25.95
C THR A 379 -6.39 -23.28 -26.93
N TYR A 380 -6.75 -23.11 -28.20
CA TYR A 380 -6.55 -24.16 -29.20
C TYR A 380 -5.07 -24.38 -29.54
N PHE A 381 -4.25 -23.33 -29.56
CA PHE A 381 -2.79 -23.44 -29.68
C PHE A 381 -2.19 -24.21 -28.49
N ALA A 382 -2.68 -23.97 -27.27
CA ALA A 382 -2.28 -24.74 -26.09
C ALA A 382 -2.67 -26.22 -26.17
N VAL A 383 -3.86 -26.55 -26.69
CA VAL A 383 -4.27 -27.94 -26.98
C VAL A 383 -3.33 -28.59 -27.99
N LEU A 384 -2.98 -27.90 -29.09
CA LEU A 384 -2.03 -28.42 -30.08
C LEU A 384 -0.62 -28.63 -29.50
N ARG A 385 -0.16 -27.71 -28.64
CA ARG A 385 1.12 -27.84 -27.92
C ARG A 385 1.10 -29.03 -26.95
N ALA A 386 0.05 -29.19 -26.14
CA ALA A 386 -0.13 -30.33 -25.24
C ALA A 386 -0.15 -31.68 -25.99
N GLN A 387 -0.81 -31.74 -27.15
CA GLN A 387 -0.85 -32.91 -28.03
C GLN A 387 0.41 -33.11 -28.88
N SER A 388 1.46 -32.28 -28.72
CA SER A 388 2.69 -32.29 -29.53
C SER A 388 2.47 -32.16 -31.04
N ARG A 389 1.35 -31.56 -31.49
CA ARG A 389 0.99 -31.37 -32.91
C ARG A 389 1.60 -30.09 -33.50
N THR A 390 2.92 -29.95 -33.42
CA THR A 390 3.67 -28.73 -33.77
C THR A 390 3.47 -28.26 -35.22
N ALA A 391 3.38 -29.18 -36.18
CA ALA A 391 3.17 -28.83 -37.60
C ALA A 391 1.83 -28.10 -37.83
N GLY A 392 0.75 -28.54 -37.16
CA GLY A 392 -0.57 -27.90 -37.25
C GLY A 392 -0.61 -26.52 -36.59
N LEU A 393 0.18 -26.32 -35.53
CA LEU A 393 0.38 -25.02 -34.91
C LEU A 393 1.14 -24.06 -35.84
N ALA A 394 2.26 -24.51 -36.40
CA ALA A 394 3.09 -23.72 -37.31
C ALA A 394 2.31 -23.28 -38.56
N TRP A 395 1.43 -24.14 -39.10
CA TRP A 395 0.55 -23.77 -40.22
C TRP A 395 -0.43 -22.66 -39.85
N LEU A 396 -1.08 -22.74 -38.67
CA LEU A 396 -2.01 -21.70 -38.22
C LEU A 396 -1.29 -20.38 -37.90
N GLN A 397 -0.09 -20.43 -37.32
CA GLN A 397 0.75 -19.25 -37.09
C GLN A 397 1.23 -18.62 -38.41
N GLY A 398 1.59 -19.44 -39.41
CA GLY A 398 1.95 -18.97 -40.75
C GLY A 398 0.77 -18.33 -41.48
N LEU A 399 -0.42 -18.93 -41.41
CA LEU A 399 -1.64 -18.35 -41.97
C LEU A 399 -2.01 -17.02 -41.30
N LEU A 400 -1.92 -16.94 -39.96
CA LEU A 400 -2.11 -15.70 -39.22
C LEU A 400 -1.09 -14.64 -39.64
N CYS A 401 0.18 -15.00 -39.73
CA CYS A 401 1.25 -14.10 -40.15
C CYS A 401 1.03 -13.54 -41.56
N ALA A 402 0.73 -14.40 -42.54
CA ALA A 402 0.47 -14.00 -43.91
C ALA A 402 -0.78 -13.11 -44.02
N SER A 403 -1.88 -13.48 -43.37
CA SER A 403 -3.13 -12.70 -43.40
C SER A 403 -2.99 -11.34 -42.72
N VAL A 404 -2.41 -11.26 -41.51
CA VAL A 404 -2.22 -9.98 -40.81
C VAL A 404 -1.29 -9.07 -41.59
N LEU A 405 -0.16 -9.57 -42.11
CA LEU A 405 0.78 -8.75 -42.90
C LEU A 405 0.12 -8.22 -44.18
N VAL A 406 -0.49 -9.09 -44.99
CA VAL A 406 -1.13 -8.70 -46.26
C VAL A 406 -2.27 -7.72 -46.01
N LEU A 407 -3.17 -8.01 -45.06
CA LEU A 407 -4.28 -7.10 -44.75
C LEU A 407 -3.81 -5.77 -44.16
N THR A 408 -2.74 -5.75 -43.35
CA THR A 408 -2.19 -4.48 -42.82
C THR A 408 -1.66 -3.62 -43.97
N LEU A 409 -0.84 -4.18 -44.87
CA LEU A 409 -0.31 -3.48 -46.04
C LEU A 409 -1.42 -2.96 -46.99
N VAL A 410 -2.57 -3.64 -47.03
CA VAL A 410 -3.68 -3.33 -47.94
C VAL A 410 -4.72 -2.38 -47.34
N LEU A 411 -4.93 -2.42 -46.01
CA LEU A 411 -5.96 -1.64 -45.31
C LEU A 411 -5.42 -0.39 -44.64
N LEU A 412 -4.17 -0.40 -44.13
CA LEU A 412 -3.57 0.75 -43.46
C LEU A 412 -3.55 2.02 -44.35
N PRO A 413 -3.19 1.96 -45.65
CA PRO A 413 -3.24 3.14 -46.53
C PRO A 413 -4.65 3.63 -46.87
N ARG A 414 -5.69 2.84 -46.60
CA ARG A 414 -7.09 3.16 -46.97
C ARG A 414 -7.97 3.56 -45.80
N MET A 415 -7.66 3.08 -44.60
CA MET A 415 -8.49 3.24 -43.39
C MET A 415 -7.71 3.86 -42.22
N GLY A 416 -6.48 4.32 -42.46
CA GLY A 416 -5.57 4.80 -41.42
C GLY A 416 -5.34 3.75 -40.34
N LEU A 417 -5.13 4.20 -39.10
CA LEU A 417 -4.88 3.33 -37.94
C LEU A 417 -5.94 2.23 -37.75
N THR A 418 -7.21 2.54 -38.03
CA THR A 418 -8.32 1.58 -37.98
C THR A 418 -8.08 0.38 -38.89
N GLY A 419 -7.41 0.57 -40.04
CA GLY A 419 -7.06 -0.48 -40.99
C GLY A 419 -6.17 -1.57 -40.40
N ALA A 420 -5.21 -1.22 -39.52
CA ALA A 420 -4.38 -2.20 -38.81
C ALA A 420 -5.21 -3.03 -37.81
N GLY A 421 -6.15 -2.38 -37.09
CA GLY A 421 -7.09 -3.07 -36.20
C GLY A 421 -7.96 -4.06 -36.96
N VAL A 422 -8.60 -3.62 -38.04
CA VAL A 422 -9.42 -4.49 -38.91
C VAL A 422 -8.59 -5.64 -39.49
N ALA A 423 -7.37 -5.39 -39.96
CA ALA A 423 -6.47 -6.42 -40.47
C ALA A 423 -6.17 -7.51 -39.44
N GLU A 424 -5.87 -7.14 -38.19
CA GLU A 424 -5.66 -8.11 -37.12
C GLU A 424 -6.94 -8.88 -36.79
N ILE A 425 -8.11 -8.22 -36.69
CA ILE A 425 -9.35 -8.86 -36.25
C ILE A 425 -9.92 -9.78 -37.33
N VAL A 426 -9.87 -9.40 -38.60
CA VAL A 426 -10.28 -10.28 -39.72
C VAL A 426 -9.41 -11.54 -39.75
N SER A 427 -8.09 -11.38 -39.59
CA SER A 427 -7.15 -12.51 -39.56
C SER A 427 -7.39 -13.43 -38.35
N LEU A 428 -7.57 -12.87 -37.16
CA LEU A 428 -7.95 -13.63 -35.96
C LEU A 428 -9.30 -14.34 -36.15
N SER A 429 -10.27 -13.71 -36.80
CA SER A 429 -11.58 -14.30 -37.07
C SER A 429 -11.48 -15.53 -37.99
N VAL A 430 -10.64 -15.48 -39.04
CA VAL A 430 -10.36 -16.63 -39.91
C VAL A 430 -9.72 -17.78 -39.12
N ILE A 431 -8.71 -17.49 -38.29
CA ILE A 431 -8.07 -18.51 -37.45
C ILE A 431 -9.07 -19.11 -36.44
N VAL A 432 -9.90 -18.28 -35.81
CA VAL A 432 -10.93 -18.73 -34.87
C VAL A 432 -12.02 -19.55 -35.57
N ALA A 433 -12.44 -19.21 -36.79
CA ALA A 433 -13.38 -20.02 -37.57
C ALA A 433 -12.83 -21.44 -37.86
N ILE A 434 -11.52 -21.58 -38.07
CA ILE A 434 -10.85 -22.87 -38.25
C ILE A 434 -10.63 -23.60 -36.92
N ALA A 435 -10.30 -22.86 -35.85
CA ALA A 435 -9.94 -23.40 -34.55
C ALA A 435 -11.16 -23.80 -33.70
N ALA A 436 -12.21 -22.99 -33.66
CA ALA A 436 -13.36 -23.17 -32.77
C ALA A 436 -14.10 -24.51 -32.98
N PRO A 437 -14.37 -24.99 -34.21
CA PRO A 437 -14.99 -26.30 -34.41
C PRO A 437 -14.11 -27.46 -33.93
N LYS A 438 -12.78 -27.33 -34.07
CA LYS A 438 -11.80 -28.34 -33.63
C LYS A 438 -11.65 -28.33 -32.11
N LEU A 439 -11.58 -27.14 -31.51
CA LEU A 439 -11.58 -26.94 -30.05
C LEU A 439 -12.87 -27.46 -29.41
N TYR A 440 -14.03 -27.23 -30.04
CA TYR A 440 -15.32 -27.75 -29.60
C TYR A 440 -15.35 -29.29 -29.59
N ARG A 441 -14.79 -29.95 -30.62
CA ARG A 441 -14.61 -31.41 -30.63
C ARG A 441 -13.70 -31.88 -29.48
N THR A 442 -12.59 -31.18 -29.20
CA THR A 442 -11.72 -31.51 -28.05
C THR A 442 -12.45 -31.34 -26.71
N VAL A 443 -13.29 -30.31 -26.56
CA VAL A 443 -14.09 -30.07 -25.34
C VAL A 443 -15.25 -31.07 -25.20
N ARG A 444 -15.73 -31.66 -26.30
CA ARG A 444 -16.77 -32.69 -26.34
C ARG A 444 -16.26 -34.13 -26.28
N ALA A 445 -14.96 -34.38 -26.46
CA ALA A 445 -14.41 -35.73 -26.39
C ALA A 445 -14.70 -36.34 -25.01
N SER A 446 -15.33 -37.51 -24.99
CA SER A 446 -15.79 -38.17 -23.77
C SER A 446 -14.64 -38.40 -22.81
N SER A 447 -14.82 -38.04 -21.54
CA SER A 447 -13.94 -38.47 -20.46
C SER A 447 -13.92 -39.99 -20.46
N ALA A 448 -12.76 -40.60 -20.74
CA ALA A 448 -12.61 -42.04 -20.58
C ALA A 448 -12.88 -42.39 -19.11
N GLU A 449 -13.68 -43.43 -18.87
CA GLU A 449 -14.19 -43.79 -17.55
C GLU A 449 -13.04 -43.88 -16.53
N LEU A 450 -13.17 -43.11 -15.45
CA LEU A 450 -12.25 -43.16 -14.33
C LEU A 450 -12.64 -44.35 -13.45
N PRO A 451 -11.69 -45.18 -12.99
CA PRO A 451 -12.01 -46.27 -12.05
C PRO A 451 -12.59 -45.69 -10.75
N GLU A 452 -13.57 -46.40 -10.17
CA GLU A 452 -14.48 -45.94 -9.09
C GLU A 452 -13.81 -45.53 -7.74
N GLY A 453 -12.48 -45.47 -7.67
CA GLY A 453 -11.71 -44.98 -6.52
C GLY A 453 -11.11 -43.57 -6.68
N ALA A 454 -11.30 -42.90 -7.82
CA ALA A 454 -10.77 -41.54 -8.03
C ALA A 454 -11.60 -40.49 -7.27
N ALA A 455 -10.96 -39.74 -6.37
CA ALA A 455 -11.64 -38.67 -5.63
C ALA A 455 -12.19 -37.59 -6.59
N PRO A 456 -13.35 -36.97 -6.31
CA PRO A 456 -13.96 -36.01 -7.23
C PRO A 456 -13.05 -34.82 -7.51
N ASP A 457 -12.72 -34.61 -8.78
CA ASP A 457 -12.12 -33.36 -9.22
C ASP A 457 -13.19 -32.27 -9.07
N GLY A 458 -12.93 -31.27 -8.24
CA GLY A 458 -13.95 -30.28 -7.82
C GLY A 458 -14.39 -29.28 -8.89
N ASP A 459 -14.88 -29.73 -10.04
CA ASP A 459 -15.64 -28.91 -10.99
C ASP A 459 -17.15 -28.93 -10.65
N LEU A 460 -17.78 -27.80 -10.92
CA LEU A 460 -19.15 -27.46 -10.53
C LEU A 460 -20.22 -28.08 -11.43
N ALA A 461 -19.82 -28.82 -12.46
CA ALA A 461 -20.70 -29.28 -13.53
C ALA A 461 -21.11 -30.76 -13.43
N ASP A 462 -20.37 -31.58 -12.68
CA ASP A 462 -20.56 -33.03 -12.66
C ASP A 462 -21.59 -33.49 -11.60
N LEU A 463 -22.16 -32.55 -10.83
CA LEU A 463 -23.23 -32.81 -9.87
C LEU A 463 -24.66 -32.79 -10.49
N GLY A 464 -24.78 -32.60 -11.81
CA GLY A 464 -26.07 -32.42 -12.47
C GLY A 464 -26.69 -33.66 -13.12
N ALA A 465 -25.97 -34.79 -13.19
CA ALA A 465 -26.40 -35.96 -13.95
C ALA A 465 -26.15 -37.28 -13.20
N ARG A 466 -27.19 -37.79 -12.55
CA ARG A 466 -27.35 -39.23 -12.27
C ARG A 466 -28.62 -39.69 -12.97
N GLU A 467 -28.48 -40.67 -13.85
CA GLU A 467 -29.62 -41.38 -14.43
C GLU A 467 -30.35 -42.13 -13.32
N VAL A 468 -31.68 -41.97 -13.29
CA VAL A 468 -32.55 -42.62 -12.30
C VAL A 468 -32.99 -43.96 -12.89
N SER A 469 -32.55 -45.06 -12.27
CA SER A 469 -33.11 -46.38 -12.55
C SER A 469 -34.51 -46.51 -11.95
N GLU A 470 -35.44 -47.12 -12.69
CA GLU A 470 -36.85 -47.22 -12.31
C GLU A 470 -37.08 -48.16 -11.10
N GLY A 471 -37.78 -47.68 -10.07
CA GLY A 471 -38.12 -48.53 -8.92
C GLY A 471 -39.09 -47.92 -7.90
N ALA A 472 -40.33 -48.41 -7.89
CA ALA A 472 -41.37 -48.29 -6.85
C ALA A 472 -41.94 -46.88 -6.50
N ARG A 473 -43.24 -46.72 -6.77
CA ARG A 473 -44.07 -45.56 -6.36
C ARG A 473 -44.49 -45.61 -4.88
N ARG A 474 -44.52 -44.47 -4.19
CA ARG A 474 -45.54 -44.15 -3.16
C ARG A 474 -46.01 -42.69 -3.30
N ARG A 475 -47.31 -42.45 -3.07
CA ARG A 475 -47.97 -41.13 -3.19
C ARG A 475 -48.07 -40.45 -1.82
N GLY A 476 -47.78 -39.16 -1.76
CA GLY A 476 -48.07 -38.25 -0.65
C GLY A 476 -47.97 -36.79 -1.15
N PRO A 477 -48.69 -35.81 -0.55
CA PRO A 477 -48.71 -34.44 -1.08
C PRO A 477 -47.40 -33.71 -0.81
N GLY A 478 -46.79 -33.13 -1.85
CA GLY A 478 -45.47 -32.51 -1.75
C GLY A 478 -45.49 -31.10 -1.16
N TRP A 479 -44.87 -30.93 0.02
CA TRP A 479 -44.23 -29.68 0.46
C TRP A 479 -43.25 -29.86 1.65
N ALA A 480 -42.97 -31.08 2.10
CA ALA A 480 -42.06 -31.34 3.22
C ALA A 480 -41.09 -32.49 2.91
N LEU A 481 -39.78 -32.21 3.10
CA LEU A 481 -38.65 -33.17 3.18
C LEU A 481 -38.41 -33.97 1.86
N ASP A 482 -37.35 -33.78 1.08
CA ASP A 482 -35.95 -33.58 1.47
C ASP A 482 -35.19 -32.66 0.49
N THR A 483 -34.47 -31.68 1.03
CA THR A 483 -33.54 -30.83 0.28
C THR A 483 -32.10 -31.26 0.56
N ASP A 484 -31.69 -32.39 -0.02
CA ASP A 484 -30.28 -32.76 -0.03
C ASP A 484 -29.51 -31.79 -0.92
N THR A 485 -28.82 -30.86 -0.27
CA THR A 485 -28.13 -29.74 -0.91
C THR A 485 -27.00 -30.21 -1.80
N LEU A 486 -27.17 -30.01 -3.11
CA LEU A 486 -26.12 -30.08 -4.13
C LEU A 486 -24.94 -29.17 -3.76
N ALA A 487 -23.89 -29.78 -3.22
CA ALA A 487 -22.73 -29.07 -2.69
C ALA A 487 -21.63 -28.90 -3.75
N LEU A 488 -21.74 -27.87 -4.58
CA LEU A 488 -20.59 -27.09 -5.03
C LEU A 488 -21.06 -25.73 -5.56
N GLY A 489 -20.42 -24.69 -5.07
CA GLY A 489 -20.63 -23.28 -5.40
C GLY A 489 -19.65 -22.51 -4.55
N ILE A 490 -18.84 -21.62 -5.14
CA ILE A 490 -17.71 -20.97 -4.45
C ILE A 490 -18.19 -20.34 -3.15
N HIS A 491 -17.99 -21.05 -2.03
CA HIS A 491 -18.01 -20.44 -0.72
C HIS A 491 -16.74 -19.61 -0.63
N VAL A 492 -16.88 -18.33 -0.97
CA VAL A 492 -16.26 -17.29 -0.15
C VAL A 492 -16.86 -17.52 1.23
N ASP A 493 -16.16 -18.35 2.02
CA ASP A 493 -16.72 -18.91 3.24
C ASP A 493 -16.76 -17.82 4.31
N PHE A 494 -17.86 -17.07 4.34
CA PHE A 494 -18.05 -15.93 5.22
C PHE A 494 -18.19 -16.35 6.69
N ASP A 495 -18.55 -17.61 6.98
CA ASP A 495 -19.10 -18.01 8.27
C ASP A 495 -18.49 -19.28 8.94
N HIS A 496 -17.61 -20.08 8.32
CA HIS A 496 -16.95 -21.23 8.98
C HIS A 496 -15.64 -20.92 9.73
N LEU A 497 -15.68 -20.04 10.73
CA LEU A 497 -14.57 -19.88 11.70
C LEU A 497 -14.82 -20.59 13.05
N ASP A 498 -16.08 -20.90 13.37
CA ASP A 498 -16.51 -21.27 14.72
C ASP A 498 -16.51 -22.77 15.09
N ARG A 499 -16.08 -23.66 14.18
CA ARG A 499 -15.92 -25.10 14.48
C ARG A 499 -14.44 -25.49 14.67
N ARG A 500 -13.80 -24.89 15.67
CA ARG A 500 -12.60 -25.46 16.30
C ARG A 500 -12.93 -25.88 17.73
N PRO A 501 -12.46 -27.04 18.22
CA PRO A 501 -12.41 -27.28 19.66
C PRO A 501 -11.55 -26.17 20.30
N ASP A 502 -11.98 -25.63 21.43
CA ASP A 502 -11.20 -24.62 22.15
C ASP A 502 -10.03 -25.32 22.87
N VAL A 503 -8.91 -25.49 22.15
CA VAL A 503 -7.69 -26.10 22.70
C VAL A 503 -6.92 -25.06 23.53
N ARG A 504 -7.54 -24.60 24.61
CA ARG A 504 -6.90 -23.82 25.67
C ARG A 504 -6.90 -24.66 26.94
N PRO A 505 -5.73 -24.97 27.53
CA PRO A 505 -5.70 -25.47 28.89
C PRO A 505 -6.22 -24.36 29.82
N GLY A 506 -7.22 -24.67 30.65
CA GLY A 506 -7.61 -23.80 31.74
C GLY A 506 -6.48 -23.67 32.78
N PRO A 507 -6.45 -22.59 33.59
CA PRO A 507 -5.44 -22.46 34.64
C PRO A 507 -5.47 -23.69 35.56
N GLY A 508 -4.35 -24.42 35.64
CA GLY A 508 -4.24 -25.63 36.47
C GLY A 508 -4.14 -26.97 35.74
N THR A 509 -4.10 -27.03 34.39
CA THR A 509 -3.82 -28.30 33.68
C THR A 509 -2.33 -28.50 33.40
N PRO A 510 -1.69 -29.61 33.84
CA PRO A 510 -0.27 -29.88 33.58
C PRO A 510 -0.01 -30.29 32.12
N PRO A 511 1.21 -30.08 31.58
CA PRO A 511 1.54 -30.37 30.19
C PRO A 511 1.49 -31.88 29.89
N THR A 512 0.86 -32.24 28.78
CA THR A 512 0.47 -33.62 28.44
C THR A 512 1.62 -34.58 28.21
N GLY A 513 1.60 -35.72 28.90
CA GLY A 513 2.51 -36.86 28.71
C GLY A 513 1.95 -38.25 29.06
N THR A 514 0.68 -38.36 29.43
CA THR A 514 0.01 -39.63 29.82
C THR A 514 -1.46 -39.61 29.41
N PRO A 515 -2.03 -40.72 28.87
CA PRO A 515 -3.45 -40.79 28.51
C PRO A 515 -4.33 -41.02 29.75
N PRO A 516 -5.48 -40.34 29.87
CA PRO A 516 -6.43 -40.61 30.95
C PRO A 516 -7.19 -41.91 30.66
N VAL A 517 -7.13 -42.86 31.60
CA VAL A 517 -7.97 -44.05 31.59
C VAL A 517 -9.43 -43.63 31.83
N ARG A 518 -10.32 -43.92 30.87
CA ARG A 518 -11.78 -43.86 31.10
C ARG A 518 -12.28 -45.22 31.61
N PRO A 519 -13.22 -45.27 32.55
CA PRO A 519 -13.80 -46.53 33.00
C PRO A 519 -14.72 -47.13 31.93
N ASP A 520 -14.60 -48.45 31.75
CA ASP A 520 -15.31 -49.24 30.73
C ASP A 520 -16.84 -49.21 30.94
N HIS A 521 -17.57 -48.90 29.87
CA HIS A 521 -18.96 -49.36 29.68
C HIS A 521 -18.92 -50.55 28.72
N ARG A 522 -19.09 -51.78 29.24
CA ARG A 522 -19.18 -52.99 28.41
C ARG A 522 -20.65 -53.38 28.14
N PRO A 523 -21.00 -53.76 26.89
CA PRO A 523 -22.37 -54.08 26.51
C PRO A 523 -22.88 -55.44 27.02
N ALA A 524 -24.20 -55.58 27.07
CA ALA A 524 -24.94 -56.54 27.91
C ALA A 524 -24.94 -58.03 27.48
N TRP A 525 -24.03 -58.48 26.62
CA TRP A 525 -23.96 -59.88 26.17
C TRP A 525 -22.94 -60.75 26.94
N ALA A 526 -22.10 -60.13 27.77
CA ALA A 526 -21.10 -60.82 28.60
C ALA A 526 -21.56 -60.93 30.08
N ARG A 527 -22.57 -61.77 30.34
CA ARG A 527 -22.96 -62.20 31.70
C ARG A 527 -23.01 -63.73 31.80
N LYS A 528 -22.07 -64.32 32.54
CA LYS A 528 -22.29 -65.53 33.36
C LYS A 528 -21.43 -65.46 34.63
N PRO A 529 -21.81 -66.14 35.72
CA PRO A 529 -21.36 -65.82 37.08
C PRO A 529 -20.30 -66.78 37.62
N GLU A 530 -19.56 -66.38 38.66
CA GLU A 530 -19.56 -67.00 40.02
C GLU A 530 -18.38 -66.53 40.92
N VAL A 531 -18.65 -66.45 42.23
CA VAL A 531 -17.77 -66.66 43.42
C VAL A 531 -16.33 -66.06 43.43
N GLY A 532 -15.86 -65.33 44.45
CA GLY A 532 -16.49 -64.83 45.68
C GLY A 532 -15.46 -64.51 46.79
N LEU A 533 -15.66 -63.41 47.54
CA LEU A 533 -15.02 -63.03 48.82
C LEU A 533 -13.47 -62.81 48.84
N PRO A 534 -12.85 -62.26 49.91
CA PRO A 534 -13.34 -61.29 50.92
C PRO A 534 -12.37 -60.08 51.12
N VAL A 535 -12.56 -59.33 52.22
CA VAL A 535 -11.55 -58.63 53.08
C VAL A 535 -11.74 -57.10 53.26
N GLU A 536 -11.70 -56.69 54.53
CA GLU A 536 -11.84 -55.34 55.11
C GLU A 536 -10.50 -54.53 55.03
N GLU A 537 -10.36 -53.22 55.32
CA GLU A 537 -10.66 -52.50 56.57
C GLU A 537 -10.62 -50.94 56.42
N ARG A 538 -11.33 -50.25 57.34
CA ARG A 538 -11.13 -48.87 57.93
C ARG A 538 -11.01 -47.65 56.96
N ARG A 539 -11.95 -46.66 56.95
CA ARG A 539 -12.34 -45.60 57.94
C ARG A 539 -11.27 -44.52 58.20
N PRO A 540 -11.63 -43.24 58.50
CA PRO A 540 -12.95 -42.55 58.63
C PRO A 540 -13.18 -41.45 57.54
N GLY A 541 -14.22 -40.61 57.53
CA GLY A 541 -15.52 -40.63 58.25
C GLY A 541 -15.96 -39.33 58.96
N SER A 542 -16.73 -38.43 58.30
CA SER A 542 -17.66 -37.47 58.96
C SER A 542 -18.74 -36.90 58.00
N GLU A 543 -20.00 -37.14 58.38
CA GLU A 543 -21.23 -36.44 57.95
C GLU A 543 -21.66 -35.52 59.15
N VAL A 544 -22.55 -34.52 59.12
CA VAL A 544 -23.50 -33.99 58.12
C VAL A 544 -23.98 -32.56 58.49
N SER A 545 -24.22 -31.70 57.48
CA SER A 545 -25.26 -30.64 57.33
C SER A 545 -25.55 -29.48 58.34
N LEU A 546 -26.19 -28.44 57.75
CA LEU A 546 -27.04 -27.33 58.29
C LEU A 546 -26.42 -25.98 58.74
N GLY A 547 -27.02 -24.88 58.25
CA GLY A 547 -27.01 -23.54 58.89
C GLY A 547 -26.50 -22.35 58.02
N PRO A 548 -27.28 -21.25 57.84
CA PRO A 548 -26.85 -20.04 57.10
C PRO A 548 -26.77 -18.74 57.94
N ALA A 549 -26.26 -17.67 57.30
CA ALA A 549 -26.49 -16.22 57.55
C ALA A 549 -25.52 -15.41 58.46
N GLU A 550 -25.28 -14.14 58.04
CA GLU A 550 -24.91 -12.91 58.82
C GLU A 550 -23.56 -12.90 59.61
N VAL A 551 -22.90 -11.77 60.01
CA VAL A 551 -22.88 -10.31 59.68
C VAL A 551 -21.54 -9.68 60.20
N ASP A 552 -21.14 -8.54 59.62
CA ASP A 552 -20.16 -7.48 60.04
C ASP A 552 -19.03 -7.66 61.10
N ALA A 553 -17.79 -7.39 60.65
CA ALA A 553 -16.84 -6.37 61.17
C ALA A 553 -16.07 -6.62 62.53
N PRO A 554 -15.24 -5.68 63.07
CA PRO A 554 -13.92 -5.23 62.55
C PRO A 554 -12.77 -5.07 63.62
N PHE A 555 -11.61 -4.45 63.28
CA PHE A 555 -10.48 -3.97 64.15
C PHE A 555 -9.52 -5.04 64.78
N GLU A 556 -8.23 -4.82 65.14
CA GLU A 556 -7.19 -3.82 64.78
C GLU A 556 -5.76 -4.36 65.09
N ASP A 557 -4.76 -3.90 64.31
CA ASP A 557 -3.35 -3.48 64.61
C ASP A 557 -2.33 -4.16 65.58
N ALA A 558 -1.16 -4.45 64.96
CA ALA A 558 0.21 -3.91 65.25
C ALA A 558 1.19 -4.49 66.31
N PHE A 559 2.49 -4.19 66.04
CA PHE A 559 3.74 -4.40 66.81
C PHE A 559 4.29 -5.85 66.93
N ASP A 560 5.59 -6.13 67.09
CA ASP A 560 6.79 -5.26 67.33
C ASP A 560 8.09 -5.79 66.66
N ALA A 561 9.24 -5.15 66.92
CA ALA A 561 10.50 -5.31 66.18
C ALA A 561 11.73 -5.86 66.96
N GLY A 562 12.64 -6.55 66.24
CA GLY A 562 14.08 -6.22 66.25
C GLY A 562 15.11 -7.04 67.05
N LYS A 563 16.19 -7.47 66.34
CA LYS A 563 17.59 -7.70 66.81
C LYS A 563 17.85 -8.94 67.73
N VAL A 564 19.05 -9.57 67.80
CA VAL A 564 20.42 -9.28 67.30
C VAL A 564 21.32 -10.56 67.21
N GLU A 565 22.37 -10.56 66.35
CA GLU A 565 23.67 -11.33 66.32
C GLU A 565 23.74 -12.87 66.60
N GLU A 566 24.84 -13.61 66.34
CA GLU A 566 25.81 -13.69 65.20
C GLU A 566 26.71 -14.95 65.40
N SER A 567 27.33 -15.46 64.32
CA SER A 567 28.61 -16.24 64.26
C SER A 567 28.66 -17.81 64.29
N ALA A 568 29.43 -18.31 63.31
CA ALA A 568 30.39 -19.43 63.31
C ALA A 568 30.00 -20.92 63.05
N GLU A 569 30.67 -21.49 62.03
CA GLU A 569 30.90 -22.91 61.68
C GLU A 569 32.11 -23.50 62.51
N PRO A 570 32.75 -24.69 62.28
CA PRO A 570 32.67 -25.66 61.16
C PRO A 570 32.89 -27.19 61.47
N GLU A 571 33.03 -28.00 60.39
CA GLU A 571 33.74 -29.33 60.28
C GLU A 571 33.23 -30.55 61.12
N GLU A 572 33.43 -31.85 60.83
CA GLU A 572 34.05 -32.59 59.70
C GLU A 572 33.46 -34.03 59.50
N ARG A 573 33.98 -34.72 58.46
CA ARG A 573 33.73 -36.00 57.74
C ARG A 573 33.81 -37.37 58.46
N GLU A 574 33.21 -38.41 57.83
CA GLU A 574 33.79 -39.71 57.33
C GLU A 574 32.65 -40.71 56.93
N GLU A 575 32.56 -41.30 55.72
CA GLU A 575 33.19 -42.54 55.16
C GLU A 575 32.73 -43.90 55.78
N ALA A 576 32.55 -45.05 55.08
CA ALA A 576 32.48 -45.40 53.65
C ALA A 576 31.87 -46.81 53.33
N ALA A 577 31.23 -46.93 52.15
CA ALA A 577 31.21 -48.03 51.13
C ALA A 577 31.22 -49.57 51.41
N VAL A 578 30.49 -50.35 50.56
CA VAL A 578 30.87 -51.71 50.06
C VAL A 578 30.33 -52.03 48.63
N ARG A 579 31.25 -52.09 47.63
CA ARG A 579 31.48 -53.09 46.52
C ARG A 579 30.31 -53.66 45.63
N GLN A 580 30.50 -54.15 44.38
CA GLN A 580 31.71 -54.49 43.58
C GLN A 580 31.47 -54.56 42.05
N GLU A 581 32.54 -54.35 41.24
CA GLU A 581 32.83 -54.86 39.86
C GLU A 581 31.84 -54.61 38.67
N THR A 582 32.26 -54.34 37.41
CA THR A 582 33.51 -54.77 36.70
C THR A 582 34.01 -53.76 35.62
N ALA A 583 35.30 -53.90 35.28
CA ALA A 583 36.15 -53.29 34.22
C ALA A 583 35.59 -53.28 32.75
N VAL A 584 36.07 -52.53 31.72
CA VAL A 584 37.18 -51.55 31.53
C VAL A 584 37.06 -50.79 30.16
N ARG A 585 37.53 -49.51 30.09
CA ARG A 585 38.04 -48.69 28.93
C ARG A 585 37.27 -48.56 27.59
N GLU A 586 37.31 -47.45 26.84
CA GLU A 586 37.67 -46.02 27.07
C GLU A 586 37.29 -45.21 25.79
N GLU A 587 36.65 -44.03 25.89
CA GLU A 587 36.70 -42.94 24.89
C GLU A 587 36.28 -41.60 25.57
N PRO A 588 36.64 -40.41 25.03
CA PRO A 588 36.93 -39.21 25.85
C PRO A 588 35.72 -38.39 26.34
N PRO A 589 35.91 -37.54 27.37
CA PRO A 589 34.82 -36.90 28.11
C PRO A 589 34.15 -35.72 27.38
N MET A 590 32.82 -35.65 27.53
CA MET A 590 32.05 -34.41 27.38
C MET A 590 32.06 -33.65 28.72
N PRO A 591 32.21 -32.31 28.73
CA PRO A 591 32.15 -31.53 29.98
C PRO A 591 30.74 -31.54 30.59
N ASP A 592 30.67 -31.56 31.92
CA ASP A 592 29.42 -31.64 32.69
C ASP A 592 28.48 -30.44 32.47
N GLU A 593 27.18 -30.71 32.30
CA GLU A 593 26.13 -29.70 32.48
C GLU A 593 25.65 -29.72 33.94
N GLU A 594 25.92 -28.65 34.69
CA GLU A 594 25.34 -28.44 36.02
C GLU A 594 23.79 -28.43 35.95
N PRO A 595 23.07 -29.07 36.90
CA PRO A 595 21.63 -29.01 36.94
C PRO A 595 21.14 -27.59 37.25
N LEU A 596 20.46 -26.99 36.26
CA LEU A 596 19.82 -25.66 36.33
C LEU A 596 18.93 -25.49 37.58
N ARG A 597 19.45 -24.80 38.60
CA ARG A 597 18.62 -24.25 39.68
C ARG A 597 17.64 -23.24 39.07
N LEU A 598 16.35 -23.53 39.16
CA LEU A 598 15.30 -22.55 38.91
C LEU A 598 15.42 -21.43 39.96
N PRO A 599 15.45 -20.14 39.59
CA PRO A 599 15.45 -19.06 40.57
C PRO A 599 14.09 -19.02 41.27
N ASP A 600 14.07 -19.14 42.59
CA ASP A 600 12.87 -18.86 43.38
C ASP A 600 12.38 -17.44 43.08
N ALA A 601 11.10 -17.34 42.72
CA ALA A 601 10.44 -16.08 42.44
C ALA A 601 10.11 -15.37 43.77
N SER A 602 11.15 -14.87 44.47
CA SER A 602 10.97 -14.04 45.64
C SER A 602 10.08 -12.84 45.28
N LEU A 603 9.09 -12.57 46.15
CA LEU A 603 8.08 -11.55 45.96
C LEU A 603 8.68 -10.16 46.20
N SER A 604 9.52 -9.69 45.26
CA SER A 604 10.07 -8.32 45.23
C SER A 604 8.95 -7.31 45.46
N THR A 605 8.97 -6.67 46.62
CA THR A 605 7.91 -5.74 47.01
C THR A 605 7.94 -4.52 46.11
N TRP A 606 6.79 -3.86 45.91
CA TRP A 606 6.71 -2.69 45.03
C TRP A 606 7.66 -1.55 45.46
N ARG A 607 8.04 -1.49 46.74
CA ARG A 607 9.03 -0.55 47.29
C ARG A 607 10.45 -0.77 46.73
N GLU A 608 10.90 -2.01 46.57
CA GLU A 608 12.23 -2.30 46.01
C GLU A 608 12.35 -1.92 44.52
N ARG A 609 11.23 -1.95 43.78
CA ARG A 609 11.19 -1.51 42.37
C ARG A 609 11.22 0.01 42.20
N LEU A 610 11.01 0.75 43.28
CA LEU A 610 11.03 2.22 43.32
C LEU A 610 12.39 2.79 43.76
N LEU A 611 13.29 1.96 44.32
CA LEU A 611 14.64 2.39 44.67
C LEU A 611 15.43 2.78 43.40
N PRO A 612 15.89 4.04 43.28
CA PRO A 612 16.48 4.52 42.04
C PRO A 612 17.89 3.94 41.86
N THR A 613 18.16 3.33 40.70
CA THR A 613 19.52 2.91 40.35
C THR A 613 20.40 4.13 40.14
N ARG A 614 21.70 4.06 40.49
CA ARG A 614 22.65 5.18 40.31
C ARG A 614 22.62 5.75 38.88
N LEU A 615 22.57 4.87 37.87
CA LEU A 615 22.41 5.24 36.45
C LEU A 615 21.07 5.94 36.16
N GLY A 616 19.97 5.51 36.78
CA GLY A 616 18.67 6.16 36.66
C GLY A 616 18.66 7.57 37.25
N VAL A 617 19.34 7.79 38.39
CA VAL A 617 19.50 9.14 38.98
C VAL A 617 20.30 10.04 38.04
N VAL A 618 21.45 9.58 37.54
CA VAL A 618 22.29 10.36 36.60
C VAL A 618 21.53 10.75 35.34
N LEU A 619 20.78 9.81 34.73
CA LEU A 619 19.96 10.10 33.55
C LEU A 619 18.76 11.01 33.87
N GLY A 620 18.21 10.94 35.09
CA GLY A 620 17.21 11.89 35.59
C GLY A 620 17.76 13.31 35.74
N CYS A 621 18.95 13.47 36.33
CA CYS A 621 19.63 14.77 36.42
C CYS A 621 19.98 15.33 35.03
N LEU A 622 20.42 14.48 34.09
CA LEU A 622 20.66 14.88 32.70
C LEU A 622 19.37 15.30 31.98
N LEU A 623 18.23 14.65 32.26
CA LEU A 623 16.92 15.05 31.74
C LEU A 623 16.49 16.43 32.28
N ILE A 624 16.69 16.68 33.58
CA ILE A 624 16.43 17.99 34.19
C ILE A 624 17.35 19.05 33.56
N ALA A 625 18.64 18.77 33.39
CA ALA A 625 19.56 19.67 32.71
C ALA A 625 19.14 19.95 31.26
N ALA A 626 18.68 18.93 30.51
CA ALA A 626 18.16 19.10 29.15
C ALA A 626 16.95 20.04 29.11
N LEU A 627 15.99 19.86 30.04
CA LEU A 627 14.80 20.68 30.16
C LEU A 627 15.11 22.12 30.59
N LEU A 628 16.05 22.33 31.52
CA LEU A 628 16.50 23.66 31.93
C LEU A 628 17.20 24.39 30.78
N LEU A 629 18.10 23.70 30.07
CA LEU A 629 18.77 24.23 28.87
C LEU A 629 17.76 24.53 27.75
N TYR A 630 16.71 23.73 27.61
CA TYR A 630 15.65 23.95 26.62
C TYR A 630 14.80 25.18 26.95
N TRP A 631 14.16 25.18 28.11
CA TRP A 631 13.08 26.12 28.44
C TRP A 631 13.54 27.45 29.03
N VAL A 632 14.55 27.48 29.90
CA VAL A 632 14.95 28.73 30.58
C VAL A 632 15.44 29.82 29.62
N PRO A 633 16.16 29.51 28.52
CA PRO A 633 16.49 30.51 27.49
C PRO A 633 15.31 30.80 26.55
N ALA A 634 14.52 29.78 26.18
CA ALA A 634 13.42 29.94 25.23
C ALA A 634 12.31 30.86 25.79
N LEU A 635 11.99 30.75 27.07
CA LEU A 635 11.01 31.60 27.77
C LEU A 635 11.48 33.06 27.97
N ARG A 636 12.67 33.43 27.48
CA ARG A 636 13.17 34.81 27.48
C ARG A 636 13.05 35.50 26.12
N LEU A 637 12.63 34.78 25.09
CA LEU A 637 12.36 35.36 23.77
C LEU A 637 11.12 36.25 23.85
N GLY A 638 11.22 37.47 23.35
CA GLY A 638 10.09 38.37 23.15
C GLY A 638 9.69 38.48 21.66
N GLU A 639 8.55 39.13 21.41
CA GLU A 639 8.04 39.38 20.05
C GLU A 639 9.08 40.01 19.11
N ALA A 640 9.94 40.90 19.63
CA ALA A 640 11.01 41.55 18.88
C ALA A 640 12.15 40.60 18.45
N ASP A 641 12.43 39.55 19.25
CA ASP A 641 13.39 38.51 18.86
C ASP A 641 12.80 37.63 17.75
N LEU A 642 11.50 37.32 17.84
CA LEU A 642 10.76 36.53 16.85
C LEU A 642 10.61 37.25 15.51
N ASP A 643 10.61 38.59 15.48
CA ASP A 643 10.66 39.37 14.23
C ASP A 643 12.04 39.29 13.52
N GLY A 644 13.07 38.80 14.22
CA GLY A 644 14.38 38.50 13.64
C GLY A 644 14.46 37.18 12.86
N MET A 645 13.36 36.41 12.75
CA MET A 645 13.37 35.10 12.09
C MET A 645 13.81 35.18 10.62
N GLY A 646 14.85 34.42 10.28
CA GLY A 646 15.31 34.22 8.91
C GLY A 646 14.54 33.10 8.18
N GLY A 647 14.90 32.82 6.93
CA GLY A 647 14.23 31.81 6.10
C GLY A 647 14.43 30.34 6.49
N LEU A 648 15.00 30.06 7.67
CA LEU A 648 14.94 28.74 8.34
C LEU A 648 13.83 28.69 9.40
N GLY A 649 13.10 29.79 9.59
CA GLY A 649 12.05 29.95 10.59
C GLY A 649 12.58 29.94 12.02
N LEU A 650 11.78 29.42 12.96
CA LEU A 650 12.01 29.60 14.40
C LEU A 650 13.42 29.19 14.86
N ILE A 651 13.99 28.12 14.29
CA ILE A 651 15.35 27.64 14.62
C ILE A 651 16.44 28.71 14.43
N SER A 652 16.21 29.74 13.62
CA SER A 652 17.16 30.84 13.39
C SER A 652 17.29 31.83 14.54
N VAL A 653 16.29 31.89 15.43
CA VAL A 653 16.27 32.79 16.61
C VAL A 653 16.35 32.04 17.94
N LEU A 654 16.21 30.70 17.94
CA LEU A 654 16.33 29.92 19.17
C LEU A 654 17.75 30.01 19.77
N PRO A 655 17.87 30.28 21.08
CA PRO A 655 19.17 30.32 21.75
C PRO A 655 19.92 28.99 21.59
N MET A 656 21.24 29.06 21.36
CA MET A 656 22.11 27.87 21.28
C MET A 656 21.93 26.88 22.45
N PRO A 657 21.76 27.31 23.72
CA PRO A 657 21.47 26.38 24.82
C PRO A 657 20.15 25.61 24.65
N THR A 658 19.12 26.19 24.01
CA THR A 658 17.86 25.51 23.71
C THR A 658 18.07 24.38 22.69
N LEU A 659 18.90 24.62 21.67
CA LEU A 659 19.28 23.58 20.69
C LEU A 659 20.12 22.47 21.34
N VAL A 660 21.03 22.82 22.26
CA VAL A 660 21.78 21.84 23.08
C VAL A 660 20.83 21.04 23.97
N GLY A 661 19.82 21.66 24.58
CA GLY A 661 18.77 20.98 25.34
C GLY A 661 18.00 19.96 24.49
N ALA A 662 17.63 20.32 23.25
CA ALA A 662 16.97 19.43 22.30
C ALA A 662 17.84 18.21 21.94
N ALA A 663 19.13 18.43 21.66
CA ALA A 663 20.08 17.35 21.41
C ALA A 663 20.26 16.46 22.65
N LEU A 664 20.32 17.05 23.85
CA LEU A 664 20.49 16.33 25.10
C LEU A 664 19.26 15.48 25.46
N LEU A 665 18.03 15.93 25.14
CA LEU A 665 16.82 15.08 25.24
C LEU A 665 16.96 13.80 24.41
N ALA A 666 17.48 13.90 23.18
CA ALA A 666 17.72 12.75 22.32
C ALA A 666 18.85 11.83 22.84
N VAL A 667 19.92 12.41 23.41
CA VAL A 667 20.99 11.66 24.08
C VAL A 667 20.46 10.90 25.30
N VAL A 668 19.62 11.52 26.13
CA VAL A 668 18.99 10.87 27.31
C VAL A 668 18.10 9.72 26.86
N PHE A 669 17.22 9.93 25.87
CA PHE A 669 16.33 8.87 25.37
C PHE A 669 17.12 7.68 24.82
N ALA A 670 18.15 7.93 24.01
CA ALA A 670 18.98 6.86 23.46
C ALA A 670 19.80 6.14 24.56
N SER A 671 20.33 6.87 25.55
CA SER A 671 21.06 6.32 26.69
C SER A 671 20.22 5.35 27.51
N LEU A 672 18.91 5.62 27.66
CA LEU A 672 17.97 4.69 28.29
C LEU A 672 17.80 3.38 27.50
N LEU A 673 17.98 3.39 26.18
CA LEU A 673 17.97 2.18 25.35
C LEU A 673 19.24 1.32 25.53
N TRP A 674 20.37 1.90 25.97
CA TRP A 674 21.58 1.12 26.28
C TRP A 674 21.46 0.30 27.58
N LEU A 675 20.61 0.72 28.52
CA LEU A 675 20.45 0.03 29.80
C LEU A 675 19.96 -1.41 29.61
N GLY A 676 20.46 -2.32 30.45
CA GLY A 676 20.12 -3.76 30.38
C GLY A 676 18.65 -4.07 30.68
N ARG A 677 17.95 -3.17 31.37
CA ARG A 677 16.54 -3.30 31.82
C ARG A 677 15.73 -2.08 31.37
N GLU A 678 14.42 -2.28 31.19
CA GLU A 678 13.48 -1.24 30.75
C GLU A 678 13.12 -0.28 31.89
N HIS A 679 13.58 0.98 31.82
CA HIS A 679 13.20 2.04 32.77
C HIS A 679 11.96 2.80 32.29
N ARG A 680 10.79 2.15 32.39
CA ARG A 680 9.51 2.65 31.82
C ARG A 680 9.15 4.08 32.20
N ALA A 681 9.25 4.44 33.48
CA ALA A 681 8.89 5.77 33.95
C ALA A 681 9.79 6.86 33.32
N LEU A 682 11.11 6.66 33.33
CA LEU A 682 12.05 7.64 32.80
C LEU A 682 11.97 7.72 31.25
N LEU A 683 11.77 6.59 30.56
CA LEU A 683 11.48 6.57 29.11
C LEU A 683 10.19 7.33 28.77
N LEU A 684 9.13 7.15 29.56
CA LEU A 684 7.86 7.86 29.37
C LEU A 684 8.04 9.36 29.60
N VAL A 685 8.68 9.78 30.70
CA VAL A 685 8.91 11.19 31.01
C VAL A 685 9.81 11.84 29.96
N THR A 686 10.87 11.17 29.46
CA THR A 686 11.71 11.70 28.37
C THR A 686 10.93 11.81 27.04
N LEU A 687 10.05 10.85 26.73
CA LEU A 687 9.19 10.93 25.55
C LEU A 687 8.18 12.07 25.65
N LEU A 688 7.51 12.23 26.80
CA LEU A 688 6.57 13.32 27.05
C LEU A 688 7.29 14.69 27.03
N ALA A 689 8.46 14.79 27.65
CA ALA A 689 9.33 15.96 27.55
C ALA A 689 9.68 16.29 26.09
N THR A 690 9.98 15.28 25.26
CA THR A 690 10.23 15.47 23.81
C THR A 690 9.00 16.04 23.10
N VAL A 691 7.79 15.50 23.33
CA VAL A 691 6.54 16.01 22.74
C VAL A 691 6.25 17.44 23.19
N VAL A 692 6.37 17.72 24.49
CA VAL A 692 6.13 19.04 25.08
C VAL A 692 7.11 20.06 24.52
N SER A 693 8.41 19.77 24.49
CA SER A 693 9.40 20.65 23.84
C SER A 693 9.05 20.93 22.38
N LEU A 694 8.75 19.90 21.57
CA LEU A 694 8.55 20.08 20.12
C LEU A 694 7.23 20.77 19.74
N HIS A 695 6.15 20.58 20.50
CA HIS A 695 4.81 21.06 20.12
C HIS A 695 4.25 22.18 21.01
N ALA A 696 4.74 22.35 22.24
CA ALA A 696 4.32 23.44 23.13
C ALA A 696 5.13 24.73 22.97
N LEU A 697 6.35 24.66 22.41
CA LEU A 697 7.25 25.82 22.37
C LEU A 697 6.62 27.06 21.71
N PRO A 698 6.05 26.98 20.49
CA PRO A 698 5.35 28.12 19.86
C PRO A 698 4.20 28.66 20.69
N ALA A 699 3.39 27.77 21.31
CA ALA A 699 2.29 28.16 22.19
C ALA A 699 2.74 28.93 23.45
N LEU A 700 4.03 28.85 23.82
CA LEU A 700 4.61 29.54 24.98
C LEU A 700 5.36 30.83 24.63
N ILE A 701 5.85 31.00 23.39
CA ILE A 701 6.65 32.16 22.98
C ILE A 701 5.90 33.12 22.04
N GLU A 702 4.92 32.63 21.29
CA GLU A 702 4.03 33.45 20.45
C GLU A 702 2.77 33.79 21.24
N ILE A 703 2.34 35.05 21.19
CA ILE A 703 1.14 35.52 21.91
C ILE A 703 -0.14 34.92 21.32
N GLU A 704 -0.26 34.94 20.00
CA GLU A 704 -1.48 34.58 19.28
C GLU A 704 -1.47 33.15 18.74
N PRO A 705 -2.64 32.51 18.53
CA PRO A 705 -2.74 31.26 17.80
C PRO A 705 -2.17 31.33 16.37
N ARG A 706 -1.16 30.51 16.13
CA ARG A 706 -0.62 30.24 14.79
C ARG A 706 -1.56 29.37 13.94
N PHE A 707 -1.33 29.41 12.61
CA PHE A 707 -2.19 28.90 11.52
C PHE A 707 -3.44 29.75 11.24
N ALA A 708 -3.40 30.52 10.16
CA ALA A 708 -4.54 31.28 9.62
C ALA A 708 -5.83 30.45 9.47
N THR A 709 -5.73 29.19 9.03
CA THR A 709 -6.89 28.30 8.86
C THR A 709 -7.57 27.92 10.20
N ALA A 710 -6.85 27.98 11.33
CA ALA A 710 -7.44 27.72 12.65
C ALA A 710 -8.40 28.86 13.07
N TRP A 711 -8.08 30.11 12.72
CA TRP A 711 -8.95 31.26 12.92
C TRP A 711 -10.24 31.14 12.11
N GLN A 712 -10.14 30.73 10.85
CA GLN A 712 -11.33 30.52 10.01
C GLN A 712 -12.27 29.44 10.58
N HIS A 713 -11.71 28.40 11.21
CA HIS A 713 -12.51 27.40 11.92
C HIS A 713 -13.25 27.96 13.14
N LEU A 714 -12.80 29.07 13.75
CA LEU A 714 -13.57 29.75 14.81
C LEU A 714 -14.84 30.38 14.25
N GLY A 715 -14.82 30.99 13.06
CA GLY A 715 -16.04 31.52 12.43
C GLY A 715 -17.05 30.42 12.10
N PHE A 716 -16.57 29.21 11.78
CA PHE A 716 -17.45 28.05 11.56
C PHE A 716 -18.16 27.63 12.85
N LEU A 717 -17.48 27.73 14.00
CA LEU A 717 -18.09 27.49 15.30
C LEU A 717 -19.05 28.62 15.69
N ASP A 718 -18.67 29.89 15.49
CA ASP A 718 -19.52 31.07 15.73
C ASP A 718 -20.84 30.99 14.95
N TYR A 719 -20.77 30.73 13.64
CA TYR A 719 -21.97 30.62 12.81
C TYR A 719 -22.87 29.46 13.24
N ILE A 720 -22.31 28.29 13.58
CA ILE A 720 -23.09 27.16 14.14
C ILE A 720 -23.73 27.55 15.48
N ASP A 721 -23.02 28.25 16.36
CA ASP A 721 -23.54 28.61 17.68
C ASP A 721 -24.68 29.64 17.59
N ARG A 722 -24.56 30.60 16.66
CA ARG A 722 -25.58 31.62 16.37
C ARG A 722 -26.82 31.06 15.66
N THR A 723 -26.65 30.18 14.67
CA THR A 723 -27.75 29.76 13.76
C THR A 723 -28.22 28.31 13.94
N GLY A 724 -27.44 27.48 14.63
CA GLY A 724 -27.69 26.04 14.75
C GLY A 724 -27.47 25.22 13.47
N SER A 725 -26.97 25.82 12.38
CA SER A 725 -26.91 25.20 11.05
C SER A 725 -25.55 25.36 10.36
N ALA A 726 -25.30 24.51 9.36
CA ALA A 726 -24.17 24.60 8.45
C ALA A 726 -24.57 25.31 7.14
N VAL A 727 -23.62 25.87 6.40
CA VAL A 727 -23.88 26.58 5.13
C VAL A 727 -22.94 26.07 4.03
N PRO A 728 -23.32 25.02 3.27
CA PRO A 728 -22.47 24.40 2.26
C PRO A 728 -21.95 25.35 1.17
N ASP A 729 -22.69 26.40 0.85
CA ASP A 729 -22.42 27.27 -0.29
C ASP A 729 -21.35 28.34 0.01
N LEU A 730 -21.04 28.60 1.29
CA LEU A 730 -19.97 29.53 1.70
C LEU A 730 -18.56 28.92 1.66
N ASP A 731 -18.43 27.62 1.99
CA ASP A 731 -17.14 26.92 2.00
C ASP A 731 -17.34 25.40 1.90
N ALA A 732 -16.59 24.75 1.02
CA ALA A 732 -16.61 23.30 0.80
C ALA A 732 -16.60 22.44 2.08
N ARG A 733 -15.88 22.86 3.13
CA ARG A 733 -15.77 22.13 4.41
C ARG A 733 -17.10 22.03 5.15
N TRP A 734 -18.07 22.90 4.89
CA TRP A 734 -19.41 22.81 5.47
C TRP A 734 -20.20 21.57 5.02
N SER A 735 -19.79 20.90 3.93
CA SER A 735 -20.28 19.56 3.56
C SER A 735 -19.78 18.43 4.49
N TRP A 736 -18.87 18.76 5.43
CA TRP A 736 -18.38 17.89 6.50
C TRP A 736 -18.42 18.61 7.87
N PRO A 737 -19.63 18.98 8.36
CA PRO A 737 -19.78 19.85 9.52
C PRO A 737 -19.50 19.13 10.86
N GLY A 738 -19.27 17.81 10.86
CA GLY A 738 -19.28 16.97 12.07
C GLY A 738 -18.24 17.34 13.12
N PHE A 739 -17.06 17.80 12.71
CA PHE A 739 -16.05 18.31 13.66
C PHE A 739 -16.49 19.63 14.29
N PHE A 740 -16.92 20.59 13.45
CA PHE A 740 -17.31 21.94 13.89
C PHE A 740 -18.54 21.90 14.81
N ALA A 741 -19.55 21.09 14.47
CA ALA A 741 -20.75 20.92 15.28
C ALA A 741 -20.46 20.32 16.67
N VAL A 742 -19.59 19.30 16.75
CA VAL A 742 -19.17 18.71 18.05
C VAL A 742 -18.34 19.71 18.85
N ALA A 743 -17.44 20.46 18.19
CA ALA A 743 -16.61 21.45 18.87
C ALA A 743 -17.43 22.63 19.42
N ALA A 744 -18.38 23.17 18.64
CA ALA A 744 -19.34 24.18 19.10
C ALA A 744 -20.19 23.66 20.28
N PHE A 745 -20.75 22.44 20.16
CA PHE A 745 -21.53 21.82 21.23
C PHE A 745 -20.71 21.67 22.53
N VAL A 746 -19.47 21.20 22.46
CA VAL A 746 -18.60 21.04 23.63
C VAL A 746 -18.20 22.40 24.21
N ALA A 747 -17.87 23.39 23.38
CA ALA A 747 -17.57 24.74 23.86
C ALA A 747 -18.76 25.36 24.62
N LYS A 748 -19.96 25.29 24.05
CA LYS A 748 -21.22 25.76 24.66
C LYS A 748 -21.54 25.00 25.96
N ALA A 749 -21.38 23.68 25.97
CA ALA A 749 -21.61 22.85 27.15
C ALA A 749 -20.61 23.12 28.29
N CYS A 750 -19.37 23.51 27.97
CA CYS A 750 -18.36 23.92 28.94
C CYS A 750 -18.42 25.40 29.32
N GLY A 751 -19.34 26.19 28.74
CA GLY A 751 -19.43 27.64 28.97
C GLY A 751 -18.27 28.45 28.39
N VAL A 752 -17.56 27.93 27.39
CA VAL A 752 -16.37 28.55 26.80
C VAL A 752 -16.78 29.41 25.59
N GLY A 753 -16.79 30.73 25.76
CA GLY A 753 -17.10 31.69 24.70
C GLY A 753 -15.91 32.14 23.84
N ASP A 754 -14.68 31.94 24.33
CA ASP A 754 -13.44 32.20 23.58
C ASP A 754 -12.59 30.93 23.52
N LEU A 755 -12.24 30.51 22.30
CA LEU A 755 -11.46 29.31 22.01
C LEU A 755 -10.01 29.61 21.62
N THR A 756 -9.57 30.87 21.66
CA THR A 756 -8.21 31.32 21.32
C THR A 756 -7.14 30.48 22.05
N GLU A 757 -7.23 30.35 23.38
CA GLU A 757 -6.32 29.48 24.14
C GLU A 757 -6.49 27.98 23.83
N VAL A 758 -7.71 27.52 23.54
CA VAL A 758 -7.94 26.12 23.15
C VAL A 758 -7.21 25.80 21.86
N ILE A 759 -7.29 26.66 20.83
CA ILE A 759 -6.62 26.45 19.54
C ILE A 759 -5.10 26.62 19.65
N ARG A 760 -4.61 27.51 20.53
CA ARG A 760 -3.18 27.72 20.84
C ARG A 760 -2.53 26.44 21.37
N TRP A 761 -3.18 25.76 22.33
CA TRP A 761 -2.66 24.54 22.97
C TRP A 761 -3.06 23.23 22.27
N TRP A 762 -3.98 23.28 21.30
CA TRP A 762 -4.50 22.11 20.60
C TRP A 762 -3.43 21.19 19.97
N PRO A 763 -2.36 21.69 19.30
CA PRO A 763 -1.32 20.81 18.73
C PRO A 763 -0.65 19.91 19.78
N LEU A 764 -0.35 20.47 20.96
CA LEU A 764 0.21 19.68 22.06
C LEU A 764 -0.78 18.62 22.55
N ALA A 765 -2.05 19.02 22.76
CA ALA A 765 -3.10 18.12 23.23
C ALA A 765 -3.30 16.94 22.26
N MET A 766 -3.36 17.20 20.95
CA MET A 766 -3.49 16.15 19.92
C MET A 766 -2.30 15.19 19.93
N GLN A 767 -1.05 15.70 20.00
CA GLN A 767 0.14 14.85 19.98
C GLN A 767 0.23 13.95 21.23
N LEU A 768 -0.14 14.47 22.40
CA LEU A 768 -0.25 13.68 23.63
C LEU A 768 -1.34 12.60 23.51
N LEU A 769 -2.49 12.94 22.91
CA LEU A 769 -3.57 11.97 22.65
C LEU A 769 -3.18 10.90 21.62
N TYR A 770 -2.39 11.22 20.59
CA TYR A 770 -1.88 10.25 19.61
C TYR A 770 -0.95 9.19 20.24
N LEU A 771 -0.27 9.49 21.36
CA LEU A 771 0.55 8.50 22.06
C LEU A 771 -0.28 7.33 22.60
N VAL A 772 -1.51 7.56 23.05
CA VAL A 772 -2.37 6.53 23.65
C VAL A 772 -2.65 5.36 22.68
N PRO A 773 -3.18 5.57 21.45
CA PRO A 773 -3.34 4.50 20.48
C PRO A 773 -1.99 3.97 19.96
N MET A 774 -0.91 4.75 19.95
CA MET A 774 0.42 4.23 19.59
C MET A 774 0.97 3.23 20.62
N PHE A 775 0.82 3.49 21.92
CA PHE A 775 1.14 2.53 22.99
C PHE A 775 0.26 1.28 22.94
N LEU A 776 -1.00 1.43 22.53
CA LEU A 776 -1.90 0.31 22.28
C LEU A 776 -1.45 -0.52 21.06
N LEU A 777 -1.13 0.15 19.94
CA LEU A 777 -0.71 -0.48 18.69
C LEU A 777 0.56 -1.32 18.85
N VAL A 778 1.54 -0.89 19.65
CA VAL A 778 2.76 -1.69 19.91
C VAL A 778 2.51 -2.95 20.73
N ARG A 779 1.34 -3.13 21.38
CA ARG A 779 0.97 -4.43 22.00
C ARG A 779 0.81 -5.52 20.95
N SER A 780 0.29 -5.17 19.77
CA SER A 780 0.11 -6.10 18.64
C SER A 780 1.43 -6.66 18.07
N MET A 781 2.56 -6.00 18.33
CA MET A 781 3.88 -6.29 17.74
C MET A 781 4.75 -7.24 18.57
N ARG A 782 5.32 -8.26 17.92
CA ARG A 782 6.31 -9.18 18.50
C ARG A 782 7.71 -8.60 18.35
N ALA A 783 8.02 -7.64 19.21
CA ALA A 783 9.23 -6.83 19.20
C ALA A 783 9.81 -6.66 20.60
N SER A 784 11.11 -6.38 20.71
CA SER A 784 11.74 -6.01 21.99
C SER A 784 11.21 -4.66 22.51
N TRP A 785 11.32 -4.40 23.82
CA TRP A 785 10.91 -3.11 24.39
C TRP A 785 11.63 -1.93 23.71
N ARG A 786 12.93 -2.08 23.43
CA ARG A 786 13.73 -1.07 22.68
C ARG A 786 13.09 -0.74 21.34
N ALA A 787 12.73 -1.74 20.54
CA ALA A 787 12.08 -1.54 19.25
C ALA A 787 10.74 -0.77 19.36
N LYS A 788 9.94 -1.06 20.41
CA LYS A 788 8.66 -0.40 20.66
C LYS A 788 8.85 1.06 21.04
N TRP A 789 9.73 1.34 22.01
CA TRP A 789 10.06 2.70 22.44
C TRP A 789 10.70 3.53 21.32
N THR A 790 11.67 2.99 20.58
CA THR A 790 12.25 3.67 19.41
C THR A 790 11.21 3.93 18.33
N GLY A 791 10.27 3.01 18.09
CA GLY A 791 9.21 3.21 17.10
C GLY A 791 8.24 4.35 17.48
N ILE A 792 7.85 4.47 18.74
CA ILE A 792 7.01 5.57 19.24
C ILE A 792 7.79 6.90 19.24
N TRP A 793 9.08 6.87 19.59
CA TRP A 793 9.91 8.07 19.55
C TRP A 793 10.15 8.59 18.13
N VAL A 794 10.40 7.70 17.16
CA VAL A 794 10.49 8.07 15.74
C VAL A 794 9.16 8.63 15.22
N PHE A 795 8.01 8.14 15.70
CA PHE A 795 6.71 8.72 15.36
C PHE A 795 6.62 10.18 15.79
N VAL A 796 6.99 10.50 17.05
CA VAL A 796 7.05 11.88 17.56
C VAL A 796 8.01 12.75 16.75
N LEU A 797 9.26 12.33 16.59
CA LEU A 797 10.29 13.11 15.87
C LEU A 797 9.99 13.29 14.37
N SER A 798 9.03 12.55 13.81
CA SER A 798 8.62 12.66 12.41
C SER A 798 7.28 13.40 12.23
N GLY A 799 6.66 13.86 13.32
CA GLY A 799 5.35 14.55 13.33
C GLY A 799 5.37 15.98 12.78
N TRP A 800 6.28 16.32 11.86
CA TRP A 800 6.51 17.69 11.40
C TRP A 800 5.43 18.24 10.45
N VAL A 801 4.51 17.38 9.96
CA VAL A 801 3.55 17.67 8.86
C VAL A 801 2.60 18.83 9.15
N GLY A 802 2.41 19.19 10.43
CA GLY A 802 1.68 20.39 10.83
C GLY A 802 0.17 20.34 10.70
N GLN A 803 -0.42 19.15 10.55
CA GLN A 803 -1.86 18.91 10.49
C GLN A 803 -2.46 18.56 11.87
N ASP A 804 -1.73 18.93 12.94
CA ASP A 804 -2.11 18.80 14.34
C ASP A 804 -2.77 20.07 14.91
N TYR A 805 -2.96 21.12 14.12
CA TYR A 805 -3.74 22.31 14.48
C TYR A 805 -5.24 22.02 14.67
N PHE A 806 -5.98 22.99 15.22
CA PHE A 806 -7.43 22.90 15.46
C PHE A 806 -8.18 22.68 14.13
N SER A 807 -8.44 21.41 13.82
CA SER A 807 -8.83 20.99 12.49
C SER A 807 -9.57 19.66 12.51
N PRO A 808 -10.46 19.43 11.52
CA PRO A 808 -11.07 18.12 11.34
C PRO A 808 -10.04 17.04 10.96
N GLN A 809 -8.89 17.41 10.38
CA GLN A 809 -7.85 16.44 10.04
C GLN A 809 -7.21 15.85 11.30
N GLY A 810 -6.71 16.69 12.21
CA GLY A 810 -6.02 16.24 13.43
C GLY A 810 -6.95 15.39 14.30
N PHE A 811 -8.20 15.86 14.47
CA PHE A 811 -9.25 15.11 15.15
C PHE A 811 -9.49 13.74 14.50
N THR A 812 -9.75 13.66 13.19
CA THR A 812 -10.00 12.37 12.53
C THR A 812 -8.76 11.47 12.44
N TYR A 813 -7.55 12.03 12.49
CA TYR A 813 -6.31 11.26 12.58
C TYR A 813 -6.17 10.56 13.94
N LEU A 814 -6.61 11.17 15.05
CA LEU A 814 -6.75 10.47 16.33
C LEU A 814 -7.71 9.28 16.20
N LEU A 815 -8.89 9.48 15.58
CA LEU A 815 -9.86 8.40 15.35
C LEU A 815 -9.26 7.27 14.49
N TYR A 816 -8.49 7.59 13.45
CA TYR A 816 -7.76 6.63 12.62
C TYR A 816 -6.73 5.81 13.43
N LEU A 817 -5.93 6.46 14.30
CA LEU A 817 -4.95 5.75 15.13
C LEU A 817 -5.64 4.79 16.11
N VAL A 818 -6.72 5.23 16.78
CA VAL A 818 -7.51 4.38 17.68
C VAL A 818 -8.16 3.22 16.92
N PHE A 819 -8.75 3.48 15.75
CA PHE A 819 -9.33 2.48 14.86
C PHE A 819 -8.30 1.42 14.42
N ALA A 820 -7.13 1.85 13.93
CA ALA A 820 -6.04 0.96 13.52
C ALA A 820 -5.51 0.13 14.70
N ALA A 821 -5.38 0.74 15.88
CA ALA A 821 -4.97 0.05 17.09
C ALA A 821 -5.99 -1.02 17.53
N ILE A 822 -7.30 -0.71 17.51
CA ILE A 822 -8.33 -1.69 17.89
C ILE A 822 -8.36 -2.87 16.91
N LEU A 823 -8.33 -2.59 15.60
CA LEU A 823 -8.29 -3.63 14.56
C LEU A 823 -7.09 -4.57 14.74
N LEU A 824 -5.92 -4.02 15.04
CA LEU A 824 -4.67 -4.78 15.13
C LEU A 824 -4.39 -5.38 16.50
N VAL A 825 -5.10 -5.01 17.57
CA VAL A 825 -4.96 -5.66 18.87
C VAL A 825 -5.96 -6.81 19.02
N TRP A 826 -7.24 -6.60 18.68
CA TRP A 826 -8.32 -7.56 18.98
C TRP A 826 -8.99 -8.25 17.77
N PHE A 827 -8.99 -7.65 16.58
CA PHE A 827 -9.75 -8.17 15.43
C PHE A 827 -8.90 -8.85 14.35
N ARG A 828 -7.80 -9.49 14.77
CA ARG A 828 -6.96 -10.29 13.87
C ARG A 828 -7.32 -11.78 13.95
N ALA A 829 -7.13 -12.51 12.84
CA ALA A 829 -7.40 -13.94 12.83
C ALA A 829 -6.41 -14.74 13.72
N PRO A 830 -6.87 -15.51 14.72
CA PRO A 830 -6.00 -16.22 15.67
C PRO A 830 -5.31 -17.42 15.01
N HIS A 831 -3.97 -17.41 15.02
CA HIS A 831 -3.16 -18.35 14.25
C HIS A 831 -1.88 -18.79 14.96
N VAL A 832 -1.94 -19.96 15.60
CA VAL A 832 -0.76 -20.77 15.93
C VAL A 832 -0.45 -21.70 14.76
N ILE A 833 -0.08 -21.15 13.59
CA ILE A 833 0.44 -21.99 12.50
C ILE A 833 1.94 -22.19 12.72
N TRP A 834 2.33 -23.44 12.98
CA TRP A 834 3.72 -23.90 12.99
C TRP A 834 4.34 -23.79 11.59
N THR A 835 4.77 -22.59 11.21
CA THR A 835 5.54 -22.36 9.97
C THR A 835 7.02 -22.13 10.28
N LYS A 836 7.91 -22.38 9.31
CA LYS A 836 9.37 -22.11 9.39
C LYS A 836 9.75 -20.62 9.61
N ARG A 837 8.79 -19.73 9.88
CA ARG A 837 8.99 -18.30 10.14
C ARG A 837 8.05 -17.83 11.25
N ARG A 838 8.56 -17.01 12.16
CA ARG A 838 7.79 -16.42 13.26
C ARG A 838 6.87 -15.32 12.70
N PRO A 839 5.60 -15.23 13.12
CA PRO A 839 4.80 -14.03 12.87
C PRO A 839 5.51 -12.80 13.46
N GLY A 840 5.49 -11.67 12.74
CA GLY A 840 5.95 -10.38 13.29
C GLY A 840 5.05 -9.81 14.39
N GLU A 841 3.86 -10.40 14.50
CA GLU A 841 2.76 -10.05 15.39
C GLU A 841 2.73 -10.98 16.62
N VAL A 842 2.27 -10.46 17.76
CA VAL A 842 1.85 -11.25 18.93
C VAL A 842 0.49 -11.87 18.63
N GLU A 843 0.11 -12.91 19.36
CA GLU A 843 -1.27 -13.41 19.37
C GLU A 843 -2.27 -12.31 19.78
N VAL A 844 -3.55 -12.58 19.54
CA VAL A 844 -4.64 -11.64 19.79
C VAL A 844 -4.88 -11.54 21.29
N GLU A 845 -5.06 -10.32 21.81
CA GLU A 845 -5.40 -10.12 23.23
C GLU A 845 -6.75 -10.81 23.52
N PRO A 846 -6.88 -11.60 24.60
CA PRO A 846 -8.10 -12.31 24.90
C PRO A 846 -9.23 -11.31 25.23
N ALA A 847 -10.32 -11.40 24.47
CA ALA A 847 -11.55 -10.66 24.71
C ALA A 847 -12.74 -11.62 24.66
N ASN A 848 -13.70 -11.45 25.57
CA ASN A 848 -14.97 -12.18 25.52
C ASN A 848 -15.91 -11.56 24.47
N ARG A 849 -16.98 -12.28 24.06
CA ARG A 849 -17.90 -11.80 23.01
C ARG A 849 -18.56 -10.45 23.31
N ARG A 850 -18.83 -10.13 24.60
CA ARG A 850 -19.38 -8.82 24.97
C ARG A 850 -18.35 -7.71 24.75
N GLN A 851 -17.10 -7.93 25.15
CA GLN A 851 -15.99 -7.00 24.89
C GLN A 851 -15.75 -6.84 23.38
N GLN A 852 -15.77 -7.93 22.61
CA GLN A 852 -15.64 -7.86 21.14
C GLN A 852 -16.82 -7.10 20.51
N ALA A 853 -18.05 -7.28 20.98
CA ALA A 853 -19.20 -6.53 20.49
C ALA A 853 -19.10 -5.03 20.79
N VAL A 854 -18.65 -4.64 21.99
CA VAL A 854 -18.38 -3.24 22.35
C VAL A 854 -17.24 -2.66 21.51
N LEU A 855 -16.13 -3.38 21.34
CA LEU A 855 -15.02 -2.95 20.49
C LEU A 855 -15.43 -2.82 19.02
N LEU A 856 -16.35 -3.67 18.53
CA LEU A 856 -16.90 -3.56 17.18
C LEU A 856 -17.80 -2.32 17.07
N ALA A 857 -18.67 -2.06 18.04
CA ALA A 857 -19.50 -0.86 18.09
C ALA A 857 -18.64 0.41 18.13
N VAL A 858 -17.52 0.42 18.88
CA VAL A 858 -16.53 1.51 18.88
C VAL A 858 -15.88 1.65 17.51
N VAL A 859 -15.42 0.57 16.86
CA VAL A 859 -14.83 0.63 15.51
C VAL A 859 -15.82 1.18 14.47
N ILE A 860 -17.09 0.80 14.54
CA ILE A 860 -18.16 1.34 13.68
C ILE A 860 -18.43 2.81 14.02
N GLY A 861 -18.49 3.18 15.30
CA GLY A 861 -18.71 4.56 15.76
C GLY A 861 -17.59 5.52 15.37
N LEU A 862 -16.32 5.09 15.49
CA LEU A 862 -15.15 5.88 15.05
C LEU A 862 -15.18 6.15 13.54
N PHE A 863 -15.64 5.19 12.74
CA PHE A 863 -15.83 5.37 11.31
C PHE A 863 -17.06 6.25 11.01
N ALA A 864 -18.19 6.01 11.69
CA ALA A 864 -19.40 6.82 11.56
C ALA A 864 -19.17 8.29 11.91
N ALA A 865 -18.30 8.57 12.88
CA ALA A 865 -17.92 9.93 13.27
C ALA A 865 -16.90 10.58 12.33
N SER A 866 -16.03 9.80 11.65
CA SER A 866 -15.07 10.37 10.70
C SER A 866 -15.70 10.73 9.36
N VAL A 867 -16.71 9.98 8.90
CA VAL A 867 -17.46 10.23 7.65
C VAL A 867 -18.00 11.66 7.51
N PRO A 868 -18.75 12.22 8.47
CA PRO A 868 -19.26 13.59 8.41
C PRO A 868 -18.25 14.65 8.89
N ALA A 869 -17.08 14.24 9.40
CA ALA A 869 -16.10 15.16 9.97
C ALA A 869 -14.93 15.46 9.02
N HIS A 870 -14.59 14.59 8.06
CA HIS A 870 -13.47 14.85 7.16
C HIS A 870 -13.59 14.10 5.84
N GLN A 871 -13.35 14.79 4.72
CA GLN A 871 -13.42 14.22 3.37
C GLN A 871 -12.45 13.05 3.11
N LEU A 872 -11.16 13.16 3.46
CA LEU A 872 -10.14 12.15 3.12
C LEU A 872 -10.03 10.95 4.10
N THR A 873 -10.02 11.19 5.42
CA THR A 873 -9.71 10.17 6.44
C THR A 873 -10.54 8.87 6.36
N PRO A 874 -11.87 8.90 6.11
CA PRO A 874 -12.69 7.69 5.99
C PRO A 874 -12.21 6.75 4.87
N PHE A 875 -11.74 7.29 3.74
CA PHE A 875 -11.19 6.47 2.65
C PHE A 875 -9.91 5.75 3.06
N VAL A 876 -9.04 6.39 3.85
CA VAL A 876 -7.81 5.77 4.35
C VAL A 876 -8.14 4.69 5.39
N MET A 877 -9.09 4.94 6.30
CA MET A 877 -9.59 3.94 7.26
C MET A 877 -10.17 2.72 6.53
N LEU A 878 -11.03 2.94 5.53
CA LEU A 878 -11.64 1.90 4.69
C LEU A 878 -10.57 1.13 3.91
N GLY A 879 -9.61 1.83 3.31
CA GLY A 879 -8.49 1.23 2.57
C GLY A 879 -7.64 0.33 3.47
N VAL A 880 -7.26 0.80 4.66
CA VAL A 880 -6.44 0.02 5.61
C VAL A 880 -7.19 -1.23 6.07
N LEU A 881 -8.47 -1.09 6.45
CA LEU A 881 -9.30 -2.23 6.81
C LEU A 881 -9.43 -3.24 5.66
N THR A 882 -9.71 -2.76 4.44
CA THR A 882 -9.83 -3.60 3.24
C THR A 882 -8.52 -4.32 2.95
N GLY A 883 -7.38 -3.62 3.05
CA GLY A 883 -6.05 -4.19 2.94
C GLY A 883 -5.82 -5.32 3.95
N LEU A 884 -6.15 -5.09 5.23
CA LEU A 884 -6.06 -6.11 6.29
C LEU A 884 -6.98 -7.32 6.05
N VAL A 885 -8.19 -7.11 5.51
CA VAL A 885 -9.11 -8.20 5.13
C VAL A 885 -8.55 -9.00 3.95
N LEU A 886 -8.09 -8.35 2.89
CA LEU A 886 -7.57 -9.00 1.68
C LEU A 886 -6.32 -9.85 1.94
N ILE A 887 -5.44 -9.44 2.85
CA ILE A 887 -4.27 -10.26 3.25
C ILE A 887 -4.59 -11.36 4.27
N GLY A 888 -5.87 -11.55 4.60
CA GLY A 888 -6.36 -12.53 5.58
C GLY A 888 -5.94 -12.23 7.01
N LYS A 889 -5.81 -10.95 7.38
CA LYS A 889 -5.40 -10.51 8.72
C LYS A 889 -6.55 -10.07 9.61
N SER A 890 -7.55 -9.35 9.07
CA SER A 890 -8.76 -9.00 9.83
C SER A 890 -9.87 -10.05 9.63
N GLU A 891 -10.63 -10.32 10.69
CA GLU A 891 -11.81 -11.20 10.63
C GLU A 891 -13.10 -10.46 10.24
N LEU A 892 -13.09 -9.12 10.26
CA LEU A 892 -14.24 -8.24 10.03
C LEU A 892 -14.51 -8.04 8.53
N ARG A 893 -14.77 -9.14 7.82
CA ARG A 893 -14.90 -9.18 6.35
C ARG A 893 -16.10 -8.40 5.80
N GLY A 894 -17.16 -8.19 6.59
CA GLY A 894 -18.33 -7.40 6.17
C GLY A 894 -18.16 -5.89 6.38
N LEU A 895 -17.29 -5.45 7.29
CA LEU A 895 -17.09 -4.02 7.56
C LEU A 895 -16.63 -3.19 6.35
N PRO A 896 -15.74 -3.65 5.44
CA PRO A 896 -15.44 -2.92 4.21
C PRO A 896 -16.67 -2.56 3.38
N ILE A 897 -17.69 -3.44 3.37
CA ILE A 897 -18.93 -3.19 2.62
C ILE A 897 -19.79 -2.16 3.37
N LEU A 898 -19.99 -2.32 4.68
CA LEU A 898 -20.72 -1.35 5.51
C LEU A 898 -20.11 0.05 5.42
N PHE A 899 -18.79 0.16 5.58
CA PHE A 899 -18.05 1.42 5.54
C PHE A 899 -17.99 2.03 4.14
N GLY A 900 -17.89 1.21 3.09
CA GLY A 900 -18.08 1.66 1.72
C GLY A 900 -19.45 2.28 1.50
N VAL A 901 -20.53 1.58 1.90
CA VAL A 901 -21.91 2.11 1.83
C VAL A 901 -22.03 3.43 2.60
N MET A 902 -21.52 3.53 3.82
CA MET A 902 -21.61 4.76 4.63
C MET A 902 -20.93 5.97 3.97
N VAL A 903 -19.72 5.80 3.43
CA VAL A 903 -19.01 6.88 2.71
C VAL A 903 -19.74 7.25 1.42
N THR A 904 -20.14 6.25 0.62
CA THR A 904 -20.86 6.49 -0.64
C THR A 904 -22.21 7.17 -0.42
N VAL A 905 -22.93 6.84 0.66
CA VAL A 905 -24.18 7.51 1.04
C VAL A 905 -23.92 8.95 1.49
N TRP A 906 -22.89 9.22 2.31
CA TRP A 906 -22.58 10.59 2.72
C TRP A 906 -22.24 11.48 1.52
N ILE A 907 -21.38 11.00 0.62
CA ILE A 907 -20.99 11.76 -0.58
C ILE A 907 -22.18 11.91 -1.53
N GLY A 908 -22.88 10.81 -1.82
CA GLY A 908 -23.97 10.80 -2.79
C GLY A 908 -25.22 11.57 -2.37
N PHE A 909 -25.40 11.85 -1.07
CA PHE A 909 -26.54 12.59 -0.53
C PHE A 909 -26.14 13.88 0.18
N MET A 910 -25.37 13.80 1.27
CA MET A 910 -25.15 14.92 2.21
C MET A 910 -24.11 15.94 1.73
N ALA A 911 -23.11 15.51 0.96
CA ALA A 911 -22.08 16.38 0.40
C ALA A 911 -22.37 16.82 -1.06
N GLU A 912 -23.65 16.76 -1.48
CA GLU A 912 -24.09 17.21 -2.81
C GLU A 912 -23.63 18.62 -3.20
N PRO A 913 -23.76 19.65 -2.33
CA PRO A 913 -23.40 21.03 -2.71
C PRO A 913 -21.93 21.19 -3.10
N TYR A 914 -21.05 20.38 -2.50
CA TYR A 914 -19.63 20.41 -2.84
C TYR A 914 -19.36 19.74 -4.19
N TRP A 915 -19.83 18.50 -4.41
CA TRP A 915 -19.41 17.76 -5.62
C TRP A 915 -20.14 18.17 -6.90
N SER A 916 -21.32 18.79 -6.82
CA SER A 916 -22.00 19.34 -8.01
C SER A 916 -21.17 20.43 -8.68
N GLY A 917 -20.57 21.35 -7.89
CA GLY A 917 -19.68 22.40 -8.40
C GLY A 917 -18.23 21.96 -8.67
N HIS A 918 -17.73 20.94 -7.98
CA HIS A 918 -16.29 20.59 -7.96
C HIS A 918 -15.99 19.19 -8.55
N PHE A 919 -16.78 18.75 -9.53
CA PHE A 919 -16.65 17.40 -10.11
C PHE A 919 -15.25 17.11 -10.69
N ASP A 920 -14.68 18.05 -11.44
CA ASP A 920 -13.34 17.88 -12.04
C ASP A 920 -12.21 17.91 -11.00
N GLU A 921 -12.36 18.62 -9.88
CA GLU A 921 -11.39 18.58 -8.79
C GLU A 921 -11.42 17.24 -8.03
N LEU A 922 -12.62 16.72 -7.79
CA LEU A 922 -12.84 15.45 -7.09
C LEU A 922 -12.46 14.22 -7.91
N PHE A 923 -12.75 14.24 -9.22
CA PHE A 923 -12.64 13.06 -10.08
C PHE A 923 -11.61 13.20 -11.21
N GLY A 924 -11.24 14.41 -11.62
CA GLY A 924 -10.22 14.64 -12.67
C GLY A 924 -8.81 14.21 -12.26
N GLY A 925 -8.53 14.15 -10.95
CA GLY A 925 -7.29 13.60 -10.40
C GLY A 925 -7.22 12.06 -10.38
N VAL A 926 -8.31 11.35 -10.64
CA VAL A 926 -8.39 9.88 -10.51
C VAL A 926 -7.55 9.21 -11.60
N GLY A 927 -6.61 8.35 -11.18
CA GLY A 927 -5.63 7.73 -12.07
C GLY A 927 -4.45 8.65 -12.47
N GLY A 928 -4.53 9.95 -12.19
CA GLY A 928 -3.50 10.97 -12.49
C GLY A 928 -2.25 10.93 -11.59
N VAL A 929 -1.77 9.75 -11.20
CA VAL A 929 -0.73 9.56 -10.17
C VAL A 929 0.51 10.43 -10.38
N GLY A 930 0.98 10.57 -11.63
CA GLY A 930 2.15 11.41 -11.96
C GLY A 930 1.91 12.89 -11.69
N GLY A 931 0.75 13.43 -12.08
CA GLY A 931 0.36 14.82 -11.82
C GLY A 931 0.14 15.10 -10.34
N ASN A 932 -0.53 14.16 -9.64
CA ASN A 932 -0.78 14.28 -8.19
C ASN A 932 0.53 14.26 -7.37
N VAL A 933 1.53 13.46 -7.79
CA VAL A 933 2.87 13.46 -7.16
C VAL A 933 3.68 14.70 -7.54
N SER A 934 3.64 15.13 -8.82
CA SER A 934 4.39 16.29 -9.30
C SER A 934 3.91 17.59 -8.64
N SER A 935 2.60 17.85 -8.59
CA SER A 935 2.00 18.98 -7.89
C SER A 935 2.28 18.96 -6.37
N SER A 936 2.30 17.78 -5.76
CA SER A 936 2.55 17.66 -4.31
C SER A 936 4.02 17.71 -3.89
N VAL A 937 4.97 17.64 -4.82
CA VAL A 937 6.42 17.55 -4.51
C VAL A 937 7.26 18.50 -5.35
N SER A 938 7.22 18.41 -6.69
CA SER A 938 8.05 19.25 -7.58
C SER A 938 7.56 20.69 -7.62
N GLY A 939 6.25 20.88 -7.87
CA GLY A 939 5.65 22.21 -8.02
C GLY A 939 5.81 23.08 -6.77
N ARG A 940 5.91 22.48 -5.57
CA ARG A 940 6.17 23.21 -4.33
C ARG A 940 7.63 23.64 -4.15
N ILE A 941 8.60 23.06 -4.88
CA ILE A 941 10.05 23.31 -4.73
C ILE A 941 10.58 24.32 -5.76
N GLU A 942 9.82 24.59 -6.82
CA GLU A 942 10.26 25.40 -7.95
C GLU A 942 10.35 26.92 -7.61
N GLY A 943 9.46 27.44 -6.75
CA GLY A 943 9.47 28.84 -6.26
C GLY A 943 10.28 29.10 -4.99
N GLY A 944 10.62 30.37 -4.73
CA GLY A 944 11.06 30.82 -3.40
C GLY A 944 12.57 30.97 -3.15
N SER A 945 12.86 31.52 -1.97
CA SER A 945 14.20 31.80 -1.45
C SER A 945 15.03 30.53 -1.23
N SER A 946 16.36 30.63 -1.38
CA SER A 946 17.27 29.47 -1.26
C SER A 946 17.23 28.81 0.13
N THR A 947 16.96 29.58 1.18
CA THR A 947 16.80 29.10 2.55
C THR A 947 15.47 28.37 2.77
N HIS A 948 14.35 28.87 2.22
CA HIS A 948 13.07 28.17 2.30
C HIS A 948 13.05 26.90 1.44
N LYS A 949 13.69 26.92 0.25
CA LYS A 949 13.94 25.69 -0.54
C LYS A 949 14.66 24.61 0.27
N LEU A 950 15.61 24.97 1.14
CA LEU A 950 16.25 24.01 2.05
C LEU A 950 15.26 23.39 3.04
N VAL A 951 14.32 24.16 3.61
CA VAL A 951 13.23 23.63 4.46
C VAL A 951 12.42 22.57 3.71
N LEU A 952 12.05 22.85 2.45
CA LEU A 952 11.29 21.93 1.60
C LEU A 952 12.08 20.66 1.26
N TYR A 953 13.37 20.77 0.94
CA TYR A 953 14.23 19.59 0.75
C TYR A 953 14.38 18.77 2.04
N VAL A 954 14.51 19.41 3.21
CA VAL A 954 14.57 18.70 4.50
C VAL A 954 13.26 17.93 4.76
N ARG A 955 12.09 18.51 4.49
CA ARG A 955 10.78 17.83 4.55
C ARG A 955 10.77 16.55 3.70
N VAL A 956 11.20 16.63 2.43
CA VAL A 956 11.28 15.48 1.52
C VAL A 956 12.29 14.43 2.01
N LEU A 957 13.47 14.85 2.47
CA LEU A 957 14.51 13.96 2.97
C LEU A 957 14.10 13.21 4.24
N LEU A 958 13.37 13.86 5.15
CA LEU A 958 12.83 13.23 6.36
C LEU A 958 11.78 12.19 6.02
N ALA A 959 10.78 12.53 5.19
CA ALA A 959 9.75 11.58 4.77
C ALA A 959 10.35 10.38 4.03
N GLY A 960 11.22 10.63 3.05
CA GLY A 960 11.93 9.60 2.29
C GLY A 960 12.83 8.74 3.17
N GLY A 961 13.54 9.35 4.14
CA GLY A 961 14.41 8.66 5.09
C GLY A 961 13.66 7.72 6.02
N VAL A 962 12.57 8.17 6.64
CA VAL A 962 11.71 7.34 7.51
C VAL A 962 11.10 6.18 6.71
N MET A 963 10.67 6.41 5.47
CA MET A 963 10.16 5.35 4.59
C MET A 963 11.25 4.35 4.16
N ALA A 964 12.47 4.82 3.89
CA ALA A 964 13.62 3.97 3.58
C ALA A 964 14.01 3.09 4.78
N PHE A 965 14.04 3.65 6.00
CA PHE A 965 14.25 2.89 7.22
C PHE A 965 13.11 1.89 7.50
N ALA A 966 11.86 2.22 7.19
CA ALA A 966 10.74 1.28 7.30
C ALA A 966 10.91 0.07 6.36
N CYS A 967 11.26 0.31 5.09
CA CYS A 967 11.61 -0.73 4.11
C CYS A 967 12.78 -1.60 4.58
N TRP A 968 13.84 -0.97 5.11
CA TRP A 968 15.01 -1.65 5.65
C TRP A 968 14.67 -2.49 6.90
N GLY A 969 13.79 -2.00 7.77
CA GLY A 969 13.29 -2.72 8.94
C GLY A 969 12.50 -3.97 8.58
N TRP A 970 11.59 -3.86 7.59
CA TRP A 970 10.93 -5.02 7.00
C TRP A 970 11.95 -6.04 6.46
N TRP A 971 12.94 -5.59 5.70
CA TRP A 971 13.98 -6.43 5.11
C TRP A 971 14.86 -7.13 6.16
N ARG A 972 15.29 -6.42 7.23
CA ARG A 972 16.03 -7.03 8.37
C ARG A 972 15.18 -8.03 9.14
N ARG A 973 13.93 -7.71 9.45
CA ARG A 973 12.99 -8.67 10.09
C ARG A 973 12.82 -9.93 9.26
N ARG A 974 12.74 -9.76 7.93
CA ARG A 974 12.60 -10.83 6.96
C ARG A 974 13.83 -11.73 6.87
N PHE A 975 15.05 -11.22 7.09
CA PHE A 975 16.27 -12.02 7.31
C PHE A 975 16.24 -12.77 8.64
N HIS A 976 15.79 -12.14 9.73
CA HIS A 976 15.62 -12.76 11.04
C HIS A 976 14.39 -13.70 11.15
N HIS A 977 13.92 -14.23 10.02
CA HIS A 977 12.81 -15.18 9.92
C HIS A 977 11.45 -14.69 10.46
N TYR A 978 11.27 -13.37 10.63
CA TYR A 978 9.96 -12.79 10.92
C TYR A 978 9.16 -12.55 9.63
N ARG A 979 7.83 -12.51 9.77
CA ARG A 979 6.87 -12.15 8.72
C ARG A 979 6.01 -10.99 9.21
N GLU A 980 6.42 -9.76 8.88
CA GLU A 980 5.56 -8.59 9.00
C GLU A 980 4.56 -8.55 7.85
N ARG A 981 3.31 -8.16 8.15
CA ARG A 981 2.30 -7.84 7.14
C ARG A 981 1.45 -6.65 7.54
N SER A 982 0.92 -6.62 8.76
CA SER A 982 -0.04 -5.56 9.16
C SER A 982 0.58 -4.17 9.15
N LEU A 983 1.84 -4.03 9.58
CA LEU A 983 2.58 -2.76 9.50
C LEU A 983 2.80 -2.29 8.06
N LEU A 984 2.98 -3.20 7.09
CA LEU A 984 3.09 -2.82 5.68
C LEU A 984 1.76 -2.26 5.14
N VAL A 985 0.62 -2.78 5.62
CA VAL A 985 -0.70 -2.25 5.25
C VAL A 985 -0.83 -0.81 5.75
N LEU A 986 -0.50 -0.54 7.02
CA LEU A 986 -0.48 0.82 7.58
C LEU A 986 0.48 1.76 6.83
N THR A 987 1.66 1.28 6.43
CA THR A 987 2.66 2.11 5.73
C THR A 987 2.32 2.38 4.26
N PHE A 988 1.81 1.39 3.52
CA PHE A 988 1.73 1.48 2.05
C PHE A 988 0.32 1.65 1.49
N VAL A 989 -0.75 1.33 2.22
CA VAL A 989 -2.11 1.62 1.75
C VAL A 989 -2.38 3.12 1.59
N PRO A 990 -1.89 4.03 2.46
CA PRO A 990 -2.07 5.47 2.26
C PRO A 990 -1.62 5.98 0.90
N PHE A 991 -0.58 5.37 0.29
CA PHE A 991 -0.08 5.75 -1.04
C PHE A 991 -1.09 5.53 -2.18
N LEU A 992 -2.17 4.75 -1.96
CA LEU A 992 -3.29 4.67 -2.91
C LEU A 992 -4.02 6.02 -3.06
N GLY A 993 -3.90 6.94 -2.09
CA GLY A 993 -4.45 8.30 -2.16
C GLY A 993 -3.96 9.10 -3.37
N PHE A 994 -2.70 8.90 -3.81
CA PHE A 994 -2.18 9.51 -5.03
C PHE A 994 -2.92 9.08 -6.31
N GLY A 995 -3.63 7.94 -6.28
CA GLY A 995 -4.48 7.48 -7.38
C GLY A 995 -5.90 8.05 -7.36
N MET A 996 -6.28 8.79 -6.32
CA MET A 996 -7.63 9.34 -6.16
C MET A 996 -7.71 10.82 -6.52
N GLN A 997 -6.92 11.68 -5.87
CA GLN A 997 -7.00 13.14 -6.04
C GLN A 997 -5.70 13.85 -5.62
N SER A 998 -5.52 15.10 -6.04
CA SER A 998 -4.35 15.95 -5.70
C SER A 998 -4.46 16.64 -4.34
N TYR A 999 -5.69 16.89 -3.86
CA TYR A 999 -6.01 17.57 -2.59
C TYR A 999 -5.21 18.89 -2.42
N GLY A 1000 -5.41 19.86 -3.32
CA GLY A 1000 -4.68 21.15 -3.28
C GLY A 1000 -3.14 21.01 -3.36
N GLY A 1001 -2.64 19.91 -3.94
CA GLY A 1001 -1.22 19.58 -3.94
C GLY A 1001 -0.66 19.23 -2.55
N GLU A 1002 -1.50 18.88 -1.57
CA GLU A 1002 -1.06 18.41 -0.25
C GLU A 1002 -1.05 16.89 -0.12
N MET A 1003 -1.50 16.14 -1.13
CA MET A 1003 -1.66 14.68 -1.02
C MET A 1003 -0.40 13.98 -0.50
N ALA A 1004 0.81 14.40 -0.90
CA ALA A 1004 2.05 13.82 -0.38
C ALA A 1004 2.23 13.97 1.15
N LEU A 1005 1.83 15.11 1.73
CA LEU A 1005 1.85 15.35 3.17
C LEU A 1005 0.84 14.46 3.90
N ARG A 1006 -0.38 14.36 3.35
CA ARG A 1006 -1.46 13.50 3.86
C ARG A 1006 -1.04 12.02 3.86
N VAL A 1007 -0.49 11.54 2.74
CA VAL A 1007 0.00 10.16 2.57
C VAL A 1007 1.10 9.84 3.59
N PHE A 1008 2.09 10.73 3.77
CA PHE A 1008 3.14 10.52 4.76
C PHE A 1008 2.59 10.46 6.19
N MET A 1009 1.70 11.38 6.57
CA MET A 1009 1.05 11.41 7.88
C MET A 1009 0.32 10.09 8.18
N PHE A 1010 -0.51 9.59 7.26
CA PHE A 1010 -1.24 8.33 7.45
C PHE A 1010 -0.33 7.08 7.44
N ALA A 1011 0.79 7.11 6.71
CA ALA A 1011 1.78 6.04 6.65
C ALA A 1011 2.69 5.99 7.90
N LEU A 1012 2.88 7.14 8.56
CA LEU A 1012 3.81 7.33 9.68
C LEU A 1012 3.68 6.30 10.83
N PRO A 1013 2.49 5.92 11.36
CA PRO A 1013 2.42 4.94 12.44
C PRO A 1013 2.97 3.58 12.03
N GLY A 1014 2.74 3.12 10.80
CA GLY A 1014 3.36 1.89 10.28
C GLY A 1014 4.87 2.06 10.05
N ALA A 1015 5.27 3.20 9.46
CA ALA A 1015 6.65 3.45 9.04
C ALA A 1015 7.60 3.64 10.24
N ALA A 1016 7.17 4.37 11.27
CA ALA A 1016 7.94 4.59 12.49
C ALA A 1016 8.15 3.28 13.27
N LEU A 1017 7.13 2.42 13.35
CA LEU A 1017 7.22 1.11 14.00
C LEU A 1017 8.12 0.13 13.23
N LEU A 1018 8.08 0.15 11.89
CA LEU A 1018 9.04 -0.59 11.06
C LEU A 1018 10.47 -0.03 11.19
N THR A 1019 10.64 1.28 11.34
CA THR A 1019 11.94 1.92 11.64
C THR A 1019 12.48 1.52 13.01
N GLY A 1020 11.64 1.40 14.05
CA GLY A 1020 12.04 0.79 15.33
C GLY A 1020 12.57 -0.65 15.18
N LEU A 1021 11.93 -1.44 14.31
CA LEU A 1021 12.39 -2.79 13.93
C LEU A 1021 13.63 -2.79 13.01
N ALA A 1022 13.98 -1.67 12.38
CA ALA A 1022 15.21 -1.50 11.60
C ALA A 1022 16.45 -1.49 12.49
N PHE A 1023 16.40 -0.75 13.60
CA PHE A 1023 17.46 -0.74 14.62
C PHE A 1023 17.46 -2.05 15.42
N PHE A 1024 16.30 -2.44 15.94
CA PHE A 1024 16.14 -3.58 16.86
C PHE A 1024 15.24 -4.70 16.26
N PRO A 1025 15.71 -5.47 15.26
CA PRO A 1025 14.88 -6.47 14.57
C PRO A 1025 14.57 -7.72 15.41
N ARG A 1026 15.30 -7.94 16.51
CA ARG A 1026 15.22 -9.15 17.36
C ARG A 1026 14.24 -8.98 18.51
N THR A 1027 13.85 -10.10 19.10
CA THR A 1027 12.88 -10.16 20.20
C THR A 1027 13.53 -10.29 21.57
N GLY A 1028 14.79 -10.77 21.64
CA GLY A 1028 15.48 -11.00 22.91
C GLY A 1028 14.95 -12.21 23.69
N VAL A 1029 14.22 -13.11 23.03
CA VAL A 1029 13.58 -14.28 23.68
C VAL A 1029 14.58 -15.39 23.99
N THR A 1030 15.57 -15.61 23.11
CA THR A 1030 16.65 -16.58 23.33
C THR A 1030 17.88 -15.89 23.95
N ALA A 1031 18.67 -16.62 24.74
CA ALA A 1031 19.94 -16.09 25.28
C ALA A 1031 20.86 -15.56 24.16
N LYS A 1032 21.01 -16.33 23.08
CA LYS A 1032 21.77 -15.98 21.88
C LYS A 1032 21.24 -14.74 21.12
N GLU A 1033 19.96 -14.40 21.25
CA GLU A 1033 19.44 -13.09 20.79
C GLU A 1033 19.87 -11.98 21.77
N ARG A 1034 19.71 -12.18 23.08
CA ARG A 1034 20.08 -11.19 24.12
C ARG A 1034 21.56 -10.83 24.09
N ASP A 1035 22.46 -11.80 23.98
CA ASP A 1035 23.91 -11.53 24.01
C ASP A 1035 24.38 -10.81 22.75
N LYS A 1036 23.79 -11.10 21.59
CA LYS A 1036 24.03 -10.33 20.36
C LYS A 1036 23.38 -8.95 20.34
N ASP A 1037 22.49 -8.65 21.29
CA ASP A 1037 21.91 -7.32 21.49
C ASP A 1037 22.71 -6.49 22.52
N LYS A 1038 23.44 -7.13 23.46
CA LYS A 1038 24.37 -6.46 24.39
C LYS A 1038 25.54 -5.76 23.69
N VAL A 1039 26.08 -6.37 22.63
CA VAL A 1039 27.24 -5.84 21.86
C VAL A 1039 26.78 -5.14 20.56
N SER A 1040 25.60 -4.52 20.57
CA SER A 1040 25.00 -3.95 19.37
C SER A 1040 25.23 -2.44 19.25
N LEU A 1041 25.66 -1.98 18.07
CA LEU A 1041 25.66 -0.56 17.69
C LEU A 1041 24.24 0.02 17.46
N ALA A 1042 23.17 -0.77 17.67
CA ALA A 1042 21.79 -0.35 17.40
C ALA A 1042 21.34 0.89 18.22
N PRO A 1043 21.65 1.05 19.51
CA PRO A 1043 21.31 2.28 20.25
C PRO A 1043 22.09 3.51 19.73
N LEU A 1044 23.33 3.35 19.26
CA LEU A 1044 24.09 4.43 18.62
C LEU A 1044 23.47 4.84 17.28
N ALA A 1045 23.06 3.87 16.47
CA ALA A 1045 22.33 4.15 15.24
C ALA A 1045 20.97 4.83 15.52
N ALA A 1046 20.28 4.46 16.61
CA ALA A 1046 19.06 5.12 17.06
C ALA A 1046 19.33 6.55 17.59
N LEU A 1047 20.45 6.79 18.28
CA LEU A 1047 20.88 8.14 18.68
C LEU A 1047 21.15 9.02 17.46
N MET A 1048 21.95 8.55 16.51
CA MET A 1048 22.27 9.31 15.28
C MET A 1048 21.01 9.61 14.47
N ALA A 1049 20.12 8.62 14.30
CA ALA A 1049 18.82 8.84 13.66
C ALA A 1049 17.95 9.82 14.45
N GLY A 1050 17.91 9.72 15.78
CA GLY A 1050 17.17 10.63 16.64
C GLY A 1050 17.66 12.08 16.59
N LEU A 1051 18.98 12.30 16.55
CA LEU A 1051 19.57 13.63 16.39
C LEU A 1051 19.25 14.24 15.01
N VAL A 1052 19.33 13.42 13.95
CA VAL A 1052 18.97 13.85 12.57
C VAL A 1052 17.47 14.15 12.46
N LEU A 1053 16.61 13.30 13.01
CA LEU A 1053 15.16 13.51 13.01
C LEU A 1053 14.77 14.72 13.89
N MET A 1054 15.40 14.90 15.06
CA MET A 1054 15.20 16.06 15.93
C MET A 1054 15.58 17.36 15.19
N GLY A 1055 16.83 17.49 14.74
CA GLY A 1055 17.28 18.69 14.04
C GLY A 1055 16.50 18.95 12.74
N GLY A 1056 16.17 17.89 12.01
CA GLY A 1056 15.30 17.96 10.84
C GLY A 1056 13.88 18.41 11.18
N PHE A 1057 13.29 17.97 12.29
CA PHE A 1057 11.98 18.43 12.75
C PHE A 1057 11.99 19.93 13.02
N LEU A 1058 13.01 20.47 13.73
CA LEU A 1058 13.08 21.90 14.04
C LEU A 1058 13.07 22.76 12.76
N VAL A 1059 13.73 22.30 11.70
CA VAL A 1059 13.72 22.95 10.37
C VAL A 1059 12.39 22.70 9.62
N ALA A 1060 11.91 21.47 9.58
CA ALA A 1060 10.74 21.07 8.78
C ALA A 1060 9.41 21.56 9.35
N ARG A 1061 9.24 21.57 10.68
CA ARG A 1061 8.01 22.00 11.35
C ARG A 1061 7.93 23.53 11.43
N TRP A 1062 9.03 24.18 11.80
CA TRP A 1062 9.04 25.62 12.09
C TRP A 1062 9.64 26.48 10.96
N GLY A 1063 10.08 25.91 9.85
CA GLY A 1063 10.62 26.68 8.72
C GLY A 1063 9.62 27.62 8.03
N ASN A 1064 8.31 27.40 8.26
CA ASN A 1064 7.22 28.29 7.82
C ASN A 1064 6.79 29.33 8.88
N GLU A 1065 7.26 29.22 10.12
CA GLU A 1065 6.82 30.09 11.24
C GLU A 1065 6.87 31.60 10.94
N PRO A 1066 7.79 32.17 10.12
CA PRO A 1066 7.80 33.61 9.81
C PRO A 1066 6.51 34.15 9.19
N PHE A 1067 5.76 33.32 8.45
CA PHE A 1067 4.48 33.66 7.84
C PHE A 1067 3.28 32.87 8.42
N GLU A 1068 3.52 31.80 9.19
CA GLU A 1068 2.47 31.08 9.94
C GLU A 1068 2.15 31.70 11.31
N ARG A 1069 3.10 32.45 11.91
CA ARG A 1069 2.91 33.28 13.11
C ARG A 1069 1.99 34.46 12.83
N ILE A 1070 0.93 34.57 13.62
CA ILE A 1070 0.02 35.72 13.65
C ILE A 1070 0.52 36.73 14.69
N ARG A 1071 0.45 38.03 14.39
CA ARG A 1071 0.82 39.12 15.30
C ARG A 1071 -0.41 39.80 15.90
N PRO A 1072 -0.34 40.33 17.14
CA PRO A 1072 -1.46 41.06 17.74
C PRO A 1072 -1.96 42.24 16.89
N GLY A 1073 -1.08 42.92 16.13
CA GLY A 1073 -1.48 43.98 15.21
C GLY A 1073 -2.29 43.49 14.01
N GLU A 1074 -2.15 42.22 13.62
CA GLU A 1074 -2.94 41.58 12.56
C GLU A 1074 -4.32 41.17 13.06
N VAL A 1075 -4.42 40.69 14.31
CA VAL A 1075 -5.70 40.44 14.99
C VAL A 1075 -6.48 41.75 15.18
N ALA A 1076 -5.83 42.81 15.66
CA ALA A 1076 -6.46 44.12 15.83
C ALA A 1076 -6.97 44.74 14.51
N ALA A 1077 -6.31 44.46 13.38
CA ALA A 1077 -6.77 44.89 12.06
C ALA A 1077 -8.01 44.10 11.59
N MET A 1078 -8.10 42.80 11.92
CA MET A 1078 -9.29 42.00 11.64
C MET A 1078 -10.48 42.37 12.53
N GLU A 1079 -10.26 42.67 13.81
CA GLU A 1079 -11.30 43.23 14.69
C GLU A 1079 -11.83 44.59 14.17
N TYR A 1080 -10.98 45.41 13.54
CA TYR A 1080 -11.44 46.61 12.83
C TYR A 1080 -12.36 46.27 11.63
N VAL A 1081 -12.07 45.20 10.89
CA VAL A 1081 -12.93 44.73 9.77
C VAL A 1081 -14.28 44.25 10.29
N TYR A 1082 -14.32 43.38 11.30
CA TYR A 1082 -15.59 42.88 11.87
C TYR A 1082 -16.43 44.01 12.48
N ALA A 1083 -15.79 45.03 13.08
CA ALA A 1083 -16.49 46.23 13.59
C ALA A 1083 -17.12 47.13 12.49
N HIS A 1084 -16.84 46.89 11.21
CA HIS A 1084 -17.34 47.67 10.06
C HIS A 1084 -17.95 46.77 8.96
N ASP A 1085 -18.41 45.57 9.33
CA ASP A 1085 -18.89 44.56 8.39
C ASP A 1085 -20.37 44.68 7.99
N ASP A 1086 -21.15 45.57 8.65
CA ASP A 1086 -22.57 45.77 8.39
C ASP A 1086 -22.79 46.76 7.21
N PRO A 1087 -23.52 46.39 6.13
CA PRO A 1087 -24.22 45.12 5.90
C PRO A 1087 -23.38 43.98 5.28
N THR A 1088 -22.31 44.33 4.54
CA THR A 1088 -21.20 43.43 4.14
C THR A 1088 -19.93 44.25 3.96
N VAL A 1089 -18.77 43.57 3.96
CA VAL A 1089 -17.46 44.18 3.70
C VAL A 1089 -16.60 43.30 2.79
N ARG A 1090 -15.85 43.92 1.88
CA ARG A 1090 -14.88 43.23 1.01
C ARG A 1090 -13.46 43.50 1.44
N LEU A 1091 -12.73 42.44 1.77
CA LEU A 1091 -11.33 42.53 2.19
C LEU A 1091 -10.40 41.97 1.11
N LEU A 1092 -9.78 42.88 0.38
CA LEU A 1092 -8.75 42.56 -0.61
C LEU A 1092 -7.43 42.27 0.10
N TRP A 1093 -6.83 41.12 -0.22
CA TRP A 1093 -5.56 40.67 0.34
C TRP A 1093 -4.60 40.27 -0.79
N LEU A 1094 -3.30 40.30 -0.52
CA LEU A 1094 -2.24 40.17 -1.53
C LEU A 1094 -1.85 38.69 -1.77
N SER A 1095 -1.95 38.25 -3.02
CA SER A 1095 -1.53 36.92 -3.49
C SER A 1095 -0.69 37.03 -4.77
N ASP A 1096 0.27 36.14 -4.98
CA ASP A 1096 1.00 36.00 -6.24
C ASP A 1096 0.22 35.21 -7.30
N ASP A 1097 -0.64 34.28 -6.86
CA ASP A 1097 -1.57 33.53 -7.69
C ASP A 1097 -2.99 33.60 -7.08
N PRO A 1098 -3.79 34.60 -7.49
CA PRO A 1098 -5.16 34.77 -7.00
C PRO A 1098 -6.14 33.65 -7.37
N VAL A 1099 -5.74 32.68 -8.21
CA VAL A 1099 -6.59 31.57 -8.64
C VAL A 1099 -6.34 30.34 -7.77
N ASN A 1100 -5.07 29.99 -7.54
CA ASN A 1100 -4.71 28.76 -6.82
C ASN A 1100 -4.39 28.97 -5.34
N VAL A 1101 -3.99 30.18 -4.91
CA VAL A 1101 -3.71 30.48 -3.49
C VAL A 1101 -4.95 31.05 -2.83
N VAL A 1102 -5.71 30.17 -2.19
CA VAL A 1102 -7.04 30.45 -1.59
C VAL A 1102 -7.02 30.65 -0.07
N THR A 1103 -5.84 30.75 0.56
CA THR A 1103 -5.72 30.94 2.01
C THR A 1103 -4.71 32.06 2.32
N PRO A 1104 -5.16 33.18 2.90
CA PRO A 1104 -4.28 34.29 3.28
C PRO A 1104 -3.48 34.00 4.54
N SER A 1105 -2.26 34.54 4.61
CA SER A 1105 -1.43 34.56 5.83
C SER A 1105 -1.87 35.68 6.78
N MET A 1106 -3.08 35.57 7.36
CA MET A 1106 -3.66 36.51 8.33
C MET A 1106 -4.77 35.83 9.19
N PRO A 1107 -5.20 36.39 10.34
CA PRO A 1107 -6.21 35.77 11.22
C PRO A 1107 -7.65 35.98 10.72
N TRP A 1108 -7.93 35.45 9.53
CA TRP A 1108 -9.18 35.65 8.80
C TRP A 1108 -10.33 34.72 9.22
N GLY A 1109 -11.56 35.15 8.92
CA GLY A 1109 -12.79 34.34 8.99
C GLY A 1109 -13.17 33.85 10.39
N SER A 1110 -12.76 34.54 11.45
CA SER A 1110 -12.98 34.12 12.85
C SER A 1110 -14.35 34.48 13.41
N ARG A 1111 -15.06 35.44 12.79
CA ARG A 1111 -16.43 35.85 13.08
C ARG A 1111 -17.11 36.30 11.79
N ASP A 1112 -18.44 36.35 11.80
CA ASP A 1112 -19.27 36.99 10.76
C ASP A 1112 -18.87 36.63 9.31
N MET A 1113 -18.50 35.36 9.06
CA MET A 1113 -17.97 34.93 7.76
C MET A 1113 -18.94 35.20 6.60
N GLU A 1114 -20.24 35.24 6.89
CA GLU A 1114 -21.29 35.52 5.92
C GLU A 1114 -21.30 36.99 5.46
N LYS A 1115 -20.63 37.89 6.19
CA LYS A 1115 -20.55 39.33 5.89
C LYS A 1115 -19.21 39.74 5.26
N VAL A 1116 -18.14 38.99 5.48
CA VAL A 1116 -16.78 39.35 5.05
C VAL A 1116 -16.36 38.54 3.81
N GLU A 1117 -16.35 39.19 2.66
CA GLU A 1117 -15.91 38.62 1.38
C GLU A 1117 -14.39 38.83 1.21
N TYR A 1118 -13.61 37.74 1.23
CA TYR A 1118 -12.15 37.79 1.16
C TYR A 1118 -11.65 37.64 -0.28
N LEU A 1119 -11.17 38.73 -0.88
CA LEU A 1119 -10.84 38.80 -2.30
C LEU A 1119 -9.32 38.68 -2.55
N PRO A 1120 -8.82 37.55 -3.08
CA PRO A 1120 -7.41 37.42 -3.45
C PRO A 1120 -7.08 38.41 -4.59
N THR A 1121 -6.06 39.23 -4.38
CA THR A 1121 -5.69 40.33 -5.28
C THR A 1121 -4.22 40.20 -5.67
N LEU A 1122 -3.93 40.28 -6.97
CA LEU A 1122 -2.58 40.11 -7.50
C LEU A 1122 -1.60 41.13 -6.91
N ALA A 1123 -0.63 40.66 -6.15
CA ALA A 1123 0.49 41.45 -5.67
C ALA A 1123 1.37 41.87 -6.87
N PRO A 1124 1.69 43.17 -7.05
CA PRO A 1124 2.50 43.60 -8.17
C PRO A 1124 3.99 43.27 -7.93
N PRO A 1125 4.67 42.53 -8.83
CA PRO A 1125 6.10 42.21 -8.66
C PRO A 1125 7.00 43.45 -8.57
N ASP A 1126 6.66 44.51 -9.32
CA ASP A 1126 7.22 45.85 -9.11
C ASP A 1126 6.30 46.66 -8.17
N PRO A 1127 6.74 47.02 -6.95
CA PRO A 1127 5.92 47.73 -5.98
C PRO A 1127 5.56 49.18 -6.40
N VAL A 1128 6.06 49.67 -7.53
CA VAL A 1128 5.64 50.96 -8.11
C VAL A 1128 4.31 50.83 -8.88
N LEU A 1129 3.96 49.65 -9.39
CA LEU A 1129 2.80 49.44 -10.26
C LEU A 1129 1.46 49.28 -9.50
N VAL A 1130 1.23 50.16 -8.54
CA VAL A 1130 0.05 50.14 -7.64
C VAL A 1130 -1.31 50.39 -8.32
N SER A 1131 -1.31 50.86 -9.57
CA SER A 1131 -2.56 51.14 -10.31
C SER A 1131 -3.45 49.91 -10.48
N GLY A 1132 -2.88 48.70 -10.51
CA GLY A 1132 -3.64 47.44 -10.51
C GLY A 1132 -4.44 47.27 -9.22
N LEU A 1133 -3.79 47.41 -8.06
CA LEU A 1133 -4.43 47.33 -6.74
C LEU A 1133 -5.52 48.39 -6.56
N VAL A 1134 -5.26 49.63 -6.99
CA VAL A 1134 -6.24 50.73 -6.97
C VAL A 1134 -7.44 50.42 -7.88
N LYS A 1135 -7.23 49.71 -9.00
CA LYS A 1135 -8.33 49.25 -9.87
C LYS A 1135 -9.14 48.15 -9.18
N SER A 1136 -8.50 47.11 -8.64
CA SER A 1136 -9.20 46.04 -7.92
C SER A 1136 -10.05 46.57 -6.77
N LEU A 1137 -9.55 47.56 -6.01
CA LEU A 1137 -10.30 48.20 -4.93
C LEU A 1137 -11.50 49.05 -5.42
N LYS A 1138 -11.48 49.54 -6.66
CA LYS A 1138 -12.62 50.21 -7.31
C LYS A 1138 -13.61 49.19 -7.85
N ASP A 1139 -13.11 48.13 -8.49
CA ASP A 1139 -13.91 47.06 -9.09
C ASP A 1139 -14.66 46.24 -8.02
N ALA A 1140 -14.12 46.13 -6.80
CA ALA A 1140 -14.79 45.52 -5.63
C ALA A 1140 -15.99 46.33 -5.10
N GLY A 1141 -16.19 47.59 -5.52
CA GLY A 1141 -17.36 48.37 -5.15
C GLY A 1141 -17.32 48.98 -3.73
N PRO A 1142 -18.47 49.41 -3.18
CA PRO A 1142 -18.54 50.11 -1.89
C PRO A 1142 -18.28 49.17 -0.70
N ASN A 1143 -17.81 49.77 0.40
CA ASN A 1143 -17.33 49.09 1.62
C ASN A 1143 -16.21 48.05 1.38
N SER A 1144 -15.23 48.44 0.57
CA SER A 1144 -14.05 47.63 0.26
C SER A 1144 -12.78 48.19 0.90
N TYR A 1145 -11.93 47.29 1.43
CA TYR A 1145 -10.64 47.58 2.03
C TYR A 1145 -9.52 46.77 1.38
N LEU A 1146 -8.37 47.39 1.13
CA LEU A 1146 -7.11 46.71 0.76
C LEU A 1146 -6.25 46.58 2.01
N MET A 1147 -5.97 45.35 2.45
CA MET A 1147 -5.10 45.04 3.59
C MET A 1147 -3.70 44.64 3.11
N ILE A 1148 -2.68 45.20 3.76
CA ILE A 1148 -1.28 44.81 3.61
C ILE A 1148 -0.75 44.50 5.01
N ASN A 1149 -0.40 43.24 5.27
CA ASN A 1149 0.14 42.79 6.56
C ASN A 1149 1.51 42.12 6.45
N ARG A 1150 2.20 42.01 7.59
CA ARG A 1150 3.50 41.32 7.70
C ARG A 1150 3.45 39.85 7.30
N GLY A 1151 2.37 39.12 7.60
CA GLY A 1151 2.22 37.72 7.18
C GLY A 1151 2.28 37.52 5.67
N GLN A 1152 1.44 38.23 4.89
CA GLN A 1152 1.42 38.15 3.43
C GLN A 1152 2.73 38.65 2.80
N VAL A 1153 3.28 39.77 3.29
CA VAL A 1153 4.58 40.29 2.84
C VAL A 1153 5.70 39.26 3.03
N THR A 1154 5.69 38.54 4.15
CA THR A 1154 6.72 37.54 4.48
C THR A 1154 6.58 36.31 3.58
N TYR A 1155 5.35 35.85 3.31
CA TYR A 1155 5.07 34.78 2.35
C TYR A 1155 5.56 35.16 0.93
N LEU A 1156 5.15 36.32 0.40
CA LEU A 1156 5.59 36.80 -0.92
C LEU A 1156 7.13 36.92 -1.02
N ARG A 1157 7.80 37.30 0.07
CA ARG A 1157 9.27 37.34 0.13
C ARG A 1157 9.91 35.96 0.17
N MET A 1158 9.37 35.01 0.93
CA MET A 1158 9.98 33.70 1.17
C MET A 1158 9.68 32.67 0.09
N ASP A 1159 8.42 32.57 -0.33
CA ASP A 1159 7.89 31.51 -1.18
C ASP A 1159 7.84 31.95 -2.66
N VAL A 1160 7.70 33.25 -2.93
CA VAL A 1160 7.67 33.83 -4.30
C VAL A 1160 9.01 34.51 -4.66
N GLY A 1161 9.68 35.13 -3.68
CA GLY A 1161 11.01 35.73 -3.84
C GLY A 1161 11.04 37.26 -3.97
N TYR A 1162 10.01 37.96 -3.46
CA TYR A 1162 9.93 39.42 -3.52
C TYR A 1162 11.05 40.10 -2.71
N SER A 1163 11.41 41.34 -3.10
CA SER A 1163 12.54 42.04 -2.48
C SER A 1163 12.27 42.50 -1.05
N ALA A 1164 13.31 42.58 -0.21
CA ALA A 1164 13.18 43.01 1.19
C ALA A 1164 12.69 44.47 1.36
N THR A 1165 12.75 45.29 0.31
CA THR A 1165 12.24 46.67 0.30
C THR A 1165 10.87 46.80 -0.39
N TRP A 1166 10.25 45.67 -0.78
CA TRP A 1166 9.00 45.66 -1.54
C TRP A 1166 7.85 46.35 -0.78
N GLU A 1167 7.60 45.95 0.47
CA GLU A 1167 6.54 46.49 1.34
C GLU A 1167 6.65 48.01 1.52
N SER A 1168 7.83 48.51 1.93
CA SER A 1168 8.05 49.93 2.19
C SER A 1168 8.05 50.79 0.93
N ARG A 1169 8.30 50.20 -0.25
CA ARG A 1169 8.09 50.85 -1.55
C ARG A 1169 6.61 50.83 -1.94
N LEU A 1170 5.90 49.72 -1.74
CA LEU A 1170 4.48 49.57 -2.09
C LEU A 1170 3.63 50.55 -1.28
N ILE A 1171 3.79 50.57 0.04
CA ILE A 1171 3.09 51.47 0.96
C ILE A 1171 3.33 52.93 0.57
N ARG A 1172 4.57 53.31 0.24
CA ARG A 1172 4.90 54.67 -0.23
C ARG A 1172 4.17 55.05 -1.53
N ASN A 1173 4.17 54.15 -2.52
CA ASN A 1173 3.48 54.41 -3.79
C ASN A 1173 1.95 54.44 -3.63
N LEU A 1174 1.39 53.71 -2.64
CA LEU A 1174 -0.03 53.80 -2.28
C LEU A 1174 -0.35 55.11 -1.53
N ASP A 1175 0.55 55.59 -0.66
CA ASP A 1175 0.41 56.86 0.07
C ASP A 1175 0.36 58.09 -0.86
N GLU A 1176 1.05 58.01 -2.00
CA GLU A 1176 1.04 59.06 -3.03
C GLU A 1176 -0.29 59.11 -3.83
N ARG A 1177 -1.16 58.09 -3.73
CA ARG A 1177 -2.45 58.03 -4.44
C ARG A 1177 -3.53 58.88 -3.77
N GLN A 1178 -3.88 59.98 -4.43
CA GLN A 1178 -4.96 60.89 -3.99
C GLN A 1178 -6.35 60.20 -3.90
N GLU A 1179 -6.56 59.08 -4.60
CA GLU A 1179 -7.82 58.33 -4.55
C GLU A 1179 -8.00 57.52 -3.26
N LEU A 1180 -6.91 57.27 -2.51
CA LEU A 1180 -6.90 56.43 -1.32
C LEU A 1180 -6.96 57.25 -0.02
N LYS A 1181 -7.36 56.57 1.05
CA LYS A 1181 -7.18 56.98 2.45
C LYS A 1181 -6.73 55.77 3.26
N LYS A 1182 -5.79 55.95 4.20
CA LYS A 1182 -5.58 54.97 5.27
C LYS A 1182 -6.79 55.01 6.20
N VAL A 1183 -7.28 53.83 6.57
CA VAL A 1183 -8.41 53.67 7.51
C VAL A 1183 -7.97 53.05 8.82
N PHE A 1184 -6.97 52.18 8.76
CA PHE A 1184 -6.32 51.54 9.89
C PHE A 1184 -4.83 51.38 9.58
N ALA A 1185 -3.97 51.66 10.55
CA ALA A 1185 -2.53 51.45 10.44
C ALA A 1185 -1.92 51.22 11.83
N ASN A 1186 -1.09 50.19 11.94
CA ASN A 1186 -0.26 49.92 13.12
C ASN A 1186 1.13 49.43 12.67
N ALA A 1187 1.89 48.76 13.54
CA ALA A 1187 3.22 48.26 13.21
C ALA A 1187 3.23 47.07 12.22
N ASP A 1188 2.14 46.31 12.15
CA ASP A 1188 2.05 45.04 11.43
C ASP A 1188 1.17 45.11 10.17
N VAL A 1189 0.23 46.05 10.13
CA VAL A 1189 -0.80 46.18 9.08
C VAL A 1189 -1.00 47.62 8.66
N THR A 1190 -1.17 47.84 7.36
CA THR A 1190 -1.75 49.06 6.79
C THR A 1190 -2.96 48.71 5.93
N MET A 1191 -4.11 49.35 6.18
CA MET A 1191 -5.33 49.20 5.41
C MET A 1191 -5.72 50.50 4.69
N TYR A 1192 -6.08 50.36 3.41
CA TYR A 1192 -6.56 51.46 2.57
C TYR A 1192 -8.02 51.25 2.17
N ALA A 1193 -8.76 52.36 2.08
CA ALA A 1193 -10.05 52.42 1.42
C ALA A 1193 -10.05 53.54 0.37
N LEU A 1194 -11.01 53.52 -0.55
CA LEU A 1194 -11.24 54.65 -1.45
C LEU A 1194 -11.74 55.88 -0.65
N ARG A 1195 -11.12 57.03 -0.92
CA ARG A 1195 -11.48 58.33 -0.33
C ARG A 1195 -12.89 58.77 -0.74
N LYS A 1196 -13.28 58.48 -1.99
CA LYS A 1196 -14.66 58.56 -2.49
C LYS A 1196 -15.11 57.14 -2.84
N GLN A 1197 -16.10 56.63 -2.12
CA GLN A 1197 -16.63 55.29 -2.36
C GLN A 1197 -17.36 55.21 -3.73
N PRO A 1198 -17.35 54.05 -4.40
CA PRO A 1198 -18.17 53.81 -5.60
C PRO A 1198 -19.67 54.02 -5.31
N ALA A 1199 -20.44 54.37 -6.34
CA ALA A 1199 -21.89 54.51 -6.22
C ALA A 1199 -22.58 53.14 -6.32
N GLY A 1200 -23.50 52.87 -5.40
CA GLY A 1200 -24.25 51.61 -5.29
C GLY A 1200 -24.62 51.35 -3.83
N GLU A 1201 -25.64 50.51 -3.60
CA GLU A 1201 -25.89 49.99 -2.25
C GLU A 1201 -24.84 48.93 -1.90
N VAL A 1202 -24.45 48.88 -0.63
CA VAL A 1202 -23.65 47.75 -0.12
C VAL A 1202 -24.60 46.55 0.00
N PRO A 1203 -24.32 45.40 -0.64
CA PRO A 1203 -25.19 44.23 -0.53
C PRO A 1203 -25.33 43.76 0.92
N LYS A 1204 -26.43 43.06 1.21
CA LYS A 1204 -26.59 42.33 2.47
C LYS A 1204 -25.97 40.95 2.34
N ALA A 1205 -25.54 40.38 3.46
CA ALA A 1205 -25.09 39.00 3.52
C ALA A 1205 -26.20 38.06 3.02
N ASP A 1206 -25.89 37.28 1.97
CA ASP A 1206 -26.70 36.17 1.51
C ASP A 1206 -25.85 34.89 1.59
N PRO A 1207 -25.85 34.20 2.74
CA PRO A 1207 -25.10 32.95 2.91
C PRO A 1207 -25.65 31.80 2.05
N GLY A 1208 -26.80 31.96 1.40
CA GLY A 1208 -27.51 30.87 0.74
C GLY A 1208 -28.27 29.95 1.72
N PRO A 1209 -28.78 28.80 1.23
CA PRO A 1209 -29.62 27.90 2.00
C PRO A 1209 -28.86 27.20 3.15
N ILE A 1210 -29.48 27.19 4.32
CA ILE A 1210 -28.96 26.51 5.52
C ILE A 1210 -29.17 24.99 5.46
N GLY A 1211 -28.20 24.26 6.01
CA GLY A 1211 -28.19 22.80 6.14
C GLY A 1211 -27.64 22.05 4.91
N PRO A 1212 -27.45 20.72 5.02
CA PRO A 1212 -27.05 19.91 3.87
C PRO A 1212 -28.18 19.89 2.83
N GLN A 1213 -27.96 20.55 1.70
CA GLN A 1213 -28.93 20.57 0.60
C GLN A 1213 -28.92 19.21 -0.10
N VAL A 1214 -30.10 18.59 -0.24
CA VAL A 1214 -30.25 17.30 -0.91
C VAL A 1214 -31.38 17.39 -1.94
N THR A 1215 -31.05 17.21 -3.21
CA THR A 1215 -32.04 17.15 -4.30
C THR A 1215 -32.88 15.87 -4.20
N TRP A 1216 -34.06 16.00 -3.59
CA TRP A 1216 -35.02 14.91 -3.42
C TRP A 1216 -35.83 14.64 -4.70
N THR A 1217 -35.67 13.44 -5.24
CA THR A 1217 -36.44 12.87 -6.35
C THR A 1217 -37.09 11.56 -5.86
N PRO A 1218 -38.10 11.00 -6.55
CA PRO A 1218 -38.63 9.68 -6.18
C PRO A 1218 -37.55 8.60 -6.12
N TRP A 1219 -36.55 8.67 -7.00
CA TRP A 1219 -35.39 7.77 -7.00
C TRP A 1219 -34.47 8.00 -5.80
N SER A 1220 -34.21 9.24 -5.38
CA SER A 1220 -33.34 9.51 -4.23
C SER A 1220 -34.03 9.26 -2.89
N VAL A 1221 -35.35 9.45 -2.78
CA VAL A 1221 -36.13 8.98 -1.61
C VAL A 1221 -36.04 7.47 -1.46
N VAL A 1222 -36.28 6.71 -2.54
CA VAL A 1222 -36.14 5.24 -2.55
C VAL A 1222 -34.71 4.81 -2.24
N GLY A 1223 -33.71 5.51 -2.80
CA GLY A 1223 -32.29 5.26 -2.51
C GLY A 1223 -31.90 5.53 -1.05
N GLY A 1224 -32.40 6.61 -0.46
CA GLY A 1224 -32.15 6.96 0.95
C GLY A 1224 -32.79 5.97 1.93
N LEU A 1225 -34.02 5.52 1.66
CA LEU A 1225 -34.67 4.45 2.43
C LEU A 1225 -33.91 3.12 2.28
N ALA A 1226 -33.47 2.77 1.06
CA ALA A 1226 -32.66 1.59 0.81
C ALA A 1226 -31.28 1.67 1.51
N ALA A 1227 -30.64 2.85 1.53
CA ALA A 1227 -29.40 3.11 2.25
C ALA A 1227 -29.55 2.90 3.76
N LEU A 1228 -30.59 3.48 4.37
CA LEU A 1228 -30.86 3.34 5.80
C LEU A 1228 -31.10 1.85 6.17
N ALA A 1229 -31.95 1.17 5.41
CA ALA A 1229 -32.21 -0.26 5.60
C ALA A 1229 -30.94 -1.11 5.43
N LEU A 1230 -30.10 -0.81 4.43
CA LEU A 1230 -28.86 -1.51 4.15
C LEU A 1230 -27.81 -1.30 5.26
N ILE A 1231 -27.64 -0.07 5.76
CA ILE A 1231 -26.72 0.25 6.86
C ILE A 1231 -27.15 -0.48 8.13
N VAL A 1232 -28.44 -0.42 8.50
CA VAL A 1232 -28.98 -1.12 9.68
C VAL A 1232 -28.80 -2.64 9.54
N LEU A 1233 -29.11 -3.21 8.38
CA LEU A 1233 -28.96 -4.64 8.10
C LEU A 1233 -27.50 -5.12 8.21
N LEU A 1234 -26.57 -4.41 7.56
CA LEU A 1234 -25.15 -4.76 7.57
C LEU A 1234 -24.52 -4.56 8.96
N MET A 1235 -24.92 -3.53 9.69
CA MET A 1235 -24.49 -3.30 11.07
C MET A 1235 -25.01 -4.39 12.01
N ALA A 1236 -26.31 -4.71 11.95
CA ALA A 1236 -26.90 -5.80 12.73
C ALA A 1236 -26.24 -7.16 12.39
N ARG A 1237 -25.91 -7.39 11.11
CA ARG A 1237 -25.20 -8.61 10.67
C ARG A 1237 -23.84 -8.76 11.35
N GLU A 1238 -22.97 -7.75 11.30
CA GLU A 1238 -21.65 -7.85 11.93
C GLU A 1238 -21.74 -7.89 13.46
N LEU A 1239 -22.68 -7.15 14.08
CA LEU A 1239 -22.93 -7.22 15.53
C LEU A 1239 -23.37 -8.63 15.96
N VAL A 1240 -24.35 -9.24 15.28
CA VAL A 1240 -24.79 -10.62 15.56
C VAL A 1240 -23.65 -11.61 15.35
N ARG A 1241 -22.86 -11.45 14.29
CA ARG A 1241 -21.71 -12.31 13.96
C ARG A 1241 -20.63 -12.32 15.06
N VAL A 1242 -20.40 -11.19 15.74
CA VAL A 1242 -19.38 -11.08 16.81
C VAL A 1242 -19.96 -11.34 18.21
N ALA A 1243 -21.19 -10.89 18.50
CA ALA A 1243 -21.77 -10.94 19.84
C ALA A 1243 -22.39 -12.30 20.19
N MET A 1244 -22.98 -13.01 19.23
CA MET A 1244 -23.79 -14.21 19.49
C MET A 1244 -23.00 -15.52 19.37
N ALA A 1245 -23.53 -16.58 19.99
CA ALA A 1245 -22.94 -17.91 19.93
C ALA A 1245 -23.33 -18.67 18.64
N PRO A 1246 -22.35 -19.18 17.87
CA PRO A 1246 -22.53 -19.79 16.56
C PRO A 1246 -23.53 -20.95 16.62
N SER A 1247 -24.66 -20.78 15.93
CA SER A 1247 -25.72 -21.78 15.82
C SER A 1247 -26.18 -21.94 14.36
N VAL A 1248 -26.77 -23.09 14.03
CA VAL A 1248 -27.29 -23.33 12.66
C VAL A 1248 -28.37 -22.30 12.28
N ARG A 1249 -29.18 -21.85 13.26
CA ARG A 1249 -30.18 -20.80 13.06
C ARG A 1249 -29.54 -19.43 12.78
N GLN A 1250 -28.47 -19.08 13.50
CA GLN A 1250 -27.70 -17.86 13.23
C GLN A 1250 -27.00 -17.93 11.86
N LEU A 1251 -26.41 -19.07 11.49
CA LEU A 1251 -25.77 -19.26 10.18
C LEU A 1251 -26.76 -19.01 9.03
N ARG A 1252 -27.95 -19.61 9.11
CA ARG A 1252 -29.04 -19.37 8.14
C ARG A 1252 -29.49 -17.90 8.11
N TRP A 1253 -29.55 -17.23 9.26
CA TRP A 1253 -29.89 -15.80 9.33
C TRP A 1253 -28.80 -14.91 8.72
N LEU A 1254 -27.52 -15.16 9.01
CA LEU A 1254 -26.38 -14.44 8.42
C LEU A 1254 -26.35 -14.62 6.89
N GLN A 1255 -26.54 -15.84 6.39
CA GLN A 1255 -26.66 -16.13 4.96
C GLN A 1255 -27.86 -15.41 4.33
N SER A 1256 -29.04 -15.45 4.97
CA SER A 1256 -30.24 -14.76 4.49
C SER A 1256 -30.08 -13.24 4.45
N SER A 1257 -29.44 -12.65 5.47
CA SER A 1257 -29.17 -11.22 5.55
C SER A 1257 -28.24 -10.73 4.43
N PHE A 1258 -27.29 -11.58 3.99
CA PHE A 1258 -26.45 -11.28 2.83
C PHE A 1258 -27.29 -11.20 1.55
N TRP A 1259 -28.14 -12.19 1.27
CA TRP A 1259 -29.01 -12.16 0.09
C TRP A 1259 -29.99 -10.98 0.12
N PHE A 1260 -30.50 -10.60 1.29
CA PHE A 1260 -31.38 -9.42 1.44
C PHE A 1260 -30.63 -8.08 1.26
N SER A 1261 -29.33 -8.03 1.53
CA SER A 1261 -28.50 -6.84 1.30
C SER A 1261 -28.26 -6.53 -0.19
N LEU A 1262 -28.29 -7.53 -1.07
CA LEU A 1262 -27.95 -7.37 -2.49
C LEU A 1262 -28.99 -6.54 -3.27
N PRO A 1263 -30.33 -6.76 -3.15
CA PRO A 1263 -31.33 -5.88 -3.76
C PRO A 1263 -31.25 -4.43 -3.24
N LEU A 1264 -31.08 -4.25 -1.92
CA LEU A 1264 -30.96 -2.91 -1.32
C LEU A 1264 -29.73 -2.16 -1.85
N LEU A 1265 -28.59 -2.85 -1.98
CA LEU A 1265 -27.38 -2.29 -2.59
C LEU A 1265 -27.59 -1.95 -4.07
N ALA A 1266 -28.27 -2.80 -4.83
CA ALA A 1266 -28.57 -2.53 -6.24
C ALA A 1266 -29.50 -1.31 -6.41
N VAL A 1267 -30.53 -1.17 -5.57
CA VAL A 1267 -31.42 0.01 -5.56
C VAL A 1267 -30.66 1.28 -5.17
N LEU A 1268 -29.80 1.21 -4.16
CA LEU A 1268 -28.94 2.33 -3.77
C LEU A 1268 -28.01 2.75 -4.91
N LEU A 1269 -27.31 1.81 -5.55
CA LEU A 1269 -26.41 2.11 -6.68
C LEU A 1269 -27.17 2.68 -7.88
N ALA A 1270 -28.35 2.16 -8.20
CA ALA A 1270 -29.19 2.69 -9.28
C ALA A 1270 -29.66 4.13 -8.98
N SER A 1271 -30.06 4.41 -7.74
CA SER A 1271 -30.44 5.74 -7.26
C SER A 1271 -29.28 6.74 -7.33
N LEU A 1272 -28.08 6.33 -6.91
CA LEU A 1272 -26.88 7.15 -6.99
C LEU A 1272 -26.49 7.46 -8.43
N VAL A 1273 -26.48 6.46 -9.32
CA VAL A 1273 -26.22 6.67 -10.76
C VAL A 1273 -27.26 7.61 -11.37
N GLN A 1274 -28.54 7.47 -11.00
CA GLN A 1274 -29.59 8.39 -11.45
C GLN A 1274 -29.34 9.82 -10.95
N ARG A 1275 -28.93 10.02 -9.68
CA ARG A 1275 -28.55 11.33 -9.14
C ARG A 1275 -27.37 11.95 -9.89
N PHE A 1276 -26.28 11.21 -10.07
CA PHE A 1276 -25.10 11.66 -10.85
C PHE A 1276 -25.42 12.01 -12.31
N LEU A 1277 -26.50 11.48 -12.90
CA LEU A 1277 -26.95 11.79 -14.26
C LEU A 1277 -27.99 12.93 -14.34
N THR A 1278 -28.53 13.40 -13.22
CA THR A 1278 -29.64 14.38 -13.21
C THR A 1278 -29.40 15.64 -12.39
N ILE A 1279 -28.47 15.60 -11.43
CA ILE A 1279 -27.92 16.80 -10.81
C ILE A 1279 -27.03 17.49 -11.86
N LYS A 1280 -27.18 18.81 -11.99
CA LYS A 1280 -26.49 19.66 -12.97
C LYS A 1280 -25.57 20.63 -12.27
#